data_AF-A0A1Q5T8X3-F1
#
_entry.id   AF-A0A1Q5T8X3-F1
#
_cell.length_a   1.000
_cell.length_b   1.000
_cell.length_c   1.000
_cell.angle_alpha   90.00
_cell.angle_beta   90.00
_cell.angle_gamma   90.00
#
_symmetry.space_group_name_H-M   'P 1'
#
loop_
_entity.id
_entity.type
_entity.pdbx_description
1 polymer ?
#
loop_
_entity_poly.entity_id
_entity_poly.type
_entity_poly.pdbx_seq_one_letter_code
_entity_poly.pdbx_strand_id
1 'polypeptide(L)'
;MRQLGLVGTLVGLGFLASQPALVGAQGETKIHEKGRCAIRGHCGKQSIFGGELPCPDNGRAHEPEDEVRQKLVGLCGSKWEEGPVCCLDEQIDALSSNLKLAEGIIASCPACRHNFFDIFCTFTCSPDQSLFVNVTQTEENRSGKRLVTEVENIWSEEYQSGFFDSCKSVKNGASGGKAIDFIGGGAKNYSQFLKFLGDKKFLGSPFQINYHTEPSGPDSEGMRALPMKPKACNDADKAYRCSCVDCPDVCPELPAVSTQASCHVGLLPCLSFAVIVIYSAFLTLVIGLASYVTYKERRFRKPERVRLLQDPTPSDDEDEGEVVHRGGYMEQPQGVYKPNSLLSALFRRIGGACARFPAITIVSSFIVVVVLSLGWLRFTIETDPVRLWVSPSSPAAQEKAFFDESFGPFFRAEQAFLVNETGPILDYDTLVWWFDVESRVRRMISLDKGLNLDDVCFKPTGDACVVQSLTGYFGGAVSNLDPDTWQDRLLHCTESPGDPSCLPDFSQPLKPEMILGGYESTGNVLDAKALVVTWVVNNFAQGTAEEANAIDWENSFKTVFDVVQEEAAERGLRVSFNAEVSLEQELNKSTNTDAKIVVISYVIMFVYASLALGSVTVTWRSLLMNPANALVQSKFTLGIAGILIVLMSVSASVGLFSAAGVKVTLIIAEVIPFLVLAVGVDNIFLIVHEFERVNFSYPDEEIDERVARAVGRIGPSVFLSALTETVAFSLGAFVGMPAVKNFAAYAAGAVFINAILQVTMFISVLALNQRRVESLRADCFPCVTVRKANSFGLPEEQIYDDHEAESTLQSFIRRIYAPFILDRRVKAVIVIVFLGILTAGLALIPEVALGLDQRIALPSDSYLISYFNDLDAYFRTGPPVYFVTRNVNVTERKHQQQLCGRFTTCEEFSLPFVLEQESKRPNVSYLAGSAASWIDDFFYWLNPQQDCCKEDDKQCFEGRNPPWNLTLYGMPTGPEFIHYAEKWIDAPTDASCPLGGKAPYSSAVLIDKKHTMINASHFRTSHTPLRSQDDFIQSYIAARRIADDISREHKIDVFPYSKFYIFFDQYVSIVQLTGTLLGSAVAIIFVLTSAILGSIATGAVITTVVVMTMVDIIGTMAIAGVSLNAVSLVNLVICVGISVEFCAHIARAFMFPPRTLLEKAPAKFRGKDARAWTALVNVGGSVFSGITVTKLLGVCVLAFTRSKIFEIYYFRVWLALVVFAATHALIFLPVALSYFGGGGYLDPAADGGLEANLASRGYRSLLVDDDYDSDEY
;
A
#
# COMPACT_ATOMS: atom_id res chain seq x y z
N MET A 1 -0.96 -37.20 47.48
CA MET A 1 -1.47 -37.67 48.79
C MET A 1 -2.67 -38.56 48.50
N ARG A 2 -2.63 -39.89 48.68
CA ARG A 2 -3.08 -40.62 49.89
C ARG A 2 -4.45 -40.10 50.36
N GLN A 3 -5.54 -40.88 50.42
CA GLN A 3 -5.66 -42.20 51.06
C GLN A 3 -6.96 -42.93 50.65
N LEU A 4 -6.88 -44.25 50.76
CA LEU A 4 -7.93 -45.28 50.65
C LEU A 4 -9.02 -45.22 51.74
N GLY A 5 -10.18 -45.79 51.41
CA GLY A 5 -10.76 -46.91 52.17
C GLY A 5 -12.23 -46.77 52.60
N LEU A 6 -13.15 -47.61 52.07
CA LEU A 6 -13.59 -48.85 52.72
C LEU A 6 -14.65 -49.61 51.89
N VAL A 7 -14.62 -50.93 52.05
CA VAL A 7 -15.48 -51.96 51.43
C VAL A 7 -16.83 -52.08 52.16
N GLY A 8 -17.90 -52.35 51.41
CA GLY A 8 -19.20 -52.80 51.94
C GLY A 8 -20.08 -53.39 50.84
N THR A 9 -20.08 -54.72 50.74
CA THR A 9 -20.92 -55.56 49.86
C THR A 9 -22.40 -55.48 50.21
N LEU A 10 -23.28 -55.35 49.22
CA LEU A 10 -24.62 -55.97 49.20
C LEU A 10 -25.10 -56.11 47.74
N VAL A 11 -25.31 -57.36 47.34
CA VAL A 11 -25.84 -57.81 46.05
C VAL A 11 -27.36 -57.72 46.06
N GLY A 12 -27.98 -57.27 44.97
CA GLY A 12 -29.38 -57.61 44.68
C GLY A 12 -30.13 -56.63 43.79
N LEU A 13 -30.28 -57.02 42.51
CA LEU A 13 -31.41 -56.73 41.60
C LEU A 13 -31.57 -55.31 41.04
N GLY A 14 -31.53 -55.21 39.70
CA GLY A 14 -32.17 -54.10 38.97
C GLY A 14 -31.44 -53.52 37.75
N PHE A 15 -30.87 -54.33 36.86
CA PHE A 15 -30.54 -53.88 35.50
C PHE A 15 -31.38 -54.68 34.50
N LEU A 16 -32.51 -54.10 34.06
CA LEU A 16 -33.13 -54.44 32.79
C LEU A 16 -33.05 -53.19 31.93
N ALA A 17 -32.22 -53.30 30.90
CA ALA A 17 -32.11 -52.37 29.80
C ALA A 17 -33.47 -52.27 29.09
N SER A 18 -33.99 -51.06 28.96
CA SER A 18 -35.04 -50.73 28.01
C SER A 18 -34.45 -50.76 26.59
N GLN A 19 -34.63 -51.88 25.91
CA GLN A 19 -34.64 -51.88 24.44
C GLN A 19 -35.85 -51.06 23.98
N PRO A 20 -35.74 -50.16 22.98
CA PRO A 20 -36.91 -49.74 22.25
C PRO A 20 -37.32 -50.94 21.38
N ALA A 21 -38.44 -51.56 21.75
CA ALA A 21 -39.10 -52.53 20.91
C ALA A 21 -39.56 -51.84 19.61
N LEU A 22 -39.24 -52.44 18.46
CA LEU A 22 -39.99 -52.23 17.23
C LEU A 22 -41.45 -52.60 17.52
N VAL A 23 -42.29 -51.58 17.70
CA VAL A 23 -43.74 -51.74 17.69
C VAL A 23 -44.14 -51.77 16.23
N GLY A 24 -44.41 -52.96 15.71
CA GLY A 24 -44.93 -53.16 14.35
C GLY A 24 -46.32 -52.53 14.21
N ALA A 25 -46.40 -51.46 13.43
CA ALA A 25 -47.62 -51.10 12.74
C ALA A 25 -47.68 -51.98 11.47
N GLN A 26 -48.67 -52.87 11.35
CA GLN A 26 -48.89 -53.64 10.14
C GLN A 26 -49.23 -52.67 8.99
N GLY A 27 -48.25 -52.36 8.14
CA GLY A 27 -48.44 -51.59 6.92
C GLY A 27 -49.43 -52.25 5.95
N GLU A 28 -49.99 -51.45 5.04
CA GLU A 28 -50.91 -51.95 4.00
C GLU A 28 -50.20 -52.87 2.98
N THR A 29 -48.88 -52.78 2.88
CA THR A 29 -48.02 -53.63 2.06
C THR A 29 -47.61 -54.91 2.80
N LYS A 30 -48.47 -55.95 2.75
CA LYS A 30 -48.25 -57.21 3.49
C LYS A 30 -47.21 -58.19 2.90
N ILE A 31 -46.80 -58.00 1.65
CA ILE A 31 -45.92 -58.90 0.90
C ILE A 31 -44.79 -58.08 0.28
N HIS A 32 -43.55 -58.44 0.57
CA HIS A 32 -42.33 -57.83 0.02
C HIS A 32 -41.56 -58.89 -0.78
N GLU A 33 -41.79 -58.96 -2.10
CA GLU A 33 -41.14 -59.92 -3.01
C GLU A 33 -40.78 -59.27 -4.36
N LYS A 34 -39.88 -59.89 -5.13
CA LYS A 34 -39.53 -59.41 -6.48
C LYS A 34 -40.76 -59.42 -7.42
N GLY A 35 -40.87 -58.41 -8.28
CA GLY A 35 -41.91 -58.26 -9.30
C GLY A 35 -43.25 -57.77 -8.75
N ARG A 36 -43.26 -57.13 -7.56
CA ARG A 36 -44.46 -56.66 -6.86
C ARG A 36 -44.31 -55.19 -6.45
N CYS A 37 -45.42 -54.46 -6.58
CA CYS A 37 -45.51 -53.03 -6.32
C CYS A 37 -45.92 -52.74 -4.87
N ALA A 38 -45.74 -51.50 -4.43
CA ALA A 38 -46.27 -50.96 -3.17
C ALA A 38 -47.32 -49.86 -3.43
N ILE A 39 -47.13 -49.10 -4.50
CA ILE A 39 -47.99 -48.00 -4.93
C ILE A 39 -48.16 -48.00 -6.46
N ARG A 40 -49.35 -47.63 -6.95
CA ARG A 40 -49.64 -47.54 -8.39
C ARG A 40 -50.83 -46.63 -8.68
N GLY A 41 -50.68 -45.73 -9.65
CA GLY A 41 -51.70 -44.74 -10.05
C GLY A 41 -51.91 -43.63 -9.01
N HIS A 42 -52.71 -42.62 -9.38
CA HIS A 42 -53.08 -41.51 -8.51
C HIS A 42 -54.53 -41.64 -7.99
N CYS A 43 -54.72 -41.40 -6.69
CA CYS A 43 -56.01 -41.57 -6.01
C CYS A 43 -56.68 -40.24 -5.65
N GLY A 44 -56.04 -39.10 -5.94
CA GLY A 44 -56.53 -37.75 -5.70
C GLY A 44 -55.60 -36.92 -4.80
N LYS A 45 -56.05 -35.72 -4.45
CA LYS A 45 -55.33 -34.75 -3.61
C LYS A 45 -55.90 -34.70 -2.20
N GLN A 46 -55.06 -34.47 -1.19
CA GLN A 46 -55.50 -34.25 0.19
C GLN A 46 -56.10 -32.85 0.41
N SER A 47 -55.66 -31.85 -0.36
CA SER A 47 -56.17 -30.47 -0.32
C SER A 47 -56.27 -29.88 -1.74
N ILE A 48 -57.02 -28.79 -1.90
CA ILE A 48 -57.20 -28.10 -3.21
C ILE A 48 -55.85 -27.63 -3.78
N PHE A 49 -54.89 -27.31 -2.90
CA PHE A 49 -53.55 -26.85 -3.26
C PHE A 49 -52.48 -27.96 -3.18
N GLY A 50 -52.86 -29.19 -2.84
CA GLY A 50 -51.95 -30.33 -2.69
C GLY A 50 -51.65 -31.06 -4.01
N GLY A 51 -50.52 -31.77 -4.06
CA GLY A 51 -50.18 -32.67 -5.17
C GLY A 51 -51.05 -33.92 -5.22
N GLU A 52 -51.05 -34.62 -6.36
CA GLU A 52 -51.71 -35.92 -6.51
C GLU A 52 -50.98 -36.99 -5.68
N LEU A 53 -51.73 -37.73 -4.87
CA LEU A 53 -51.20 -38.78 -4.00
C LEU A 53 -51.35 -40.16 -4.65
N PRO A 54 -50.38 -41.07 -4.46
CA PRO A 54 -50.46 -42.39 -5.04
C PRO A 54 -51.50 -43.28 -4.33
N CYS A 55 -52.00 -44.29 -5.05
CA CYS A 55 -52.83 -45.34 -4.47
C CYS A 55 -51.97 -46.47 -3.88
N PRO A 56 -52.37 -47.09 -2.75
CA PRO A 56 -51.72 -48.31 -2.27
C PRO A 56 -52.05 -49.48 -3.21
N ASP A 57 -51.03 -50.15 -3.74
CA ASP A 57 -51.17 -51.34 -4.61
C ASP A 57 -50.06 -52.35 -4.32
N ASN A 58 -50.43 -53.48 -3.72
CA ASN A 58 -49.52 -54.60 -3.49
C ASN A 58 -49.64 -55.70 -4.57
N GLY A 59 -49.90 -55.31 -5.83
CA GLY A 59 -50.06 -56.17 -7.00
C GLY A 59 -48.75 -56.46 -7.75
N ARG A 60 -48.77 -57.38 -8.73
CA ARG A 60 -47.58 -57.67 -9.57
C ARG A 60 -47.33 -56.56 -10.59
N ALA A 61 -46.06 -56.33 -10.94
CA ALA A 61 -45.67 -55.41 -12.02
C ALA A 61 -46.24 -55.86 -13.38
N HIS A 62 -46.57 -54.90 -14.25
CA HIS A 62 -47.18 -55.16 -15.57
C HIS A 62 -46.39 -54.50 -16.69
N GLU A 63 -46.49 -55.05 -17.90
CA GLU A 63 -45.94 -54.42 -19.10
C GLU A 63 -46.76 -53.17 -19.45
N PRO A 64 -46.14 -51.97 -19.51
CA PRO A 64 -46.80 -50.72 -19.92
C PRO A 64 -47.06 -50.67 -21.43
N GLU A 65 -47.96 -49.79 -21.85
CA GLU A 65 -48.19 -49.49 -23.27
C GLU A 65 -46.96 -48.81 -23.92
N ASP A 66 -46.81 -48.94 -25.25
CA ASP A 66 -45.63 -48.44 -25.97
C ASP A 66 -45.41 -46.92 -25.81
N GLU A 67 -46.48 -46.12 -25.75
CA GLU A 67 -46.40 -44.66 -25.54
C GLU A 67 -45.88 -44.34 -24.12
N VAL A 68 -46.38 -45.05 -23.11
CA VAL A 68 -45.97 -44.92 -21.71
C VAL A 68 -44.52 -45.35 -21.54
N ARG A 69 -44.10 -46.41 -22.25
CA ARG A 69 -42.71 -46.87 -22.30
C ARG A 69 -41.79 -45.82 -22.91
N GLN A 70 -42.18 -45.19 -24.03
CA GLN A 70 -41.38 -44.13 -24.64
C GLN A 70 -41.21 -42.92 -23.71
N LYS A 71 -42.27 -42.50 -23.01
CA LYS A 71 -42.18 -41.43 -21.99
C LYS A 71 -41.24 -41.82 -20.85
N LEU A 72 -41.35 -43.04 -20.35
CA LEU A 72 -40.50 -43.54 -19.26
C LEU A 72 -39.02 -43.62 -19.66
N VAL A 73 -38.72 -44.14 -20.86
CA VAL A 73 -37.34 -44.19 -21.38
C VAL A 73 -36.79 -42.78 -21.63
N GLY A 74 -37.61 -41.87 -22.14
CA GLY A 74 -37.23 -40.47 -22.34
C GLY A 74 -36.89 -39.74 -21.03
N LEU A 75 -37.61 -40.04 -19.94
CA LEU A 75 -37.42 -39.40 -18.64
C LEU A 75 -36.32 -40.07 -17.79
N CYS A 76 -36.34 -41.40 -17.71
CA CYS A 76 -35.56 -42.20 -16.76
C CYS A 76 -34.40 -42.97 -17.40
N GLY A 77 -34.23 -42.89 -18.73
CA GLY A 77 -33.12 -43.45 -19.48
C GLY A 77 -33.32 -44.89 -19.98
N SER A 78 -32.33 -45.40 -20.71
CA SER A 78 -32.38 -46.69 -21.43
C SER A 78 -32.53 -47.94 -20.53
N LYS A 79 -32.28 -47.81 -19.22
CA LYS A 79 -32.51 -48.87 -18.22
C LYS A 79 -33.97 -49.37 -18.20
N TRP A 80 -34.91 -48.57 -18.71
CA TRP A 80 -36.34 -48.85 -18.71
C TRP A 80 -36.88 -49.28 -20.08
N GLU A 81 -36.00 -49.59 -21.05
CA GLU A 81 -36.39 -50.01 -22.41
C GLU A 81 -37.20 -51.31 -22.40
N GLU A 82 -36.90 -52.25 -21.51
CA GLU A 82 -37.53 -53.57 -21.44
C GLU A 82 -37.99 -53.92 -20.01
N GLY A 83 -39.05 -54.72 -19.90
CA GLY A 83 -39.53 -55.30 -18.65
C GLY A 83 -40.75 -54.59 -18.01
N PRO A 84 -41.37 -55.22 -17.00
CA PRO A 84 -42.59 -54.72 -16.37
C PRO A 84 -42.30 -53.53 -15.44
N VAL A 85 -43.33 -52.72 -15.17
CA VAL A 85 -43.24 -51.52 -14.31
C VAL A 85 -44.41 -51.44 -13.32
N CYS A 86 -44.23 -50.60 -12.29
CA CYS A 86 -45.24 -50.35 -11.25
C CYS A 86 -45.99 -49.02 -11.41
N CYS A 87 -45.72 -48.24 -12.46
CA CYS A 87 -46.32 -46.92 -12.66
C CYS A 87 -47.25 -46.84 -13.88
N LEU A 88 -48.11 -45.83 -13.90
CA LEU A 88 -49.03 -45.49 -15.00
C LEU A 88 -48.66 -44.16 -15.67
N ASP A 89 -49.25 -43.87 -16.83
CA ASP A 89 -48.99 -42.66 -17.63
C ASP A 89 -49.08 -41.35 -16.81
N GLU A 90 -50.16 -41.20 -16.03
CA GLU A 90 -50.40 -40.04 -15.18
C GLU A 90 -49.30 -39.81 -14.13
N GLN A 91 -48.67 -40.88 -13.63
CA GLN A 91 -47.59 -40.79 -12.65
C GLN A 91 -46.28 -40.36 -13.31
N ILE A 92 -46.05 -40.76 -14.57
CA ILE A 92 -44.86 -40.37 -15.34
C ILE A 92 -44.96 -38.89 -15.71
N ASP A 93 -46.14 -38.40 -16.10
CA ASP A 93 -46.35 -36.98 -16.40
C ASP A 93 -46.17 -36.12 -15.13
N ALA A 94 -46.72 -36.54 -13.99
CA ALA A 94 -46.51 -35.87 -12.71
C ALA A 94 -45.03 -35.88 -12.26
N LEU A 95 -44.36 -37.02 -12.42
CA LEU A 95 -42.93 -37.16 -12.12
C LEU A 95 -42.09 -36.24 -13.01
N SER A 96 -42.38 -36.17 -14.31
CA SER A 96 -41.69 -35.28 -15.25
C SER A 96 -41.81 -33.81 -14.83
N SER A 97 -43.02 -33.36 -14.49
CA SER A 97 -43.25 -31.97 -14.05
C SER A 97 -42.45 -31.63 -12.78
N ASN A 98 -42.39 -32.56 -11.81
CA ASN A 98 -41.67 -32.34 -10.55
C ASN A 98 -40.15 -32.38 -10.74
N LEU A 99 -39.64 -33.31 -11.55
CA LEU A 99 -38.20 -33.42 -11.81
C LEU A 99 -37.66 -32.24 -12.62
N LYS A 100 -38.45 -31.65 -13.54
CA LYS A 100 -38.06 -30.44 -14.28
C LYS A 100 -37.77 -29.25 -13.37
N LEU A 101 -38.50 -29.10 -12.26
CA LEU A 101 -38.25 -28.03 -11.28
C LEU A 101 -36.87 -28.18 -10.62
N ALA A 102 -36.47 -29.40 -10.27
CA ALA A 102 -35.15 -29.68 -9.68
C ALA A 102 -34.03 -29.63 -10.72
N GLU A 103 -34.29 -30.06 -11.96
CA GLU A 103 -33.31 -30.10 -13.05
C GLU A 103 -32.68 -28.73 -13.32
N GLY A 104 -33.47 -27.65 -13.26
CA GLY A 104 -32.96 -26.28 -13.43
C GLY A 104 -31.82 -25.91 -12.47
N ILE A 105 -31.73 -26.56 -11.31
CA ILE A 105 -30.76 -26.28 -10.25
C ILE A 105 -29.54 -27.23 -10.33
N ILE A 106 -29.75 -28.49 -10.71
CA ILE A 106 -28.71 -29.54 -10.69
C ILE A 106 -28.15 -29.91 -12.06
N ALA A 107 -28.64 -29.30 -13.14
CA ALA A 107 -28.26 -29.63 -14.51
C ALA A 107 -26.75 -29.45 -14.80
N SER A 108 -26.04 -28.63 -14.03
CA SER A 108 -24.59 -28.41 -14.20
C SER A 108 -23.74 -29.63 -13.90
N CYS A 109 -24.24 -30.57 -13.07
CA CYS A 109 -23.54 -31.80 -12.71
C CYS A 109 -24.35 -33.03 -13.14
N PRO A 110 -23.96 -33.70 -14.24
CA PRO A 110 -24.69 -34.85 -14.77
C PRO A 110 -24.80 -36.03 -13.80
N ALA A 111 -23.79 -36.29 -12.98
CA ALA A 111 -23.85 -37.31 -11.94
C ALA A 111 -24.93 -37.01 -10.89
N CYS A 112 -24.96 -35.78 -10.37
CA CYS A 112 -25.98 -35.34 -9.40
C CYS A 112 -27.38 -35.46 -10.00
N ARG A 113 -27.58 -34.93 -11.21
CA ARG A 113 -28.83 -35.04 -11.96
C ARG A 113 -29.25 -36.50 -12.15
N HIS A 114 -28.34 -37.35 -12.59
CA HIS A 114 -28.64 -38.76 -12.84
C HIS A 114 -29.08 -39.48 -11.55
N ASN A 115 -28.34 -39.31 -10.45
CA ASN A 115 -28.67 -39.91 -9.16
C ASN A 115 -30.02 -39.41 -8.62
N PHE A 116 -30.31 -38.11 -8.80
CA PHE A 116 -31.58 -37.50 -8.42
C PHE A 116 -32.74 -38.07 -9.25
N PHE A 117 -32.57 -38.26 -10.55
CA PHE A 117 -33.63 -38.84 -11.38
C PHE A 117 -33.80 -40.34 -11.11
N ASP A 118 -32.71 -41.10 -11.00
CA ASP A 118 -32.76 -42.56 -10.82
C ASP A 118 -33.42 -42.96 -9.50
N ILE A 119 -33.24 -42.19 -8.41
CA ILE A 119 -33.91 -42.50 -7.12
C ILE A 119 -35.43 -42.34 -7.23
N PHE A 120 -35.94 -41.28 -7.86
CA PHE A 120 -37.39 -41.05 -7.99
C PHE A 120 -38.04 -41.90 -9.08
N CYS A 121 -37.35 -42.12 -10.20
CA CYS A 121 -37.77 -43.07 -11.24
C CYS A 121 -37.88 -44.48 -10.67
N THR A 122 -36.87 -44.92 -9.90
CA THR A 122 -36.88 -46.24 -9.25
C THR A 122 -37.97 -46.31 -8.18
N PHE A 123 -38.08 -45.30 -7.32
CA PHE A 123 -39.14 -45.22 -6.30
C PHE A 123 -40.55 -45.33 -6.90
N THR A 124 -40.79 -44.68 -8.04
CA THR A 124 -42.14 -44.62 -8.64
C THR A 124 -42.46 -45.83 -9.51
N CYS A 125 -41.52 -46.30 -10.33
CA CYS A 125 -41.79 -47.21 -11.44
C CYS A 125 -41.16 -48.61 -11.31
N SER A 126 -40.26 -48.84 -10.35
CA SER A 126 -39.51 -50.11 -10.26
C SER A 126 -40.43 -51.33 -10.18
N PRO A 127 -40.19 -52.41 -10.96
CA PRO A 127 -40.95 -53.65 -10.85
C PRO A 127 -40.80 -54.34 -9.49
N ASP A 128 -39.73 -54.02 -8.75
CA ASP A 128 -39.40 -54.58 -7.45
C ASP A 128 -39.72 -53.60 -6.29
N GLN A 129 -40.64 -52.65 -6.50
CA GLN A 129 -40.94 -51.55 -5.56
C GLN A 129 -41.28 -52.03 -4.13
N SER A 130 -41.98 -53.15 -3.97
CA SER A 130 -42.32 -53.69 -2.64
C SER A 130 -41.10 -54.14 -1.82
N LEU A 131 -39.92 -54.34 -2.42
CA LEU A 131 -38.72 -54.72 -1.66
C LEU A 131 -38.16 -53.57 -0.82
N PHE A 132 -38.45 -52.32 -1.17
CA PHE A 132 -37.82 -51.16 -0.54
C PHE A 132 -38.80 -50.03 -0.21
N VAL A 133 -40.08 -50.14 -0.59
CA VAL A 133 -41.14 -49.20 -0.22
C VAL A 133 -42.22 -49.92 0.61
N ASN A 134 -42.51 -49.38 1.79
CA ASN A 134 -43.54 -49.87 2.70
C ASN A 134 -44.56 -48.77 3.00
N VAL A 135 -45.86 -49.05 2.79
CA VAL A 135 -46.94 -48.08 3.01
C VAL A 135 -47.40 -48.14 4.47
N THR A 136 -47.11 -47.10 5.24
CA THR A 136 -47.39 -47.05 6.69
C THR A 136 -48.70 -46.36 7.02
N GLN A 137 -49.08 -45.29 6.31
CA GLN A 137 -50.35 -44.60 6.52
C GLN A 137 -51.13 -44.35 5.22
N THR A 138 -52.46 -44.49 5.31
CA THR A 138 -53.39 -44.15 4.22
C THR A 138 -54.60 -43.37 4.75
N GLU A 139 -55.15 -42.48 3.93
CA GLU A 139 -56.38 -41.72 4.21
C GLU A 139 -57.41 -41.92 3.10
N GLU A 140 -58.70 -41.82 3.40
CA GLU A 140 -59.76 -42.00 2.40
C GLU A 140 -60.23 -40.65 1.82
N ASN A 141 -60.23 -40.53 0.50
CA ASN A 141 -60.72 -39.33 -0.20
C ASN A 141 -62.26 -39.32 -0.29
N ARG A 142 -62.85 -38.15 -0.58
CA ARG A 142 -64.30 -37.93 -0.80
C ARG A 142 -64.92 -38.85 -1.87
N SER A 143 -64.11 -39.42 -2.75
CA SER A 143 -64.48 -40.38 -3.80
C SER A 143 -64.38 -41.86 -3.37
N GLY A 144 -64.08 -42.16 -2.10
CA GLY A 144 -63.92 -43.53 -1.58
C GLY A 144 -62.62 -44.23 -1.99
N LYS A 145 -61.64 -43.48 -2.53
CA LYS A 145 -60.31 -44.00 -2.88
C LYS A 145 -59.34 -43.78 -1.72
N ARG A 146 -58.51 -44.78 -1.39
CA ARG A 146 -57.46 -44.68 -0.36
C ARG A 146 -56.21 -44.03 -0.94
N LEU A 147 -55.76 -42.95 -0.32
CA LEU A 147 -54.58 -42.14 -0.63
C LEU A 147 -53.44 -42.57 0.29
N VAL A 148 -52.23 -42.71 -0.22
CA VAL A 148 -51.04 -42.92 0.60
C VAL A 148 -50.55 -41.58 1.16
N THR A 149 -50.47 -41.47 2.49
CA THR A 149 -50.06 -40.24 3.18
C THR A 149 -48.67 -40.34 3.82
N GLU A 150 -48.20 -41.56 4.10
CA GLU A 150 -46.87 -41.82 4.63
C GLU A 150 -46.33 -43.17 4.14
N VAL A 151 -45.04 -43.19 3.79
CA VAL A 151 -44.30 -44.40 3.40
C VAL A 151 -42.94 -44.45 4.07
N GLU A 152 -42.44 -45.66 4.28
CA GLU A 152 -41.04 -45.94 4.58
C GLU A 152 -40.31 -46.37 3.31
N ASN A 153 -39.06 -45.92 3.14
CA ASN A 153 -38.28 -46.15 1.94
C ASN A 153 -36.83 -46.53 2.29
N ILE A 154 -36.37 -47.71 1.88
CA ILE A 154 -35.09 -48.29 2.29
C ILE A 154 -34.05 -48.18 1.16
N TRP A 155 -32.87 -47.65 1.49
CA TRP A 155 -31.75 -47.52 0.57
C TRP A 155 -30.43 -47.96 1.21
N SER A 156 -29.46 -48.36 0.40
CA SER A 156 -28.12 -48.71 0.89
C SER A 156 -27.35 -47.44 1.29
N GLU A 157 -26.49 -47.53 2.30
CA GLU A 157 -25.64 -46.40 2.71
C GLU A 157 -24.75 -45.92 1.57
N GLU A 158 -24.23 -46.84 0.74
CA GLU A 158 -23.41 -46.54 -0.44
C GLU A 158 -24.17 -45.62 -1.42
N TYR A 159 -25.44 -45.92 -1.70
CA TYR A 159 -26.24 -45.10 -2.61
C TYR A 159 -26.62 -43.74 -1.99
N GLN A 160 -27.03 -43.73 -0.72
CA GLN A 160 -27.43 -42.51 -0.02
C GLN A 160 -26.26 -41.52 0.13
N SER A 161 -25.10 -41.99 0.58
CA SER A 161 -23.89 -41.18 0.71
C SER A 161 -23.37 -40.71 -0.64
N GLY A 162 -23.28 -41.59 -1.63
CA GLY A 162 -22.81 -41.23 -2.96
C GLY A 162 -23.74 -40.26 -3.70
N PHE A 163 -25.06 -40.35 -3.50
CA PHE A 163 -26.02 -39.36 -4.02
C PHE A 163 -25.76 -37.97 -3.42
N PHE A 164 -25.66 -37.87 -2.09
CA PHE A 164 -25.31 -36.62 -1.43
C PHE A 164 -23.96 -36.07 -1.91
N ASP A 165 -22.93 -36.91 -1.96
CA ASP A 165 -21.58 -36.53 -2.37
C ASP A 165 -21.52 -36.04 -3.83
N SER A 166 -22.34 -36.59 -4.71
CA SER A 166 -22.44 -36.12 -6.10
C SER A 166 -23.04 -34.72 -6.23
N CYS A 167 -23.86 -34.27 -5.26
CA CYS A 167 -24.60 -33.02 -5.30
C CYS A 167 -24.08 -31.92 -4.36
N LYS A 168 -23.32 -32.27 -3.30
CA LYS A 168 -22.93 -31.36 -2.21
C LYS A 168 -22.10 -30.14 -2.64
N SER A 169 -21.40 -30.25 -3.76
CA SER A 169 -20.48 -29.21 -4.27
C SER A 169 -21.00 -28.50 -5.52
N VAL A 170 -22.14 -28.95 -6.06
CA VAL A 170 -22.73 -28.41 -7.28
C VAL A 170 -23.14 -26.97 -7.03
N LYS A 171 -22.75 -26.07 -7.94
CA LYS A 171 -23.01 -24.64 -7.83
C LYS A 171 -24.27 -24.29 -8.59
N ASN A 172 -25.10 -23.44 -8.00
CA ASN A 172 -26.20 -22.81 -8.71
C ASN A 172 -25.67 -21.58 -9.46
N GLY A 173 -25.92 -21.53 -10.78
CA GLY A 173 -25.43 -20.47 -11.65
C GLY A 173 -25.91 -19.08 -11.31
N ALA A 174 -27.20 -18.94 -11.03
CA ALA A 174 -27.83 -17.64 -10.84
C ALA A 174 -27.47 -16.98 -9.49
N SER A 175 -27.23 -17.76 -8.44
CA SER A 175 -26.97 -17.23 -7.08
C SER A 175 -25.51 -17.35 -6.63
N GLY A 176 -24.69 -18.14 -7.32
CA GLY A 176 -23.33 -18.50 -6.87
C GLY A 176 -23.28 -19.35 -5.59
N GLY A 177 -24.44 -19.71 -5.02
CA GLY A 177 -24.60 -20.61 -3.87
C GLY A 177 -24.51 -22.09 -4.26
N LYS A 178 -24.66 -23.00 -3.29
CA LYS A 178 -24.66 -24.44 -3.59
C LYS A 178 -26.07 -24.89 -3.96
N ALA A 179 -26.18 -25.80 -4.92
CA ALA A 179 -27.45 -26.41 -5.30
C ALA A 179 -28.14 -27.10 -4.10
N ILE A 180 -27.35 -27.71 -3.22
CA ILE A 180 -27.83 -28.40 -2.00
C ILE A 180 -28.59 -27.48 -1.04
N ASP A 181 -28.34 -26.17 -1.09
CA ASP A 181 -29.05 -25.19 -0.26
C ASP A 181 -30.53 -25.13 -0.67
N PHE A 182 -30.82 -25.29 -1.97
CA PHE A 182 -32.16 -25.28 -2.54
C PHE A 182 -32.84 -26.65 -2.51
N ILE A 183 -32.14 -27.71 -2.96
CA ILE A 183 -32.74 -29.06 -3.07
C ILE A 183 -32.63 -29.88 -1.79
N GLY A 184 -31.84 -29.41 -0.81
CA GLY A 184 -31.54 -30.14 0.42
C GLY A 184 -31.68 -29.31 1.69
N GLY A 185 -32.14 -28.07 1.61
CA GLY A 185 -32.27 -27.16 2.76
C GLY A 185 -30.96 -26.94 3.52
N GLY A 186 -29.83 -26.91 2.80
CA GLY A 186 -28.50 -26.71 3.41
C GLY A 186 -27.96 -27.93 4.17
N ALA A 187 -28.46 -29.13 3.86
CA ALA A 187 -28.03 -30.38 4.49
C ALA A 187 -26.50 -30.58 4.46
N LYS A 188 -25.93 -30.94 5.61
CA LYS A 188 -24.47 -31.18 5.77
C LYS A 188 -24.07 -32.64 5.57
N ASN A 189 -25.04 -33.54 5.56
CA ASN A 189 -24.85 -34.98 5.39
C ASN A 189 -26.03 -35.61 4.62
N TYR A 190 -25.86 -36.87 4.21
CA TYR A 190 -26.87 -37.58 3.43
C TYR A 190 -28.19 -37.81 4.17
N SER A 191 -28.16 -37.95 5.50
CA SER A 191 -29.36 -38.21 6.29
C SER A 191 -30.26 -36.98 6.40
N GLN A 192 -29.67 -35.80 6.61
CA GLN A 192 -30.40 -34.52 6.56
C GLN A 192 -30.94 -34.26 5.15
N PHE A 193 -30.15 -34.56 4.13
CA PHE A 193 -30.53 -34.34 2.73
C PHE A 193 -31.75 -35.17 2.32
N LEU A 194 -31.70 -36.48 2.57
CA LEU A 194 -32.83 -37.37 2.24
C LEU A 194 -34.05 -37.09 3.12
N LYS A 195 -33.84 -36.74 4.39
CA LYS A 195 -34.95 -36.28 5.25
C LYS A 195 -35.64 -35.07 4.64
N PHE A 196 -34.89 -34.07 4.20
CA PHE A 196 -35.44 -32.88 3.56
C PHE A 196 -36.27 -33.23 2.30
N LEU A 197 -35.74 -34.13 1.46
CA LEU A 197 -36.45 -34.59 0.26
C LEU A 197 -37.74 -35.35 0.57
N GLY A 198 -37.83 -36.00 1.73
CA GLY A 198 -39.00 -36.78 2.15
C GLY A 198 -40.01 -36.04 3.01
N ASP A 199 -39.63 -34.89 3.60
CA ASP A 199 -40.50 -34.09 4.46
C ASP A 199 -41.66 -33.48 3.66
N LYS A 200 -42.88 -33.69 4.17
CA LYS A 200 -44.10 -33.11 3.59
C LYS A 200 -44.15 -31.60 3.81
N LYS A 201 -44.01 -30.80 2.74
CA LYS A 201 -44.03 -29.32 2.75
C LYS A 201 -44.71 -28.74 1.51
N PHE A 202 -45.10 -27.46 1.57
CA PHE A 202 -45.78 -26.76 0.46
C PHE A 202 -44.91 -26.65 -0.82
N LEU A 203 -43.58 -26.61 -0.65
CA LEU A 203 -42.56 -26.71 -1.69
C LEU A 203 -41.62 -27.88 -1.35
N GLY A 204 -42.08 -29.12 -1.57
CA GLY A 204 -41.38 -30.35 -1.18
C GLY A 204 -42.15 -31.61 -1.54
N SER A 205 -41.94 -32.70 -0.80
CA SER A 205 -42.66 -33.96 -1.05
C SER A 205 -44.18 -33.79 -0.82
N PRO A 206 -45.05 -34.30 -1.72
CA PRO A 206 -46.51 -34.18 -1.57
C PRO A 206 -47.07 -35.01 -0.39
N PHE A 207 -46.34 -36.01 0.07
CA PHE A 207 -46.63 -36.85 1.24
C PHE A 207 -45.34 -37.20 1.98
N GLN A 208 -45.45 -37.72 3.20
CA GLN A 208 -44.27 -37.99 4.00
C GLN A 208 -43.54 -39.26 3.51
N ILE A 209 -42.24 -39.15 3.22
CA ILE A 209 -41.37 -40.27 2.85
C ILE A 209 -40.27 -40.38 3.91
N ASN A 210 -40.26 -41.47 4.66
CA ASN A 210 -39.25 -41.73 5.68
C ASN A 210 -38.14 -42.59 5.09
N TYR A 211 -36.99 -41.98 4.81
CA TYR A 211 -35.82 -42.68 4.29
C TYR A 211 -35.06 -43.40 5.41
N HIS A 212 -34.84 -44.71 5.24
CA HIS A 212 -34.08 -45.56 6.15
C HIS A 212 -32.86 -46.15 5.44
N THR A 213 -31.76 -46.29 6.18
CA THR A 213 -30.56 -46.97 5.71
C THR A 213 -30.69 -48.47 5.99
N GLU A 214 -30.34 -49.29 5.01
CA GLU A 214 -30.38 -50.76 5.12
C GLU A 214 -29.57 -51.25 6.35
N PRO A 215 -30.17 -52.00 7.29
CA PRO A 215 -29.47 -52.50 8.46
C PRO A 215 -28.48 -53.62 8.09
N SER A 216 -27.38 -53.76 8.83
CA SER A 216 -26.29 -54.71 8.54
C SER A 216 -26.63 -56.21 8.74
N GLY A 217 -27.91 -56.56 8.87
CA GLY A 217 -28.39 -57.93 9.11
C GLY A 217 -29.67 -58.24 8.30
N PRO A 218 -30.06 -59.53 8.19
CA PRO A 218 -31.25 -59.91 7.42
C PRO A 218 -32.52 -59.34 8.08
N ASP A 219 -33.28 -58.57 7.32
CA ASP A 219 -34.57 -58.04 7.75
C ASP A 219 -35.61 -59.17 7.90
N SER A 220 -36.42 -59.10 8.96
CA SER A 220 -37.47 -60.08 9.26
C SER A 220 -38.66 -60.01 8.31
N GLU A 221 -38.84 -58.89 7.60
CA GLU A 221 -39.99 -58.64 6.71
C GLU A 221 -39.66 -58.83 5.22
N GLY A 222 -38.41 -59.16 4.90
CA GLY A 222 -37.95 -59.43 3.53
C GLY A 222 -37.67 -58.17 2.70
N MET A 223 -37.71 -56.99 3.31
CA MET A 223 -37.31 -55.74 2.67
C MET A 223 -35.79 -55.63 2.61
N ARG A 224 -35.30 -55.00 1.54
CA ARG A 224 -33.88 -54.77 1.29
C ARG A 224 -33.69 -53.69 0.25
N ALA A 225 -32.55 -53.01 0.30
CA ALA A 225 -32.21 -52.04 -0.72
C ALA A 225 -31.97 -52.76 -2.08
N LEU A 226 -32.29 -52.06 -3.18
CA LEU A 226 -31.90 -52.53 -4.51
C LEU A 226 -30.38 -52.40 -4.67
N PRO A 227 -29.71 -53.34 -5.40
CA PRO A 227 -28.26 -53.30 -5.63
C PRO A 227 -27.90 -52.22 -6.67
N MET A 228 -28.09 -50.96 -6.32
CA MET A 228 -27.84 -49.79 -7.14
C MET A 228 -26.56 -49.10 -6.71
N LYS A 229 -25.84 -48.54 -7.67
CA LYS A 229 -24.64 -47.76 -7.42
C LYS A 229 -24.83 -46.32 -7.92
N PRO A 230 -24.54 -45.31 -7.08
CA PRO A 230 -24.62 -43.93 -7.52
C PRO A 230 -23.47 -43.63 -8.48
N LYS A 231 -23.69 -42.67 -9.37
CA LYS A 231 -22.64 -42.06 -10.19
C LYS A 231 -21.86 -41.06 -9.36
N ALA A 232 -20.54 -41.20 -9.29
CA ALA A 232 -19.68 -40.23 -8.61
C ALA A 232 -19.53 -38.96 -9.46
N CYS A 233 -19.27 -37.81 -8.84
CA CYS A 233 -19.10 -36.58 -9.62
C CYS A 233 -17.82 -36.58 -10.50
N ASN A 234 -16.82 -37.38 -10.12
CA ASN A 234 -15.60 -37.65 -10.88
C ASN A 234 -15.64 -38.97 -11.67
N ASP A 235 -16.84 -39.41 -12.12
CA ASP A 235 -17.01 -40.62 -12.91
C ASP A 235 -16.07 -40.66 -14.14
N ALA A 236 -15.60 -41.85 -14.51
CA ALA A 236 -14.74 -42.05 -15.66
C ALA A 236 -15.46 -41.77 -16.98
N ASP A 237 -16.79 -41.94 -17.01
CA ASP A 237 -17.62 -41.63 -18.18
C ASP A 237 -17.89 -40.12 -18.26
N LYS A 238 -17.46 -39.52 -19.37
CA LYS A 238 -17.64 -38.08 -19.65
C LYS A 238 -19.10 -37.66 -19.70
N ALA A 239 -20.05 -38.58 -19.93
CA ALA A 239 -21.48 -38.27 -19.90
C ALA A 239 -22.01 -38.00 -18.49
N TYR A 240 -21.38 -38.58 -17.46
CA TYR A 240 -21.78 -38.43 -16.05
C TYR A 240 -20.80 -37.55 -15.25
N ARG A 241 -19.56 -37.37 -15.72
CA ARG A 241 -18.54 -36.54 -15.08
C ARG A 241 -18.95 -35.07 -15.00
N CYS A 242 -18.85 -34.49 -13.81
CA CYS A 242 -19.16 -33.08 -13.57
C CYS A 242 -17.97 -32.17 -13.86
N SER A 243 -18.24 -30.87 -13.98
CA SER A 243 -17.19 -29.86 -14.12
C SER A 243 -16.37 -29.73 -12.82
N CYS A 244 -15.14 -29.21 -12.92
CA CYS A 244 -14.31 -28.93 -11.73
C CYS A 244 -14.98 -27.91 -10.78
N VAL A 245 -15.77 -26.98 -11.31
CA VAL A 245 -16.51 -25.98 -10.50
C VAL A 245 -17.55 -26.66 -9.62
N ASP A 246 -18.20 -27.70 -10.14
CA ASP A 246 -19.26 -28.45 -9.44
C ASP A 246 -18.74 -29.66 -8.65
N CYS A 247 -17.56 -30.17 -8.99
CA CYS A 247 -16.91 -31.32 -8.36
C CYS A 247 -15.40 -31.08 -8.18
N PRO A 248 -14.97 -30.70 -6.97
CA PRO A 248 -13.55 -30.48 -6.66
C PRO A 248 -12.64 -31.66 -6.97
N ASP A 249 -13.15 -32.89 -6.87
CA ASP A 249 -12.40 -34.13 -7.09
C ASP A 249 -12.02 -34.37 -8.56
N VAL A 250 -12.58 -33.60 -9.50
CA VAL A 250 -12.24 -33.62 -10.93
C VAL A 250 -11.08 -32.66 -11.25
N CYS A 251 -10.82 -31.69 -10.39
CA CYS A 251 -9.95 -30.57 -10.72
C CYS A 251 -8.47 -30.99 -10.83
N PRO A 252 -7.74 -30.50 -11.85
CA PRO A 252 -6.29 -30.65 -11.89
C PRO A 252 -5.67 -29.83 -10.76
N GLU A 253 -4.64 -30.38 -10.12
CA GLU A 253 -3.86 -29.65 -9.12
C GLU A 253 -3.04 -28.55 -9.80
N LEU A 254 -3.23 -27.30 -9.36
CA LEU A 254 -2.40 -26.19 -9.80
C LEU A 254 -0.97 -26.37 -9.28
N PRO A 255 0.06 -25.94 -10.05
CA PRO A 255 1.43 -25.98 -9.56
C PRO A 255 1.56 -25.20 -8.25
N ALA A 256 2.38 -25.75 -7.34
CA ALA A 256 2.70 -25.08 -6.09
C ALA A 256 3.38 -23.74 -6.41
N VAL A 257 2.84 -22.66 -5.86
CA VAL A 257 3.45 -21.34 -5.99
C VAL A 257 4.69 -21.34 -5.10
N SER A 258 5.86 -21.07 -5.68
CA SER A 258 7.06 -20.82 -4.88
C SER A 258 6.87 -19.52 -4.12
N THR A 259 6.42 -19.60 -2.88
CA THR A 259 6.50 -18.45 -1.97
C THR A 259 7.98 -18.13 -1.80
N GLN A 260 8.37 -16.88 -2.06
CA GLN A 260 9.74 -16.46 -1.79
C GLN A 260 9.97 -16.58 -0.29
N ALA A 261 10.56 -17.69 0.14
CA ALA A 261 10.91 -17.88 1.54
C ALA A 261 11.93 -16.81 1.90
N SER A 262 11.51 -15.79 2.65
CA SER A 262 12.42 -14.82 3.25
C SER A 262 13.40 -15.60 4.13
N CYS A 263 14.66 -15.62 3.75
CA CYS A 263 15.70 -16.36 4.46
C CYS A 263 15.82 -15.82 5.89
N HIS A 264 15.57 -16.66 6.89
CA HIS A 264 15.73 -16.37 8.32
C HIS A 264 16.61 -17.41 9.00
N VAL A 265 17.42 -16.95 9.97
CA VAL A 265 18.19 -17.80 10.88
C VAL A 265 17.68 -17.51 12.30
N GLY A 266 16.81 -18.39 12.82
CA GLY A 266 16.10 -18.14 14.08
C GLY A 266 15.10 -17.00 13.93
N LEU A 267 15.25 -15.94 14.72
CA LEU A 267 14.40 -14.74 14.68
C LEU A 267 14.90 -13.66 13.72
N LEU A 268 16.12 -13.80 13.17
CA LEU A 268 16.76 -12.74 12.38
C LEU A 268 16.73 -13.06 10.88
N PRO A 269 16.53 -12.05 10.01
CA PRO A 269 16.76 -12.18 8.57
C PRO A 269 18.20 -12.60 8.29
N CYS A 270 18.43 -13.40 7.24
CA CYS A 270 19.76 -13.89 6.87
C CYS A 270 20.76 -12.77 6.59
N LEU A 271 20.31 -11.64 6.03
CA LEU A 271 21.15 -10.46 5.84
C LEU A 271 21.63 -9.92 7.19
N SER A 272 20.70 -9.71 8.12
CA SER A 272 20.98 -9.20 9.47
C SER A 272 21.93 -10.13 10.22
N PHE A 273 21.68 -11.45 10.16
CA PHE A 273 22.56 -12.45 10.75
C PHE A 273 23.98 -12.43 10.14
N ALA A 274 24.08 -12.40 8.80
CA ALA A 274 25.37 -12.37 8.11
C ALA A 274 26.18 -11.11 8.44
N VAL A 275 25.52 -9.93 8.47
CA VAL A 275 26.16 -8.65 8.80
C VAL A 275 26.68 -8.67 10.24
N ILE A 276 25.90 -9.16 11.21
CA ILE A 276 26.32 -9.23 12.62
C ILE A 276 27.55 -10.16 12.77
N VAL A 277 27.55 -11.31 12.10
CA VAL A 277 28.69 -12.25 12.14
C VAL A 277 29.93 -11.61 11.52
N ILE A 278 29.82 -10.99 10.35
CA ILE A 278 30.93 -10.30 9.68
C ILE A 278 31.49 -9.19 10.57
N TYR A 279 30.63 -8.39 11.19
CA TYR A 279 31.06 -7.32 12.09
C TYR A 279 31.76 -7.85 13.33
N SER A 280 31.26 -8.92 13.95
CA SER A 280 31.91 -9.53 15.11
C SER A 280 33.31 -10.09 14.78
N ALA A 281 33.49 -10.66 13.59
CA ALA A 281 34.79 -11.11 13.09
C ALA A 281 35.72 -9.93 12.79
N PHE A 282 35.20 -8.85 12.21
CA PHE A 282 35.97 -7.63 11.96
C PHE A 282 36.40 -6.95 13.28
N LEU A 283 35.49 -6.84 14.25
CA LEU A 283 35.77 -6.24 15.56
C LEU A 283 36.87 -7.02 16.29
N THR A 284 36.81 -8.35 16.28
CA THR A 284 37.85 -9.20 16.90
C THR A 284 39.19 -9.08 16.19
N LEU A 285 39.21 -8.96 14.85
CA LEU A 285 40.42 -8.68 14.07
C LEU A 285 41.02 -7.31 14.43
N VAL A 286 40.21 -6.24 14.49
CA VAL A 286 40.67 -4.89 14.81
C VAL A 286 41.20 -4.80 16.24
N ILE A 287 40.49 -5.38 17.21
CA ILE A 287 40.95 -5.46 18.60
C ILE A 287 42.25 -6.27 18.68
N GLY A 288 42.36 -7.36 17.93
CA GLY A 288 43.58 -8.17 17.82
C GLY A 288 44.77 -7.39 17.25
N LEU A 289 44.57 -6.66 16.14
CA LEU A 289 45.58 -5.81 15.50
C LEU A 289 45.99 -4.63 16.39
N ALA A 290 45.04 -3.95 17.03
CA ALA A 290 45.31 -2.86 17.97
C ALA A 290 46.09 -3.36 19.18
N SER A 291 45.73 -4.54 19.72
CA SER A 291 46.45 -5.19 20.81
C SER A 291 47.86 -5.60 20.39
N TYR A 292 48.03 -6.14 19.18
CA TYR A 292 49.32 -6.51 18.61
C TYR A 292 50.23 -5.29 18.38
N VAL A 293 49.70 -4.18 17.83
CA VAL A 293 50.44 -2.94 17.64
C VAL A 293 50.84 -2.32 18.98
N THR A 294 49.92 -2.29 19.95
CA THR A 294 50.19 -1.80 21.32
C THR A 294 51.23 -2.67 22.02
N TYR A 295 51.17 -4.00 21.82
CA TYR A 295 52.17 -4.95 22.31
C TYR A 295 53.54 -4.71 21.65
N LYS A 296 53.58 -4.53 20.32
CA LYS A 296 54.79 -4.23 19.56
C LYS A 296 55.42 -2.91 20.00
N GLU A 297 54.64 -1.85 20.14
CA GLU A 297 55.11 -0.54 20.63
C GLU A 297 55.63 -0.63 22.08
N ARG A 298 54.95 -1.39 22.97
CA ARG A 298 55.45 -1.66 24.32
C ARG A 298 56.75 -2.49 24.32
N ARG A 299 56.90 -3.42 23.38
CA ARG A 299 58.12 -4.26 23.24
C ARG A 299 59.30 -3.47 22.68
N PHE A 300 59.06 -2.57 21.72
CA PHE A 300 60.07 -1.68 21.12
C PHE A 300 60.46 -0.50 22.02
N ARG A 301 59.67 -0.12 23.03
CA ARG A 301 60.08 0.84 24.07
C ARG A 301 60.98 0.24 25.17
N LYS A 302 61.10 -1.08 25.25
CA LYS A 302 61.96 -1.76 26.24
C LYS A 302 63.49 -1.70 25.98
N PRO A 303 64.04 -1.50 24.76
CA PRO A 303 65.49 -1.36 24.57
C PRO A 303 66.04 0.04 24.88
N GLU A 304 65.24 1.11 24.85
CA GLU A 304 65.74 2.47 25.13
C GLU A 304 66.06 2.68 26.62
N ARG A 305 65.37 1.99 27.52
CA ARG A 305 65.64 2.06 28.96
C ARG A 305 66.91 1.32 29.39
N VAL A 306 67.50 0.49 28.52
CA VAL A 306 68.71 -0.28 28.79
C VAL A 306 69.97 0.30 28.14
N ARG A 307 69.83 1.30 27.25
CA ARG A 307 70.96 2.05 26.67
C ARG A 307 71.41 3.25 27.51
N LEU A 308 70.68 3.59 28.58
CA LEU A 308 70.94 4.74 29.46
C LEU A 308 71.83 4.42 30.68
N LEU A 309 72.51 3.27 30.73
CA LEU A 309 73.29 2.82 31.90
C LEU A 309 74.76 2.43 31.58
N GLN A 310 75.34 2.91 30.48
CA GLN A 310 76.79 2.85 30.29
C GLN A 310 77.36 4.25 30.04
N ASP A 311 78.30 4.60 30.92
CA ASP A 311 78.94 5.90 31.12
C ASP A 311 79.77 6.42 29.92
N PRO A 312 80.12 7.73 29.91
CA PRO A 312 80.64 8.47 28.78
C PRO A 312 82.17 8.44 28.70
N THR A 313 82.73 8.33 27.50
CA THR A 313 84.03 8.92 27.15
C THR A 313 83.97 9.42 25.70
N PRO A 314 84.56 10.60 25.41
CA PRO A 314 84.45 11.22 24.09
C PRO A 314 85.54 10.70 23.16
N SER A 315 85.21 10.38 21.92
CA SER A 315 86.17 10.43 20.83
C SER A 315 85.68 11.45 19.81
N ASP A 316 86.37 12.58 19.77
CA ASP A 316 86.50 13.40 18.57
C ASP A 316 86.99 12.50 17.43
N ASP A 317 86.13 12.28 16.45
CA ASP A 317 86.40 12.36 15.02
C ASP A 317 85.27 11.62 14.27
N GLU A 318 84.67 12.32 13.30
CA GLU A 318 83.69 11.84 12.32
C GLU A 318 82.23 11.70 12.79
N ASP A 319 81.50 12.81 12.84
CA ASP A 319 80.36 13.02 11.92
C ASP A 319 79.71 14.40 12.16
N GLU A 320 80.17 15.40 11.42
CA GLU A 320 79.44 16.66 11.17
C GLU A 320 78.18 16.43 10.28
N GLY A 321 77.45 15.32 10.47
CA GLY A 321 76.35 14.90 9.60
C GLY A 321 74.96 14.94 10.22
N GLU A 322 74.82 14.89 11.56
CA GLU A 322 73.55 14.47 12.16
C GLU A 322 72.72 15.58 12.86
N VAL A 323 73.22 16.82 12.94
CA VAL A 323 72.47 17.94 13.55
C VAL A 323 71.54 18.67 12.55
N VAL A 324 71.66 18.40 11.24
CA VAL A 324 70.86 19.08 10.20
C VAL A 324 69.54 18.36 9.86
N HIS A 325 69.30 17.14 10.37
CA HIS A 325 68.13 16.34 9.97
C HIS A 325 66.89 16.39 10.90
N ARG A 326 66.90 17.16 12.00
CA ARG A 326 65.69 17.39 12.83
C ARG A 326 64.73 18.46 12.28
N GLY A 327 65.09 19.15 11.19
CA GLY A 327 64.19 20.02 10.43
C GLY A 327 63.21 19.19 9.59
N GLY A 328 62.18 18.64 10.22
CA GLY A 328 61.15 17.87 9.54
C GLY A 328 60.44 18.68 8.46
N TYR A 329 60.57 18.27 7.21
CA TYR A 329 59.83 18.81 6.08
C TYR A 329 58.32 18.68 6.35
N MET A 330 57.62 19.80 6.56
CA MET A 330 56.17 19.84 6.37
C MET A 330 55.87 19.40 4.93
N GLU A 331 54.96 18.44 4.77
CA GLU A 331 54.52 17.95 3.46
C GLU A 331 53.95 19.15 2.68
N GLN A 332 54.73 19.69 1.74
CA GLN A 332 54.30 20.85 0.95
C GLN A 332 53.14 20.42 0.05
N PRO A 333 52.04 21.20 -0.04
CA PRO A 333 50.90 20.83 -0.88
C PRO A 333 51.34 20.73 -2.35
N GLN A 334 50.76 19.78 -3.07
CA GLN A 334 51.14 19.37 -4.43
C GLN A 334 50.76 20.42 -5.49
N GLY A 335 51.53 21.49 -5.67
CA GLY A 335 51.31 22.45 -6.75
C GLY A 335 49.89 23.05 -6.80
N VAL A 336 49.54 23.73 -7.90
CA VAL A 336 48.24 24.38 -8.09
C VAL A 336 47.32 23.51 -8.93
N TYR A 337 46.12 23.21 -8.42
CA TYR A 337 45.08 22.53 -9.18
C TYR A 337 44.38 23.51 -10.14
N LYS A 338 44.63 23.36 -11.46
CA LYS A 338 44.19 24.30 -12.50
C LYS A 338 42.66 24.51 -12.55
N PRO A 339 41.79 23.50 -12.43
CA PRO A 339 40.34 23.72 -12.45
C PRO A 339 39.86 24.57 -11.28
N ASN A 340 40.36 24.30 -10.06
CA ASN A 340 40.00 25.10 -8.90
C ASN A 340 40.51 26.54 -9.01
N SER A 341 41.72 26.76 -9.52
CA SER A 341 42.23 28.13 -9.71
C SER A 341 41.44 28.91 -10.78
N LEU A 342 40.98 28.24 -11.83
CA LEU A 342 40.08 28.84 -12.83
C LEU A 342 38.72 29.22 -12.22
N LEU A 343 38.12 28.32 -11.43
CA LEU A 343 36.89 28.61 -10.69
C LEU A 343 37.07 29.78 -9.73
N SER A 344 38.13 29.79 -8.91
CA SER A 344 38.41 30.90 -7.99
C SER A 344 38.63 32.23 -8.71
N ALA A 345 39.31 32.24 -9.86
CA ALA A 345 39.49 33.44 -10.67
C ALA A 345 38.17 33.95 -11.28
N LEU A 346 37.30 33.03 -11.73
CA LEU A 346 35.97 33.36 -12.22
C LEU A 346 35.12 34.00 -11.12
N PHE A 347 35.02 33.37 -9.95
CA PHE A 347 34.25 33.90 -8.83
C PHE A 347 34.81 35.22 -8.29
N ARG A 348 36.15 35.40 -8.29
CA ARG A 348 36.77 36.69 -7.94
C ARG A 348 36.37 37.80 -8.90
N ARG A 349 36.35 37.53 -10.22
CA ARG A 349 35.89 38.50 -11.23
C ARG A 349 34.41 38.84 -11.08
N ILE A 350 33.57 37.82 -10.87
CA ILE A 350 32.12 38.01 -10.66
C ILE A 350 31.90 38.84 -9.39
N GLY A 351 32.53 38.47 -8.27
CA GLY A 351 32.41 39.19 -7.00
C GLY A 351 32.88 40.64 -7.10
N GLY A 352 34.00 40.91 -7.78
CA GLY A 352 34.49 42.27 -8.02
C GLY A 352 33.55 43.09 -8.91
N ALA A 353 32.99 42.51 -9.96
CA ALA A 353 32.01 43.19 -10.81
C ALA A 353 30.72 43.54 -10.04
N CYS A 354 30.21 42.60 -9.23
CA CYS A 354 29.04 42.79 -8.37
C CYS A 354 29.28 43.87 -7.30
N ALA A 355 30.47 43.91 -6.69
CA ALA A 355 30.80 44.89 -5.66
C ALA A 355 31.05 46.30 -6.23
N ARG A 356 31.59 46.42 -7.45
CA ARG A 356 31.79 47.70 -8.13
C ARG A 356 30.49 48.33 -8.63
N PHE A 357 29.59 47.52 -9.20
CA PHE A 357 28.33 47.98 -9.81
C PHE A 357 27.07 47.40 -9.14
N PRO A 358 26.87 47.60 -7.81
CA PRO A 358 25.83 46.89 -7.06
C PRO A 358 24.40 47.26 -7.48
N ALA A 359 24.17 48.49 -7.95
CA ALA A 359 22.84 48.90 -8.40
C ALA A 359 22.43 48.21 -9.73
N ILE A 360 23.38 48.08 -10.66
CA ILE A 360 23.14 47.47 -11.98
C ILE A 360 22.85 45.98 -11.80
N THR A 361 23.64 45.29 -10.98
CA THR A 361 23.47 43.87 -10.71
C THR A 361 22.12 43.60 -10.02
N ILE A 362 21.78 44.31 -8.95
CA ILE A 362 20.49 44.15 -8.26
C ILE A 362 19.31 44.36 -9.21
N VAL A 363 19.31 45.44 -10.01
CA VAL A 363 18.22 45.72 -10.96
C VAL A 363 18.15 44.64 -12.04
N SER A 364 19.29 44.21 -12.59
CA SER A 364 19.32 43.15 -13.61
C SER A 364 18.83 41.81 -13.07
N SER A 365 19.25 41.40 -11.87
CA SER A 365 18.79 40.18 -11.20
C SER A 365 17.29 40.25 -10.92
N PHE A 366 16.79 41.39 -10.44
CA PHE A 366 15.37 41.60 -10.19
C PHE A 366 14.53 41.51 -11.47
N ILE A 367 15.00 42.09 -12.58
CA ILE A 367 14.33 41.97 -13.90
C ILE A 367 14.26 40.51 -14.33
N VAL A 368 15.36 39.76 -14.20
CA VAL A 368 15.38 38.32 -14.54
C VAL A 368 14.36 37.54 -13.69
N VAL A 369 14.30 37.79 -12.38
CA VAL A 369 13.31 37.17 -11.50
C VAL A 369 11.90 37.51 -11.94
N VAL A 370 11.59 38.78 -12.21
CA VAL A 370 10.26 39.21 -12.66
C VAL A 370 9.87 38.53 -13.97
N VAL A 371 10.80 38.44 -14.93
CA VAL A 371 10.56 37.76 -16.22
C VAL A 371 10.26 36.28 -16.02
N LEU A 372 11.03 35.58 -15.19
CA LEU A 372 10.78 34.17 -14.87
C LEU A 372 9.44 33.99 -14.12
N SER A 373 9.11 34.92 -13.23
CA SER A 373 7.85 34.93 -12.48
C SER A 373 6.62 35.32 -13.32
N LEU A 374 6.74 35.77 -14.59
CA LEU A 374 5.57 35.97 -15.45
C LEU A 374 4.79 34.67 -15.71
N GLY A 375 5.42 33.51 -15.56
CA GLY A 375 4.77 32.21 -15.70
C GLY A 375 3.68 31.90 -14.66
N TRP A 376 3.58 32.70 -13.58
CA TRP A 376 2.47 32.61 -12.63
C TRP A 376 1.09 32.80 -13.28
N LEU A 377 1.01 33.44 -14.45
CA LEU A 377 -0.23 33.58 -15.22
C LEU A 377 -0.83 32.24 -15.69
N ARG A 378 -0.02 31.16 -15.75
CA ARG A 378 -0.45 29.79 -16.07
C ARG A 378 -0.44 28.86 -14.87
N PHE A 379 -0.48 29.42 -13.66
CA PHE A 379 -0.47 28.64 -12.43
C PHE A 379 -1.72 27.76 -12.30
N THR A 380 -1.52 26.46 -12.12
CA THR A 380 -2.59 25.48 -11.89
C THR A 380 -2.15 24.47 -10.85
N ILE A 381 -3.06 24.11 -9.94
CA ILE A 381 -2.83 23.12 -8.87
C ILE A 381 -3.47 21.78 -9.29
N GLU A 382 -2.78 20.68 -9.04
CA GLU A 382 -3.34 19.33 -9.16
C GLU A 382 -3.75 18.82 -7.77
N THR A 383 -5.04 18.47 -7.61
CA THR A 383 -5.62 17.93 -6.36
C THR A 383 -5.95 16.45 -6.44
N ASP A 384 -6.08 15.89 -7.65
CA ASP A 384 -6.47 14.49 -7.84
C ASP A 384 -5.36 13.53 -7.36
N PRO A 385 -5.64 12.67 -6.36
CA PRO A 385 -4.66 11.72 -5.84
C PRO A 385 -4.16 10.72 -6.90
N VAL A 386 -5.00 10.33 -7.87
CA VAL A 386 -4.59 9.39 -8.93
C VAL A 386 -3.53 10.04 -9.83
N ARG A 387 -3.78 11.26 -10.29
CA ARG A 387 -2.84 12.01 -11.15
C ARG A 387 -1.56 12.44 -10.43
N LEU A 388 -1.59 12.53 -9.11
CA LEU A 388 -0.42 12.86 -8.30
C LEU A 388 0.51 11.65 -8.11
N TRP A 389 -0.05 10.49 -7.75
CA TRP A 389 0.72 9.34 -7.26
C TRP A 389 0.88 8.21 -8.27
N VAL A 390 0.06 8.16 -9.32
CA VAL A 390 0.11 7.08 -10.32
C VAL A 390 0.84 7.58 -11.56
N SER A 391 1.79 6.78 -12.06
CA SER A 391 2.43 7.08 -13.35
C SER A 391 1.43 6.81 -14.49
N PRO A 392 1.19 7.76 -15.40
CA PRO A 392 0.28 7.55 -16.52
C PRO A 392 0.77 6.48 -17.51
N SER A 393 2.06 6.14 -17.47
CA SER A 393 2.65 5.07 -18.28
C SER A 393 2.65 3.71 -17.59
N SER A 394 2.11 3.61 -16.36
CA SER A 394 2.11 2.34 -15.64
C SER A 394 1.10 1.36 -16.24
N PRO A 395 1.36 0.04 -16.21
CA PRO A 395 0.42 -0.94 -16.74
C PRO A 395 -0.95 -0.85 -16.07
N ALA A 396 -1.00 -0.66 -14.74
CA ALA A 396 -2.27 -0.52 -14.00
C ALA A 396 -3.07 0.72 -14.42
N ALA A 397 -2.40 1.84 -14.75
CA ALA A 397 -3.07 3.05 -15.24
C ALA A 397 -3.69 2.85 -16.64
N GLN A 398 -2.98 2.14 -17.53
CA GLN A 398 -3.47 1.81 -18.87
C GLN A 398 -4.63 0.80 -18.81
N GLU A 399 -4.53 -0.19 -17.94
CA GLU A 399 -5.59 -1.17 -17.67
C GLU A 399 -6.85 -0.49 -17.11
N LYS A 400 -6.69 0.46 -16.19
CA LYS A 400 -7.81 1.28 -15.71
C LYS A 400 -8.44 2.11 -16.84
N ALA A 401 -7.63 2.78 -17.65
CA ALA A 401 -8.15 3.60 -18.75
C ALA A 401 -8.95 2.75 -19.74
N PHE A 402 -8.45 1.54 -20.08
CA PHE A 402 -9.17 0.59 -20.92
C PHE A 402 -10.46 0.09 -20.26
N PHE A 403 -10.43 -0.23 -18.95
CA PHE A 403 -11.61 -0.65 -18.21
C PHE A 403 -12.69 0.43 -18.21
N ASP A 404 -12.31 1.67 -17.90
CA ASP A 404 -13.24 2.81 -17.83
C ASP A 404 -13.82 3.16 -19.21
N GLU A 405 -13.03 3.08 -20.30
CA GLU A 405 -13.50 3.30 -21.67
C GLU A 405 -14.47 2.20 -22.13
N SER A 406 -14.22 0.96 -21.70
CA SER A 406 -14.99 -0.22 -22.09
C SER A 406 -16.30 -0.34 -21.29
N PHE A 407 -16.21 -0.34 -19.96
CA PHE A 407 -17.32 -0.69 -19.07
C PHE A 407 -17.89 0.52 -18.29
N GLY A 408 -17.30 1.71 -18.47
CA GLY A 408 -17.58 2.87 -17.62
C GLY A 408 -16.74 2.88 -16.34
N PRO A 409 -16.64 4.03 -15.66
CA PRO A 409 -15.89 4.13 -14.41
C PRO A 409 -16.55 3.31 -13.30
N PHE A 410 -15.73 2.72 -12.44
CA PHE A 410 -16.21 1.98 -11.26
C PHE A 410 -17.11 2.85 -10.38
N PHE A 411 -18.22 2.29 -9.90
CA PHE A 411 -19.23 3.00 -9.10
C PHE A 411 -18.68 3.64 -7.82
N ARG A 412 -19.42 4.61 -7.29
CA ARG A 412 -19.16 5.29 -6.02
C ARG A 412 -19.92 4.54 -4.93
N ALA A 413 -19.29 4.33 -3.78
CA ALA A 413 -19.84 3.50 -2.71
C ALA A 413 -19.83 4.29 -1.40
N GLU A 414 -21.01 4.69 -0.96
CA GLU A 414 -21.22 5.33 0.32
C GLU A 414 -21.52 4.22 1.33
N GLN A 415 -20.71 4.11 2.37
CA GLN A 415 -20.79 3.00 3.31
C GLN A 415 -20.86 3.50 4.74
N ALA A 416 -21.71 2.87 5.55
CA ALA A 416 -21.84 3.14 6.98
C ALA A 416 -21.76 1.84 7.79
N PHE A 417 -21.12 1.93 8.95
CA PHE A 417 -21.06 0.90 9.97
C PHE A 417 -21.82 1.38 11.20
N LEU A 418 -22.75 0.56 11.67
CA LEU A 418 -23.41 0.72 12.96
C LEU A 418 -22.86 -0.35 13.91
N VAL A 419 -22.21 0.07 14.99
CA VAL A 419 -21.47 -0.81 15.89
C VAL A 419 -21.98 -0.70 17.32
N ASN A 420 -22.15 -1.86 17.98
CA ASN A 420 -22.33 -1.96 19.42
C ASN A 420 -21.11 -2.68 20.03
N GLU A 421 -20.36 -1.99 20.90
CA GLU A 421 -19.15 -2.55 21.52
C GLU A 421 -19.47 -3.45 22.72
N THR A 422 -20.59 -3.19 23.40
CA THR A 422 -20.94 -3.83 24.68
C THR A 422 -21.76 -5.11 24.53
N GLY A 423 -22.41 -5.30 23.38
CA GLY A 423 -23.30 -6.42 23.11
C GLY A 423 -23.63 -6.58 21.62
N PRO A 424 -24.59 -7.44 21.27
CA PRO A 424 -25.06 -7.58 19.89
C PRO A 424 -25.76 -6.29 19.41
N ILE A 425 -25.67 -6.01 18.11
CA ILE A 425 -26.34 -4.87 17.49
C ILE A 425 -27.80 -5.17 17.09
N LEU A 426 -28.13 -6.45 16.95
CA LEU A 426 -29.42 -6.91 16.47
C LEU A 426 -30.46 -6.92 17.60
N ASP A 427 -31.06 -5.76 17.81
CA ASP A 427 -32.19 -5.54 18.71
C ASP A 427 -33.34 -4.86 17.95
N TYR A 428 -34.59 -5.15 18.31
CA TYR A 428 -35.76 -4.64 17.60
C TYR A 428 -35.81 -3.10 17.58
N ASP A 429 -35.56 -2.43 18.71
CA ASP A 429 -35.61 -0.97 18.80
C ASP A 429 -34.48 -0.31 18.00
N THR A 430 -33.33 -0.99 17.94
CA THR A 430 -32.18 -0.56 17.12
C THR A 430 -32.48 -0.70 15.63
N LEU A 431 -33.09 -1.83 15.22
CA LEU A 431 -33.48 -2.07 13.83
C LEU A 431 -34.55 -1.08 13.36
N VAL A 432 -35.59 -0.82 14.16
CA VAL A 432 -36.63 0.17 13.81
C VAL A 432 -36.02 1.55 13.57
N TRP A 433 -35.13 2.01 14.45
CA TRP A 433 -34.44 3.29 14.27
C TRP A 433 -33.55 3.29 13.02
N TRP A 434 -32.82 2.20 12.76
CA TRP A 434 -31.95 2.11 11.60
C TRP A 434 -32.73 2.10 10.27
N PHE A 435 -33.86 1.40 10.20
CA PHE A 435 -34.74 1.44 9.04
C PHE A 435 -35.28 2.87 8.77
N ASP A 436 -35.52 3.65 9.83
CA ASP A 436 -35.88 5.07 9.69
C ASP A 436 -34.70 5.89 9.12
N VAL A 437 -33.47 5.68 9.60
CA VAL A 437 -32.25 6.30 9.05
C VAL A 437 -32.12 6.03 7.54
N GLU A 438 -32.23 4.77 7.11
CA GLU A 438 -32.16 4.43 5.68
C GLU A 438 -33.27 5.08 4.87
N SER A 439 -34.49 5.13 5.42
CA SER A 439 -35.61 5.83 4.81
C SER A 439 -35.37 7.34 4.70
N ARG A 440 -34.69 7.97 5.68
CA ARG A 440 -34.25 9.38 5.62
C ARG A 440 -33.25 9.58 4.48
N VAL A 441 -32.28 8.68 4.31
CA VAL A 441 -31.30 8.72 3.19
C VAL A 441 -31.96 8.50 1.83
N ARG A 442 -33.01 7.68 1.74
CA ARG A 442 -33.75 7.50 0.47
C ARG A 442 -34.54 8.76 0.07
N ARG A 443 -35.07 9.50 1.05
CA ARG A 443 -35.95 10.68 0.83
C ARG A 443 -35.24 12.03 0.87
N MET A 444 -33.98 12.07 1.32
CA MET A 444 -33.24 13.33 1.38
C MET A 444 -33.07 13.94 0.00
N ILE A 445 -33.02 15.26 -0.02
CA ILE A 445 -32.88 16.06 -1.23
C ILE A 445 -31.59 16.87 -1.09
N SER A 446 -30.77 16.90 -2.13
CA SER A 446 -29.51 17.64 -2.13
C SER A 446 -29.74 19.16 -2.02
N LEU A 447 -28.87 19.84 -1.27
CA LEU A 447 -29.04 21.25 -0.93
C LEU A 447 -28.95 22.18 -2.15
N ASP A 448 -28.02 21.93 -3.07
CA ASP A 448 -27.77 22.83 -4.19
C ASP A 448 -28.61 22.49 -5.42
N LYS A 449 -28.72 21.20 -5.78
CA LYS A 449 -29.36 20.77 -7.04
C LYS A 449 -30.73 20.11 -6.88
N GLY A 450 -31.18 19.83 -5.66
CA GLY A 450 -32.51 19.28 -5.42
C GLY A 450 -32.68 17.81 -5.85
N LEU A 451 -31.61 17.01 -5.84
CA LEU A 451 -31.60 15.62 -6.31
C LEU A 451 -31.84 14.63 -5.16
N ASN A 452 -32.51 13.52 -5.42
CA ASN A 452 -32.70 12.42 -4.47
C ASN A 452 -31.79 11.22 -4.79
N LEU A 453 -31.84 10.16 -3.97
CA LEU A 453 -31.05 8.94 -4.22
C LEU A 453 -31.42 8.25 -5.53
N ASP A 454 -32.71 8.21 -5.88
CA ASP A 454 -33.20 7.56 -7.11
C ASP A 454 -32.66 8.24 -8.39
N ASP A 455 -32.25 9.50 -8.33
CA ASP A 455 -31.67 10.24 -9.46
C ASP A 455 -30.19 9.89 -9.71
N VAL A 456 -29.45 9.49 -8.68
CA VAL A 456 -27.97 9.30 -8.74
C VAL A 456 -27.53 7.83 -8.59
N CYS A 457 -28.36 6.98 -7.99
CA CYS A 457 -28.00 5.60 -7.66
C CYS A 457 -27.75 4.71 -8.90
N PHE A 458 -26.94 3.68 -8.73
CA PHE A 458 -26.75 2.63 -9.74
C PHE A 458 -27.99 1.72 -9.81
N LYS A 459 -28.54 1.55 -11.03
CA LYS A 459 -29.75 0.75 -11.31
C LYS A 459 -29.46 -0.31 -12.39
N PRO A 460 -29.15 -1.56 -12.02
CA PRO A 460 -28.80 -2.60 -12.99
C PRO A 460 -29.96 -3.02 -13.90
N THR A 461 -31.19 -3.02 -13.38
CA THR A 461 -32.41 -3.40 -14.15
C THR A 461 -33.17 -2.20 -14.72
N GLY A 462 -32.86 -0.99 -14.23
CA GLY A 462 -33.56 0.27 -14.53
C GLY A 462 -34.61 0.67 -13.48
N ASP A 463 -35.04 -0.26 -12.64
CA ASP A 463 -36.23 -0.06 -11.79
C ASP A 463 -35.91 0.33 -10.34
N ALA A 464 -34.83 -0.21 -9.76
CA ALA A 464 -34.49 -0.03 -8.34
C ALA A 464 -32.99 0.26 -8.12
N CYS A 465 -32.70 1.06 -7.10
CA CYS A 465 -31.33 1.34 -6.65
C CYS A 465 -30.69 0.14 -5.97
N VAL A 466 -29.38 -0.03 -6.15
CA VAL A 466 -28.61 -1.00 -5.38
C VAL A 466 -28.30 -0.43 -3.99
N VAL A 467 -29.03 -0.90 -2.99
CA VAL A 467 -28.78 -0.64 -1.57
C VAL A 467 -28.52 -1.98 -0.88
N GLN A 468 -27.29 -2.17 -0.40
CA GLN A 468 -26.87 -3.39 0.26
C GLN A 468 -27.02 -3.17 1.76
N SER A 469 -28.12 -3.67 2.32
CA SER A 469 -28.44 -3.57 3.74
C SER A 469 -29.26 -4.78 4.20
N LEU A 470 -29.22 -5.06 5.51
CA LEU A 470 -30.14 -5.96 6.18
C LEU A 470 -31.62 -5.60 5.92
N THR A 471 -31.95 -4.31 5.71
CA THR A 471 -33.31 -3.87 5.37
C THR A 471 -33.84 -4.52 4.09
N GLY A 472 -32.95 -4.92 3.18
CA GLY A 472 -33.27 -5.62 1.94
C GLY A 472 -34.01 -6.94 2.17
N TYR A 473 -33.67 -7.70 3.23
CA TYR A 473 -34.37 -8.94 3.59
C TYR A 473 -35.81 -8.73 4.03
N PHE A 474 -36.17 -7.50 4.38
CA PHE A 474 -37.50 -7.08 4.82
C PHE A 474 -38.20 -6.20 3.77
N GLY A 475 -37.70 -6.12 2.53
CA GLY A 475 -38.30 -5.29 1.48
C GLY A 475 -38.20 -3.78 1.76
N GLY A 476 -37.18 -3.35 2.50
CA GLY A 476 -36.79 -1.93 2.62
C GLY A 476 -37.73 -1.02 3.41
N ALA A 477 -38.73 -1.55 4.10
CA ALA A 477 -39.72 -0.76 4.84
C ALA A 477 -39.90 -1.24 6.29
N VAL A 478 -40.02 -0.28 7.23
CA VAL A 478 -40.28 -0.56 8.65
C VAL A 478 -41.55 -1.38 8.85
N SER A 479 -42.55 -1.21 7.97
CA SER A 479 -43.84 -1.92 8.04
C SER A 479 -43.73 -3.44 7.91
N ASN A 480 -42.64 -3.94 7.33
CA ASN A 480 -42.41 -5.36 7.10
C ASN A 480 -41.60 -6.01 8.23
N LEU A 481 -41.19 -5.23 9.24
CA LEU A 481 -40.50 -5.70 10.43
C LEU A 481 -41.54 -6.02 11.52
N ASP A 482 -41.77 -7.31 11.75
CA ASP A 482 -42.71 -7.79 12.77
C ASP A 482 -41.96 -8.10 14.08
N PRO A 483 -42.36 -7.53 15.23
CA PRO A 483 -41.73 -7.75 16.53
C PRO A 483 -41.55 -9.22 16.92
N ASP A 484 -42.48 -10.10 16.53
CA ASP A 484 -42.50 -11.49 16.99
C ASP A 484 -41.76 -12.45 16.04
N THR A 485 -41.61 -12.10 14.76
CA THR A 485 -41.10 -13.02 13.71
C THR A 485 -39.83 -12.55 12.99
N TRP A 486 -39.31 -11.35 13.31
CA TRP A 486 -38.13 -10.82 12.60
C TRP A 486 -36.88 -11.68 12.73
N GLN A 487 -36.68 -12.34 13.88
CA GLN A 487 -35.51 -13.20 14.12
C GLN A 487 -35.52 -14.44 13.22
N ASP A 488 -36.67 -15.09 13.13
CA ASP A 488 -36.85 -16.28 12.28
C ASP A 488 -36.66 -15.93 10.81
N ARG A 489 -37.20 -14.79 10.37
CA ARG A 489 -37.01 -14.30 9.00
C ARG A 489 -35.53 -13.96 8.72
N LEU A 490 -34.85 -13.31 9.66
CA LEU A 490 -33.43 -12.97 9.51
C LEU A 490 -32.59 -14.24 9.38
N LEU A 491 -32.80 -15.23 10.27
CA LEU A 491 -32.11 -16.51 10.22
C LEU A 491 -32.37 -17.22 8.87
N HIS A 492 -33.64 -17.33 8.46
CA HIS A 492 -34.02 -17.91 7.16
C HIS A 492 -33.30 -17.24 5.98
N CYS A 493 -33.31 -15.91 5.92
CA CYS A 493 -32.66 -15.17 4.82
C CYS A 493 -31.13 -15.23 4.87
N THR A 494 -30.52 -15.38 6.05
CA THR A 494 -29.06 -15.54 6.16
C THR A 494 -28.60 -16.95 5.79
N GLU A 495 -29.42 -17.97 6.04
CA GLU A 495 -29.16 -19.36 5.64
C GLU A 495 -29.48 -19.59 4.15
N SER A 496 -30.52 -18.94 3.63
CA SER A 496 -31.02 -19.09 2.26
C SER A 496 -31.20 -17.72 1.55
N PRO A 497 -30.12 -16.96 1.30
CA PRO A 497 -30.20 -15.60 0.74
C PRO A 497 -30.73 -15.52 -0.70
N GLY A 498 -30.81 -16.66 -1.39
CA GLY A 498 -31.37 -16.77 -2.75
C GLY A 498 -32.88 -17.01 -2.79
N ASP A 499 -33.55 -17.13 -1.64
CA ASP A 499 -35.02 -17.26 -1.58
C ASP A 499 -35.68 -15.97 -2.12
N PRO A 500 -36.65 -16.06 -3.06
CA PRO A 500 -37.36 -14.89 -3.59
C PRO A 500 -37.95 -13.96 -2.52
N SER A 501 -38.33 -14.49 -1.35
CA SER A 501 -38.86 -13.70 -0.22
C SER A 501 -37.79 -12.88 0.53
N CYS A 502 -36.51 -13.19 0.30
CA CYS A 502 -35.35 -12.53 0.88
C CYS A 502 -34.62 -11.61 -0.10
N LEU A 503 -35.06 -11.56 -1.37
CA LEU A 503 -34.45 -10.68 -2.35
C LEU A 503 -34.83 -9.21 -2.10
N PRO A 504 -33.87 -8.28 -2.16
CA PRO A 504 -34.13 -6.84 -2.13
C PRO A 504 -34.79 -6.37 -3.44
N ASP A 505 -35.24 -5.10 -3.49
CA ASP A 505 -35.91 -4.50 -4.65
C ASP A 505 -35.13 -4.67 -5.98
N PHE A 506 -33.79 -4.68 -5.93
CA PHE A 506 -32.93 -4.88 -7.11
C PHE A 506 -32.72 -6.35 -7.50
N SER A 507 -33.43 -7.29 -6.85
CA SER A 507 -33.56 -8.71 -7.21
C SER A 507 -32.25 -9.51 -7.28
N GLN A 508 -31.26 -9.18 -6.44
CA GLN A 508 -30.03 -9.98 -6.30
C GLN A 508 -29.80 -10.41 -4.84
N PRO A 509 -29.27 -11.62 -4.61
CA PRO A 509 -29.06 -12.12 -3.25
C PRO A 509 -28.00 -11.31 -2.51
N LEU A 510 -28.28 -10.99 -1.24
CA LEU A 510 -27.33 -10.37 -0.33
C LEU A 510 -26.67 -11.45 0.51
N LYS A 511 -25.34 -11.41 0.63
CA LYS A 511 -24.61 -12.33 1.50
C LYS A 511 -24.47 -11.73 2.90
N PRO A 512 -24.60 -12.52 3.99
CA PRO A 512 -24.49 -12.00 5.34
C PRO A 512 -23.13 -11.33 5.61
N GLU A 513 -22.04 -11.80 4.98
CA GLU A 513 -20.69 -11.23 5.12
C GLU A 513 -20.54 -9.82 4.52
N MET A 514 -21.53 -9.35 3.75
CA MET A 514 -21.56 -8.00 3.18
C MET A 514 -22.32 -7.00 4.07
N ILE A 515 -23.20 -7.48 4.95
CA ILE A 515 -24.15 -6.65 5.72
C ILE A 515 -23.99 -6.78 7.23
N LEU A 516 -23.31 -7.81 7.73
CA LEU A 516 -23.10 -8.06 9.15
C LEU A 516 -21.64 -8.43 9.44
N GLY A 517 -21.17 -8.11 10.65
CA GLY A 517 -19.83 -8.43 11.10
C GLY A 517 -19.72 -8.69 12.60
N GLY A 518 -18.71 -9.46 13.00
CA GLY A 518 -18.37 -9.68 14.41
C GLY A 518 -19.07 -10.86 15.07
N TYR A 519 -19.71 -11.74 14.29
CA TYR A 519 -20.39 -12.97 14.76
C TYR A 519 -19.56 -14.25 14.55
N GLU A 520 -18.32 -14.14 14.08
CA GLU A 520 -17.56 -15.30 13.58
C GLU A 520 -17.09 -16.22 14.71
N SER A 521 -16.89 -15.67 15.91
CA SER A 521 -16.51 -16.48 17.08
C SER A 521 -17.63 -17.36 17.59
N THR A 522 -18.90 -16.96 17.41
CA THR A 522 -20.07 -17.71 17.86
C THR A 522 -20.70 -18.51 16.73
N GLY A 523 -20.52 -18.07 15.47
CA GLY A 523 -21.15 -18.67 14.30
C GLY A 523 -22.64 -18.38 14.18
N ASN A 524 -23.21 -17.58 15.09
CA ASN A 524 -24.62 -17.21 15.12
C ASN A 524 -24.78 -15.74 14.72
N VAL A 525 -25.51 -15.50 13.64
CA VAL A 525 -25.71 -14.17 13.05
C VAL A 525 -26.36 -13.19 14.04
N LEU A 526 -27.21 -13.67 14.96
CA LEU A 526 -27.85 -12.83 15.99
C LEU A 526 -26.86 -12.18 16.96
N ASP A 527 -25.65 -12.73 17.10
CA ASP A 527 -24.59 -12.18 17.95
C ASP A 527 -23.72 -11.13 17.23
N ALA A 528 -24.11 -10.71 16.02
CA ALA A 528 -23.37 -9.71 15.25
C ALA A 528 -23.19 -8.42 16.06
N LYS A 529 -21.98 -7.84 15.97
CA LYS A 529 -21.61 -6.61 16.68
C LYS A 529 -21.72 -5.37 15.79
N ALA A 530 -21.70 -5.57 14.48
CA ALA A 530 -21.74 -4.51 13.50
C ALA A 530 -22.74 -4.83 12.38
N LEU A 531 -23.46 -3.80 11.95
CA LEU A 531 -24.30 -3.79 10.77
C LEU A 531 -23.65 -2.85 9.73
N VAL A 532 -23.63 -3.30 8.48
CA VAL A 532 -22.99 -2.61 7.36
C VAL A 532 -24.04 -2.29 6.31
N VAL A 533 -24.05 -1.03 5.87
CA VAL A 533 -24.90 -0.58 4.76
C VAL A 533 -24.05 0.06 3.69
N THR A 534 -24.32 -0.29 2.44
CA THR A 534 -23.66 0.32 1.28
C THR A 534 -24.70 0.83 0.29
N TRP A 535 -24.70 2.14 0.04
CA TRP A 535 -25.42 2.76 -1.06
C TRP A 535 -24.48 2.84 -2.27
N VAL A 536 -24.97 2.42 -3.45
CA VAL A 536 -24.16 2.39 -4.68
C VAL A 536 -24.63 3.50 -5.61
N VAL A 537 -23.76 4.47 -5.87
CA VAL A 537 -24.00 5.63 -6.72
C VAL A 537 -23.23 5.52 -8.04
N ASN A 538 -23.84 5.98 -9.14
CA ASN A 538 -23.17 5.98 -10.44
C ASN A 538 -21.93 6.88 -10.41
N ASN A 539 -20.85 6.41 -11.02
CA ASN A 539 -19.68 7.23 -11.25
C ASN A 539 -19.64 7.75 -12.68
N PHE A 540 -18.97 8.87 -12.89
CA PHE A 540 -18.83 9.50 -14.20
C PHE A 540 -17.39 9.97 -14.40
N ALA A 541 -17.05 10.33 -15.64
CA ALA A 541 -15.74 10.88 -15.93
C ALA A 541 -15.53 12.19 -15.16
N GLN A 542 -14.29 12.42 -14.71
CA GLN A 542 -13.97 13.57 -13.87
C GLN A 542 -14.22 14.90 -14.59
N GLY A 543 -14.87 15.85 -13.92
CA GLY A 543 -15.21 17.18 -14.44
C GLY A 543 -16.53 17.24 -15.23
N THR A 544 -17.32 16.16 -15.23
CA THR A 544 -18.64 16.13 -15.87
C THR A 544 -19.73 16.73 -14.97
N ALA A 545 -20.86 17.14 -15.55
CA ALA A 545 -21.97 17.69 -14.78
C ALA A 545 -22.63 16.63 -13.89
N GLU A 546 -22.62 15.38 -14.37
CA GLU A 546 -23.16 14.20 -13.73
C GLU A 546 -22.34 13.80 -12.50
N GLU A 547 -21.00 13.85 -12.56
CA GLU A 547 -20.15 13.66 -11.38
C GLU A 547 -20.47 14.73 -10.31
N ALA A 548 -20.61 15.99 -10.73
CA ALA A 548 -20.97 17.08 -9.83
C ALA A 548 -22.38 16.92 -9.24
N ASN A 549 -23.27 16.11 -9.82
CA ASN A 549 -24.57 15.78 -9.24
C ASN A 549 -24.42 14.75 -8.12
N ALA A 550 -23.62 13.71 -8.35
CA ALA A 550 -23.30 12.70 -7.33
C ALA A 550 -22.61 13.34 -6.10
N ILE A 551 -21.61 14.22 -6.33
CA ILE A 551 -20.90 14.92 -5.25
C ILE A 551 -21.83 15.81 -4.42
N ASP A 552 -22.81 16.49 -5.04
CA ASP A 552 -23.78 17.32 -4.32
C ASP A 552 -24.68 16.47 -3.39
N TRP A 553 -25.13 15.31 -3.87
CA TRP A 553 -25.86 14.35 -3.07
C TRP A 553 -25.01 13.80 -1.91
N GLU A 554 -23.74 13.42 -2.17
CA GLU A 554 -22.79 12.95 -1.14
C GLU A 554 -22.55 14.01 -0.05
N ASN A 555 -22.39 15.28 -0.42
CA ASN A 555 -22.22 16.36 0.56
C ASN A 555 -23.43 16.48 1.49
N SER A 556 -24.63 16.34 0.94
CA SER A 556 -25.87 16.35 1.72
C SER A 556 -25.98 15.11 2.60
N PHE A 557 -25.56 13.93 2.09
CA PHE A 557 -25.53 12.67 2.83
C PHE A 557 -24.65 12.79 4.08
N LYS A 558 -23.48 13.42 3.96
CA LYS A 558 -22.58 13.67 5.10
C LYS A 558 -23.26 14.51 6.19
N THR A 559 -23.95 15.59 5.83
CA THR A 559 -24.67 16.44 6.80
C THR A 559 -25.76 15.66 7.54
N VAL A 560 -26.43 14.73 6.87
CA VAL A 560 -27.40 13.84 7.53
C VAL A 560 -26.68 12.90 8.51
N PHE A 561 -25.55 12.33 8.11
CA PHE A 561 -24.80 11.40 8.95
C PHE A 561 -24.12 12.04 10.16
N ASP A 562 -23.77 13.33 10.09
CA ASP A 562 -23.31 14.09 11.26
C ASP A 562 -24.38 14.07 12.37
N VAL A 563 -25.66 14.25 12.02
CA VAL A 563 -26.78 14.17 12.97
C VAL A 563 -27.03 12.73 13.44
N VAL A 564 -26.95 11.76 12.53
CA VAL A 564 -27.13 10.33 12.87
C VAL A 564 -26.04 9.85 13.84
N GLN A 565 -24.81 10.37 13.73
CA GLN A 565 -23.74 10.07 14.68
C GLN A 565 -24.07 10.55 16.10
N GLU A 566 -24.64 11.75 16.24
CA GLU A 566 -25.09 12.27 17.53
C GLU A 566 -26.24 11.41 18.11
N GLU A 567 -27.25 11.09 17.29
CA GLU A 567 -28.37 10.22 17.67
C GLU A 567 -27.90 8.83 18.12
N ALA A 568 -26.92 8.25 17.42
CA ALA A 568 -26.34 6.95 17.76
C ALA A 568 -25.63 6.99 19.11
N ALA A 569 -24.85 8.05 19.36
CA ALA A 569 -24.11 8.22 20.61
C ALA A 569 -25.05 8.30 21.83
N GLU A 570 -26.20 8.97 21.69
CA GLU A 570 -27.24 9.01 22.74
C GLU A 570 -27.82 7.63 23.07
N ARG A 571 -27.83 6.71 22.08
CA ARG A 571 -28.30 5.33 22.22
C ARG A 571 -27.20 4.36 22.70
N GLY A 572 -25.99 4.85 22.96
CA GLY A 572 -24.84 4.00 23.31
C GLY A 572 -24.30 3.19 22.12
N LEU A 573 -24.63 3.60 20.89
CA LEU A 573 -24.17 3.00 19.64
C LEU A 573 -23.12 3.91 18.98
N ARG A 574 -22.33 3.34 18.08
CA ARG A 574 -21.33 4.09 17.32
C ARG A 574 -21.59 3.94 15.82
N VAL A 575 -21.70 5.07 15.12
CA VAL A 575 -21.83 5.11 13.66
C VAL A 575 -20.54 5.67 13.07
N SER A 576 -19.95 4.95 12.12
CA SER A 576 -18.87 5.45 11.26
C SER A 576 -19.30 5.35 9.81
N PHE A 577 -18.88 6.30 8.97
CA PHE A 577 -19.33 6.36 7.59
C PHE A 577 -18.26 6.95 6.67
N ASN A 578 -18.42 6.67 5.38
CA ASN A 578 -17.62 7.21 4.29
C ASN A 578 -18.51 7.55 3.10
N ALA A 579 -18.17 8.64 2.42
CA ALA A 579 -18.66 8.97 1.09
C ALA A 579 -17.44 9.10 0.17
N GLU A 580 -17.58 8.81 -1.13
CA GLU A 580 -16.44 8.76 -2.03
C GLU A 580 -15.66 10.10 -2.06
N VAL A 581 -16.35 11.25 -2.01
CA VAL A 581 -15.72 12.59 -1.95
C VAL A 581 -15.03 12.90 -0.60
N SER A 582 -15.34 12.16 0.47
CA SER A 582 -14.85 12.44 1.81
C SER A 582 -13.33 12.38 1.92
N LEU A 583 -12.70 11.42 1.25
CA LEU A 583 -11.25 11.26 1.26
C LEU A 583 -10.55 12.51 0.67
N GLU A 584 -11.01 13.01 -0.48
CA GLU A 584 -10.43 14.19 -1.12
C GLU A 584 -10.62 15.44 -0.24
N GLN A 585 -11.80 15.63 0.35
CA GLN A 585 -12.09 16.79 1.19
C GLN A 585 -11.29 16.81 2.49
N GLU A 586 -11.17 15.67 3.19
CA GLU A 586 -10.41 15.56 4.44
C GLU A 586 -8.91 15.73 4.22
N LEU A 587 -8.37 15.24 3.09
CA LEU A 587 -6.99 15.50 2.69
C LEU A 587 -6.74 17.01 2.49
N ASN A 588 -7.61 17.70 1.76
CA ASN A 588 -7.48 19.15 1.50
C ASN A 588 -7.64 20.01 2.78
N LYS A 589 -8.41 19.55 3.77
CA LYS A 589 -8.57 20.23 5.06
C LYS A 589 -7.26 20.26 5.86
N SER A 590 -6.47 19.18 5.80
CA SER A 590 -5.20 19.06 6.54
C SER A 590 -4.20 20.18 6.20
N THR A 591 -4.01 20.44 4.91
CA THR A 591 -3.05 21.41 4.35
C THR A 591 -3.25 22.83 4.90
N ASN A 592 -4.50 23.28 5.01
CA ASN A 592 -4.78 24.64 5.52
C ASN A 592 -4.38 24.83 6.99
N THR A 593 -4.37 23.77 7.79
CA THR A 593 -4.01 23.85 9.21
C THR A 593 -2.49 23.90 9.42
N ASP A 594 -1.74 23.12 8.65
CA ASP A 594 -0.29 23.01 8.78
C ASP A 594 0.45 24.22 8.21
N ALA A 595 -0.09 24.86 7.16
CA ALA A 595 0.50 26.08 6.57
C ALA A 595 0.83 27.16 7.61
N LYS A 596 -0.01 27.33 8.64
CA LYS A 596 0.23 28.30 9.72
C LYS A 596 1.44 27.93 10.58
N ILE A 597 1.63 26.65 10.89
CA ILE A 597 2.74 26.15 11.70
C ILE A 597 4.06 26.30 10.92
N VAL A 598 4.03 26.01 9.61
CA VAL A 598 5.19 26.17 8.72
C VAL A 598 5.62 27.65 8.66
N VAL A 599 4.69 28.59 8.57
CA VAL A 599 5.01 30.04 8.61
C VAL A 599 5.69 30.44 9.92
N ILE A 600 5.26 29.89 11.06
CA ILE A 600 5.92 30.14 12.36
C ILE A 600 7.37 29.62 12.33
N SER A 601 7.62 28.45 11.74
CA SER A 601 8.97 27.91 11.56
C SER A 601 9.86 28.88 10.78
N TYR A 602 9.34 29.46 9.68
CA TYR A 602 10.09 30.46 8.90
C TYR A 602 10.44 31.70 9.70
N VAL A 603 9.52 32.20 10.53
CA VAL A 603 9.79 33.36 11.38
C VAL A 603 10.88 33.05 12.39
N ILE A 604 10.86 31.86 13.01
CA ILE A 604 11.89 31.43 13.98
C ILE A 604 13.25 31.28 13.29
N MET A 605 13.29 30.59 12.14
CA MET A 605 14.52 30.44 11.36
C MET A 605 15.08 31.80 10.92
N PHE A 606 14.22 32.73 10.53
CA PHE A 606 14.60 34.10 10.17
C PHE A 606 15.24 34.84 11.33
N VAL A 607 14.59 34.83 12.50
CA VAL A 607 15.09 35.49 13.70
C VAL A 607 16.44 34.90 14.08
N TYR A 608 16.58 33.57 14.03
CA TYR A 608 17.85 32.91 14.29
C TYR A 608 18.92 33.31 13.27
N ALA A 609 18.66 33.22 11.96
CA ALA A 609 19.62 33.54 10.92
C ALA A 609 20.12 34.99 11.03
N SER A 610 19.20 35.94 11.28
CA SER A 610 19.52 37.36 11.44
C SER A 610 20.37 37.64 12.68
N LEU A 611 20.13 36.92 13.79
CA LEU A 611 20.92 37.03 15.02
C LEU A 611 22.27 36.32 14.90
N ALA A 612 22.30 35.12 14.32
CA ALA A 612 23.50 34.31 14.14
C ALA A 612 24.53 35.00 13.23
N LEU A 613 24.08 35.63 12.14
CA LEU A 613 24.92 36.45 11.26
C LEU A 613 25.54 37.66 11.98
N GLY A 614 24.90 38.20 13.02
CA GLY A 614 25.42 39.31 13.84
C GLY A 614 26.26 38.88 15.05
N SER A 615 26.24 37.59 15.42
CA SER A 615 26.78 37.08 16.70
C SER A 615 28.29 37.26 16.90
N VAL A 616 29.08 37.38 15.82
CA VAL A 616 30.54 37.61 15.90
C VAL A 616 30.86 39.02 16.39
N THR A 617 29.92 39.97 16.24
CA THR A 617 30.08 41.39 16.60
C THR A 617 29.16 41.84 17.73
N VAL A 618 28.00 41.18 17.91
CA VAL A 618 26.96 41.55 18.89
C VAL A 618 26.70 40.40 19.86
N THR A 619 27.45 40.35 20.97
CA THR A 619 27.10 39.51 22.14
C THR A 619 26.03 40.18 23.00
N TRP A 620 25.23 39.41 23.74
CA TRP A 620 24.28 39.94 24.73
C TRP A 620 24.93 40.93 25.72
N ARG A 621 26.22 40.74 26.02
CA ARG A 621 27.04 41.64 26.85
C ARG A 621 27.37 42.96 26.15
N SER A 622 27.66 42.92 24.85
CA SER A 622 27.91 44.09 23.98
C SER A 622 26.64 44.91 23.73
N LEU A 623 25.48 44.25 23.56
CA LEU A 623 24.17 44.91 23.42
C LEU A 623 23.79 45.73 24.67
N LEU A 624 24.13 45.23 25.85
CA LEU A 624 23.81 45.86 27.14
C LEU A 624 24.82 46.97 27.53
N MET A 625 26.09 46.84 27.15
CA MET A 625 27.14 47.80 27.50
C MET A 625 27.36 48.89 26.43
N ASN A 626 27.18 48.60 25.14
CA ASN A 626 27.43 49.52 24.02
C ASN A 626 26.35 49.40 22.91
N PRO A 627 25.10 49.85 23.16
CA PRO A 627 23.99 49.71 22.22
C PRO A 627 24.20 50.48 20.90
N ALA A 628 24.99 51.56 20.92
CA ALA A 628 25.29 52.36 19.73
C ALA A 628 26.14 51.60 18.68
N ASN A 629 27.14 50.83 19.11
CA ASN A 629 27.95 50.00 18.21
C ASN A 629 27.17 48.77 17.74
N ALA A 630 26.36 48.16 18.61
CA ALA A 630 25.51 47.04 18.24
C ALA A 630 24.48 47.40 17.14
N LEU A 631 23.90 48.61 17.18
CA LEU A 631 22.97 49.09 16.15
C LEU A 631 23.61 49.33 14.77
N VAL A 632 24.92 49.65 14.74
CA VAL A 632 25.67 49.86 13.49
C VAL A 632 26.18 48.52 12.96
N GLN A 633 26.68 47.63 13.81
CA GLN A 633 27.25 46.33 13.43
C GLN A 633 26.21 45.24 13.21
N SER A 634 24.94 45.48 13.56
CA SER A 634 23.84 44.57 13.24
C SER A 634 23.77 44.28 11.73
N LYS A 635 23.41 43.04 11.40
CA LYS A 635 23.27 42.51 10.03
C LYS A 635 21.84 42.03 9.74
N PHE A 636 20.88 42.62 10.43
CA PHE A 636 19.47 42.31 10.27
C PHE A 636 18.96 42.61 8.86
N THR A 637 19.37 43.72 8.23
CA THR A 637 18.97 44.02 6.83
C THR A 637 19.56 43.01 5.83
N LEU A 638 20.78 42.53 6.09
CA LEU A 638 21.42 41.50 5.28
C LEU A 638 20.66 40.16 5.39
N GLY A 639 20.18 39.81 6.58
CA GLY A 639 19.32 38.66 6.82
C GLY A 639 17.99 38.74 6.04
N ILE A 640 17.31 39.90 6.09
CA ILE A 640 16.08 40.14 5.32
C ILE A 640 16.35 40.00 3.81
N ALA A 641 17.41 40.62 3.30
CA ALA A 641 17.75 40.53 1.88
C ALA A 641 18.03 39.08 1.46
N GLY A 642 18.70 38.31 2.32
CA GLY A 642 18.92 36.87 2.11
C GLY A 642 17.62 36.09 1.93
N ILE A 643 16.63 36.31 2.80
CA ILE A 643 15.32 35.64 2.69
C ILE A 643 14.56 36.09 1.46
N LEU A 644 14.56 37.39 1.16
CA LEU A 644 13.91 37.89 -0.05
C LEU A 644 14.51 37.24 -1.31
N ILE A 645 15.83 37.02 -1.35
CA ILE A 645 16.49 36.31 -2.45
C ILE A 645 16.03 34.85 -2.54
N VAL A 646 15.91 34.16 -1.41
CA VAL A 646 15.37 32.79 -1.36
C VAL A 646 13.93 32.77 -1.90
N LEU A 647 13.05 33.65 -1.43
CA LEU A 647 11.66 33.71 -1.90
C LEU A 647 11.54 34.08 -3.38
N MET A 648 12.39 34.99 -3.86
CA MET A 648 12.51 35.33 -5.29
C MET A 648 12.94 34.11 -6.11
N SER A 649 13.86 33.28 -5.61
CA SER A 649 14.29 32.06 -6.31
C SER A 649 13.17 31.01 -6.41
N VAL A 650 12.40 30.83 -5.34
CA VAL A 650 11.23 29.94 -5.32
C VAL A 650 10.15 30.44 -6.28
N SER A 651 9.82 31.74 -6.24
CA SER A 651 8.86 32.36 -7.15
C SER A 651 9.29 32.22 -8.62
N ALA A 652 10.58 32.42 -8.92
CA ALA A 652 11.12 32.30 -10.27
C ALA A 652 11.10 30.85 -10.77
N SER A 653 11.42 29.87 -9.92
CA SER A 653 11.29 28.45 -10.26
C SER A 653 9.83 28.06 -10.51
N VAL A 654 8.92 28.49 -9.63
CA VAL A 654 7.47 28.25 -9.80
C VAL A 654 6.97 28.84 -11.12
N GLY A 655 7.36 30.08 -11.43
CA GLY A 655 7.02 30.74 -12.68
C GLY A 655 7.57 30.02 -13.91
N LEU A 656 8.86 29.64 -13.90
CA LEU A 656 9.50 28.95 -15.03
C LEU A 656 8.80 27.65 -15.41
N PHE A 657 8.51 26.79 -14.44
CA PHE A 657 7.87 25.50 -14.70
C PHE A 657 6.36 25.61 -14.92
N SER A 658 5.68 26.59 -14.32
CA SER A 658 4.27 26.91 -14.64
C SER A 658 4.14 27.38 -16.09
N ALA A 659 5.09 28.17 -16.60
CA ALA A 659 5.14 28.56 -18.01
C ALA A 659 5.33 27.36 -18.95
N ALA A 660 6.08 26.34 -18.50
CA ALA A 660 6.27 25.07 -19.20
C ALA A 660 5.07 24.11 -19.10
N GLY A 661 4.01 24.48 -18.36
CA GLY A 661 2.78 23.68 -18.22
C GLY A 661 2.87 22.57 -17.16
N VAL A 662 3.87 22.61 -16.27
CA VAL A 662 3.99 21.65 -15.17
C VAL A 662 3.07 22.09 -14.02
N LYS A 663 2.13 21.25 -13.61
CA LYS A 663 1.20 21.58 -12.52
C LYS A 663 1.90 21.56 -11.16
N VAL A 664 1.49 22.46 -10.28
CA VAL A 664 1.98 22.56 -8.90
C VAL A 664 1.16 21.64 -7.99
N THR A 665 1.79 21.09 -6.96
CA THR A 665 1.15 20.23 -5.95
C THR A 665 1.14 20.93 -4.59
N LEU A 666 0.27 20.51 -3.67
CA LEU A 666 0.22 21.07 -2.31
C LEU A 666 1.54 20.87 -1.55
N ILE A 667 2.16 19.69 -1.69
CA ILE A 667 3.46 19.36 -1.10
C ILE A 667 4.54 20.36 -1.55
N ILE A 668 4.54 20.76 -2.83
CA ILE A 668 5.50 21.72 -3.37
C ILE A 668 5.36 23.09 -2.69
N ALA A 669 4.12 23.55 -2.49
CA ALA A 669 3.84 24.85 -1.87
C ALA A 669 4.34 24.94 -0.43
N GLU A 670 4.33 23.82 0.31
CA GLU A 670 4.71 23.77 1.72
C GLU A 670 6.20 23.44 1.93
N VAL A 671 6.74 22.47 1.20
CA VAL A 671 8.07 21.88 1.48
C VAL A 671 9.20 22.64 0.78
N ILE A 672 9.02 23.08 -0.47
CA ILE A 672 10.11 23.71 -1.25
C ILE A 672 10.62 25.00 -0.62
N PRO A 673 9.78 25.94 -0.16
CA PRO A 673 10.29 27.16 0.45
C PRO A 673 11.13 26.87 1.71
N PHE A 674 10.80 25.81 2.46
CA PHE A 674 11.58 25.37 3.62
C PHE A 674 12.94 24.80 3.22
N LEU A 675 12.95 23.88 2.25
CA LEU A 675 14.16 23.25 1.77
C LEU A 675 15.13 24.28 1.20
N VAL A 676 14.64 25.19 0.35
CA VAL A 676 15.47 26.21 -0.31
C VAL A 676 15.92 27.28 0.68
N LEU A 677 15.12 27.59 1.71
CA LEU A 677 15.54 28.48 2.80
C LEU A 677 16.69 27.87 3.60
N ALA A 678 16.65 26.59 3.93
CA ALA A 678 17.72 25.92 4.66
C ALA A 678 19.06 26.00 3.88
N VAL A 679 19.08 25.48 2.64
CA VAL A 679 20.25 25.56 1.75
C VAL A 679 20.69 27.01 1.51
N GLY A 680 19.71 27.91 1.36
CA GLY A 680 19.97 29.30 1.04
C GLY A 680 20.66 30.04 2.18
N VAL A 681 20.18 29.89 3.40
CA VAL A 681 20.78 30.49 4.59
C VAL A 681 22.19 29.94 4.83
N ASP A 682 22.42 28.64 4.59
CA ASP A 682 23.72 27.99 4.77
C ASP A 682 24.80 28.63 3.89
N ASN A 683 24.52 28.79 2.59
CA ASN A 683 25.43 29.46 1.64
C ASN A 683 25.69 30.93 2.01
N ILE A 684 24.65 31.64 2.44
CA ILE A 684 24.76 33.03 2.89
C ILE A 684 25.68 33.14 4.11
N PHE A 685 25.51 32.24 5.08
CA PHE A 685 26.33 32.21 6.30
C PHE A 685 27.81 31.99 5.98
N LEU A 686 28.11 31.04 5.08
CA LEU A 686 29.48 30.77 4.65
C LEU A 686 30.12 31.97 3.93
N ILE A 687 29.38 32.65 3.05
CA ILE A 687 29.88 33.84 2.33
C ILE A 687 30.17 34.98 3.33
N VAL A 688 29.26 35.24 4.27
CA VAL A 688 29.41 36.32 5.25
C VAL A 688 30.57 36.04 6.20
N HIS A 689 30.73 34.80 6.67
CA HIS A 689 31.81 34.43 7.57
C HIS A 689 33.19 34.55 6.92
N GLU A 690 33.35 34.07 5.67
CA GLU A 690 34.62 34.23 4.95
C GLU A 690 34.90 35.70 4.64
N PHE A 691 33.86 36.49 4.33
CA PHE A 691 34.00 37.93 4.16
C PHE A 691 34.47 38.64 5.43
N GLU A 692 33.90 38.34 6.61
CA GLU A 692 34.36 38.89 7.89
C GLU A 692 35.83 38.59 8.14
N ARG A 693 36.24 37.34 7.90
CA ARG A 693 37.63 36.92 8.06
C ARG A 693 38.59 37.70 7.15
N VAL A 694 38.22 37.86 5.88
CA VAL A 694 39.00 38.67 4.92
C VAL A 694 39.02 40.14 5.33
N ASN A 695 37.89 40.66 5.84
CA ASN A 695 37.76 42.03 6.30
C ASN A 695 38.71 42.36 7.46
N PHE A 696 38.90 41.43 8.40
CA PHE A 696 39.89 41.58 9.48
C PHE A 696 41.34 41.40 9.01
N SER A 697 41.57 40.51 8.04
CA SER A 697 42.93 40.19 7.58
C SER A 697 43.52 41.27 6.64
N TYR A 698 42.67 42.02 5.94
CA TYR A 698 43.07 43.03 4.96
C TYR A 698 42.29 44.34 5.14
N PRO A 699 42.41 45.04 6.30
CA PRO A 699 41.61 46.21 6.60
C PRO A 699 41.88 47.40 5.67
N ASP A 700 43.08 47.49 5.10
CA ASP A 700 43.53 48.64 4.28
C ASP A 700 43.08 48.57 2.81
N GLU A 701 42.51 47.45 2.36
CA GLU A 701 42.07 47.29 0.97
C GLU A 701 40.67 47.89 0.71
N GLU A 702 40.40 48.29 -0.53
CA GLU A 702 39.06 48.74 -0.94
C GLU A 702 38.02 47.62 -0.75
N ILE A 703 36.77 48.01 -0.44
CA ILE A 703 35.68 47.08 -0.12
C ILE A 703 35.42 46.10 -1.28
N ASP A 704 35.52 46.56 -2.53
CA ASP A 704 35.27 45.73 -3.71
C ASP A 704 36.33 44.65 -3.89
N GLU A 705 37.60 44.93 -3.59
CA GLU A 705 38.68 43.94 -3.64
C GLU A 705 38.58 42.94 -2.47
N ARG A 706 38.21 43.40 -1.26
CA ARG A 706 37.91 42.53 -0.10
C ARG A 706 36.78 41.55 -0.43
N VAL A 707 35.68 42.05 -0.98
CA VAL A 707 34.53 41.21 -1.41
C VAL A 707 34.95 40.26 -2.54
N ALA A 708 35.68 40.73 -3.55
CA ALA A 708 36.16 39.89 -4.64
C ALA A 708 37.05 38.74 -4.14
N ARG A 709 37.94 39.00 -3.18
CA ARG A 709 38.81 37.99 -2.59
C ARG A 709 38.04 36.97 -1.76
N ALA A 710 37.11 37.42 -0.92
CA ALA A 710 36.25 36.52 -0.14
C ALA A 710 35.45 35.57 -1.05
N VAL A 711 34.80 36.12 -2.08
CA VAL A 711 34.00 35.35 -3.05
C VAL A 711 34.89 34.41 -3.88
N GLY A 712 36.10 34.81 -4.24
CA GLY A 712 37.05 33.93 -4.94
C GLY A 712 37.51 32.71 -4.12
N ARG A 713 37.57 32.84 -2.78
CA ARG A 713 37.93 31.74 -1.86
C ARG A 713 36.75 30.80 -1.60
N ILE A 714 35.58 31.34 -1.27
CA ILE A 714 34.40 30.54 -0.88
C ILE A 714 33.56 30.08 -2.08
N GLY A 715 33.55 30.83 -3.18
CA GLY A 715 32.68 30.63 -4.34
C GLY A 715 32.71 29.22 -4.94
N PRO A 716 33.90 28.59 -5.17
CA PRO A 716 33.92 27.24 -5.69
C PRO A 716 33.38 26.18 -4.70
N SER A 717 33.36 26.46 -3.40
CA SER A 717 32.70 25.59 -2.41
C SER A 717 31.18 25.66 -2.51
N VAL A 718 30.64 26.88 -2.60
CA VAL A 718 29.19 27.13 -2.79
C VAL A 718 28.72 26.52 -4.10
N PHE A 719 29.52 26.68 -5.17
CA PHE A 719 29.23 26.07 -6.47
C PHE A 719 29.22 24.54 -6.42
N LEU A 720 30.18 23.92 -5.72
CA LEU A 720 30.21 22.47 -5.55
C LEU A 720 28.93 21.96 -4.90
N SER A 721 28.52 22.57 -3.77
CA SER A 721 27.29 22.16 -3.06
C SER A 721 26.05 22.34 -3.93
N ALA A 722 25.85 23.55 -4.47
CA ALA A 722 24.70 23.87 -5.31
C ALA A 722 24.61 22.95 -6.55
N LEU A 723 25.73 22.63 -7.19
CA LEU A 723 25.75 21.72 -8.33
C LEU A 723 25.40 20.29 -7.91
N THR A 724 25.97 19.78 -6.82
CA THR A 724 25.65 18.42 -6.34
C THR A 724 24.20 18.28 -5.92
N GLU A 725 23.64 19.29 -5.26
CA GLU A 725 22.22 19.30 -4.85
C GLU A 725 21.30 19.42 -6.06
N THR A 726 21.58 20.33 -7.00
CA THR A 726 20.78 20.50 -8.22
C THR A 726 20.73 19.19 -9.02
N VAL A 727 21.87 18.50 -9.15
CA VAL A 727 21.96 17.22 -9.86
C VAL A 727 21.24 16.11 -9.09
N ALA A 728 21.40 16.05 -7.75
CA ALA A 728 20.69 15.08 -6.92
C ALA A 728 19.16 15.26 -7.04
N PHE A 729 18.66 16.49 -6.99
CA PHE A 729 17.24 16.77 -7.21
C PHE A 729 16.81 16.45 -8.64
N SER A 730 17.62 16.78 -9.65
CA SER A 730 17.30 16.49 -11.05
C SER A 730 17.14 15.00 -11.32
N LEU A 731 17.85 14.12 -10.61
CA LEU A 731 17.66 12.67 -10.73
C LEU A 731 16.26 12.22 -10.28
N GLY A 732 15.67 12.91 -9.31
CA GLY A 732 14.29 12.67 -8.87
C GLY A 732 13.26 12.95 -9.97
N ALA A 733 13.60 13.75 -10.99
CA ALA A 733 12.70 14.03 -12.12
C ALA A 733 12.54 12.83 -13.09
N PHE A 734 13.39 11.81 -12.99
CA PHE A 734 13.25 10.56 -13.76
C PHE A 734 12.26 9.56 -13.15
N VAL A 735 11.78 9.83 -11.94
CA VAL A 735 10.75 9.01 -11.30
C VAL A 735 9.44 9.12 -12.10
N GLY A 736 8.76 8.00 -12.35
CA GLY A 736 7.51 7.97 -13.12
C GLY A 736 6.32 8.67 -12.43
N MET A 737 6.37 8.82 -11.10
CA MET A 737 5.31 9.43 -10.29
C MET A 737 5.28 10.96 -10.46
N PRO A 738 4.17 11.55 -10.94
CA PRO A 738 4.11 12.98 -11.26
C PRO A 738 4.40 13.90 -10.07
N ALA A 739 3.88 13.60 -8.87
CA ALA A 739 4.13 14.43 -7.68
C ALA A 739 5.62 14.54 -7.35
N VAL A 740 6.34 13.41 -7.35
CA VAL A 740 7.77 13.34 -7.10
C VAL A 740 8.57 14.02 -8.20
N LYS A 741 8.22 13.73 -9.46
CA LYS A 741 8.88 14.30 -10.64
C LYS A 741 8.77 15.83 -10.66
N ASN A 742 7.57 16.35 -10.43
CA ASN A 742 7.34 17.78 -10.40
C ASN A 742 8.08 18.40 -9.22
N PHE A 743 7.96 17.83 -8.02
CA PHE A 743 8.69 18.29 -6.83
C PHE A 743 10.19 18.41 -7.09
N ALA A 744 10.79 17.36 -7.64
CA ALA A 744 12.20 17.29 -7.99
C ALA A 744 12.62 18.37 -8.99
N ALA A 745 11.82 18.60 -10.04
CA ALA A 745 12.07 19.65 -11.03
C ALA A 745 12.02 21.05 -10.41
N TYR A 746 10.96 21.36 -9.66
CA TYR A 746 10.80 22.65 -8.98
C TYR A 746 11.91 22.90 -7.95
N ALA A 747 12.31 21.87 -7.19
CA ALA A 747 13.39 21.97 -6.21
C ALA A 747 14.75 22.19 -6.88
N ALA A 748 15.08 21.44 -7.93
CA ALA A 748 16.31 21.61 -8.69
C ALA A 748 16.41 23.03 -9.30
N GLY A 749 15.33 23.52 -9.90
CA GLY A 749 15.27 24.87 -10.44
C GLY A 749 15.41 25.94 -9.35
N ALA A 750 14.76 25.76 -8.20
CA ALA A 750 14.81 26.72 -7.11
C ALA A 750 16.21 26.80 -6.48
N VAL A 751 16.86 25.66 -6.21
CA VAL A 751 18.24 25.61 -5.68
C VAL A 751 19.24 26.21 -6.67
N PHE A 752 19.10 25.91 -7.96
CA PHE A 752 19.97 26.46 -9.00
C PHE A 752 19.83 27.97 -9.16
N ILE A 753 18.60 28.49 -9.25
CA ILE A 753 18.33 29.93 -9.34
C ILE A 753 18.80 30.62 -8.05
N ASN A 754 18.58 30.01 -6.88
CA ASN A 754 19.04 30.54 -5.61
C ASN A 754 20.57 30.70 -5.59
N ALA A 755 21.33 29.69 -6.03
CA ALA A 755 22.78 29.77 -6.11
C ALA A 755 23.26 30.92 -7.03
N ILE A 756 22.58 31.15 -8.16
CA ILE A 756 22.88 32.27 -9.06
C ILE A 756 22.61 33.61 -8.38
N LEU A 757 21.45 33.77 -7.72
CA LEU A 757 21.10 35.02 -7.04
C LEU A 757 22.01 35.30 -5.83
N GLN A 758 22.49 34.27 -5.14
CA GLN A 758 23.45 34.39 -4.05
C GLN A 758 24.83 34.85 -4.55
N VAL A 759 25.30 34.33 -5.68
CA VAL A 759 26.59 34.74 -6.26
C VAL A 759 26.51 36.10 -6.99
N THR A 760 25.33 36.67 -7.18
CA THR A 760 25.14 37.94 -7.90
C THR A 760 24.53 39.02 -7.00
N MET A 761 23.23 38.93 -6.76
CA MET A 761 22.45 39.91 -6.01
C MET A 761 22.89 40.00 -4.55
N PHE A 762 23.08 38.86 -3.86
CA PHE A 762 23.47 38.87 -2.45
C PHE A 762 24.85 39.51 -2.23
N ILE A 763 25.85 39.19 -3.06
CA ILE A 763 27.18 39.82 -2.99
C ILE A 763 27.11 41.34 -3.20
N SER A 764 26.23 41.80 -4.07
CA SER A 764 26.01 43.23 -4.32
C SER A 764 25.40 43.93 -3.09
N VAL A 765 24.45 43.27 -2.42
CA VAL A 765 23.87 43.75 -1.15
C VAL A 765 24.90 43.71 -0.03
N LEU A 766 25.74 42.68 0.05
CA LEU A 766 26.82 42.57 1.02
C LEU A 766 27.82 43.74 0.90
N ALA A 767 28.21 44.09 -0.32
CA ALA A 767 29.09 45.24 -0.58
C ALA A 767 28.44 46.57 -0.15
N LEU A 768 27.14 46.75 -0.40
CA LEU A 768 26.39 47.93 0.07
C LEU A 768 26.26 47.97 1.60
N ASN A 769 26.04 46.82 2.23
CA ASN A 769 25.99 46.74 3.69
C ASN A 769 27.35 47.08 4.30
N GLN A 770 28.47 46.65 3.72
CA GLN A 770 29.79 47.04 4.22
C GLN A 770 30.02 48.55 4.08
N ARG A 771 29.64 49.15 2.94
CA ARG A 771 29.68 50.62 2.77
C ARG A 771 28.83 51.34 3.82
N ARG A 772 27.67 50.78 4.20
CA ARG A 772 26.82 51.30 5.29
C ARG A 772 27.58 51.26 6.63
N VAL A 773 28.16 50.12 6.98
CA VAL A 773 28.88 49.92 8.26
C VAL A 773 30.05 50.89 8.38
N GLU A 774 30.89 51.03 7.35
CA GLU A 774 32.03 51.96 7.36
C GLU A 774 31.59 53.44 7.41
N SER A 775 30.37 53.75 6.94
CA SER A 775 29.78 55.09 7.05
C SER A 775 29.06 55.38 8.37
N LEU A 776 29.12 54.47 9.36
CA LEU A 776 28.51 54.59 10.70
C LEU A 776 26.99 54.83 10.68
N ARG A 777 26.29 54.21 9.71
CA ARG A 777 24.82 54.30 9.59
C ARG A 777 24.14 53.13 10.28
N ALA A 778 23.00 53.37 10.93
CA ALA A 778 22.22 52.31 11.58
C ALA A 778 21.67 51.30 10.55
N ASP A 779 21.55 50.03 10.94
CA ASP A 779 21.18 48.94 10.02
C ASP A 779 19.73 49.07 9.49
N CYS A 780 18.71 48.96 10.35
CA CYS A 780 17.30 49.03 9.95
C CYS A 780 16.84 50.42 9.45
N PHE A 781 17.60 51.48 9.76
CA PHE A 781 17.32 52.85 9.36
C PHE A 781 18.57 53.50 8.76
N PRO A 782 18.95 53.14 7.52
CA PRO A 782 20.20 53.56 6.90
C PRO A 782 20.30 55.08 6.65
N CYS A 783 19.22 55.84 6.87
CA CYS A 783 19.21 57.30 6.84
C CYS A 783 19.80 57.95 8.11
N VAL A 784 20.02 57.19 9.19
CA VAL A 784 20.46 57.71 10.50
C VAL A 784 21.94 57.38 10.75
N THR A 785 22.77 58.40 10.96
CA THR A 785 24.19 58.25 11.33
C THR A 785 24.37 58.22 12.85
N VAL A 786 25.04 57.20 13.39
CA VAL A 786 25.28 57.04 14.82
C VAL A 786 26.66 57.60 15.19
N ARG A 787 26.73 58.90 15.50
CA ARG A 787 27.99 59.60 15.79
C ARG A 787 28.75 59.13 17.04
N LYS A 788 28.08 58.43 17.96
CA LYS A 788 28.70 57.84 19.17
C LYS A 788 29.31 56.45 18.93
N ALA A 789 29.20 55.91 17.72
CA ALA A 789 29.86 54.67 17.34
C ALA A 789 31.28 54.99 16.86
N ASN A 790 32.31 54.46 17.53
CA ASN A 790 33.70 54.63 17.11
C ASN A 790 34.00 53.70 15.92
N SER A 791 34.66 54.25 14.90
CA SER A 791 35.06 53.54 13.68
C SER A 791 36.20 52.53 13.87
N PHE A 792 36.87 52.56 15.02
CA PHE A 792 37.91 51.61 15.39
C PHE A 792 37.79 51.29 16.88
N GLY A 793 37.74 50.00 17.21
CA GLY A 793 37.95 49.51 18.56
C GLY A 793 39.44 49.53 18.92
N LEU A 794 40.06 50.71 18.91
CA LEU A 794 41.41 50.90 19.46
C LEU A 794 41.31 51.90 20.61
N PRO A 795 41.39 51.45 21.88
CA PRO A 795 42.00 52.25 22.92
C PRO A 795 43.47 52.45 22.51
N GLU A 796 43.95 53.69 22.57
CA GLU A 796 45.23 54.16 22.05
C GLU A 796 46.48 53.63 22.81
N GLU A 797 46.43 52.45 23.44
CA GLU A 797 47.50 52.01 24.36
C GLU A 797 47.88 50.52 24.41
N GLN A 798 47.40 49.64 23.53
CA GLN A 798 47.85 48.21 23.53
C GLN A 798 48.19 47.70 22.14
N ILE A 799 49.41 48.01 21.71
CA ILE A 799 50.13 47.25 20.69
C ILE A 799 50.71 46.03 21.43
N TYR A 800 50.49 44.82 20.94
CA TYR A 800 50.83 43.50 21.53
C TYR A 800 49.76 42.84 22.44
N ASP A 801 48.62 42.43 21.87
CA ASP A 801 47.98 41.17 22.30
C ASP A 801 47.04 40.62 21.20
N ASP A 802 47.41 39.48 20.62
CA ASP A 802 46.82 38.87 19.40
C ASP A 802 45.53 38.07 19.70
N HIS A 803 44.78 38.42 20.75
CA HIS A 803 43.81 37.52 21.39
C HIS A 803 42.31 37.89 21.39
N GLU A 804 41.87 39.06 20.89
CA GLU A 804 40.45 39.49 21.10
C GLU A 804 39.50 39.44 19.87
N ALA A 805 39.78 38.69 18.80
CA ALA A 805 38.86 38.58 17.65
C ALA A 805 38.39 37.15 17.28
N GLU A 806 38.52 36.15 18.17
CA GLU A 806 38.01 34.79 17.92
C GLU A 806 36.68 34.50 18.65
N SER A 807 35.69 33.95 17.92
CA SER A 807 34.44 33.44 18.51
C SER A 807 34.72 32.37 19.57
N THR A 808 33.94 32.37 20.66
CA THR A 808 34.06 31.37 21.74
C THR A 808 33.94 29.94 21.21
N LEU A 809 33.09 29.71 20.21
CA LEU A 809 32.93 28.43 19.53
C LEU A 809 34.22 28.03 18.78
N GLN A 810 34.85 28.97 18.10
CA GLN A 810 36.06 28.72 17.32
C GLN A 810 37.27 28.45 18.22
N SER A 811 37.37 29.16 19.35
CA SER A 811 38.35 28.88 20.40
C SER A 811 38.15 27.50 21.01
N PHE A 812 36.91 27.10 21.31
CA PHE A 812 36.58 25.74 21.77
C PHE A 812 36.98 24.67 20.75
N ILE A 813 36.67 24.87 19.47
CA ILE A 813 37.02 23.91 18.41
C ILE A 813 38.54 23.75 18.31
N ARG A 814 39.28 24.86 18.33
CA ARG A 814 40.74 24.89 18.20
C ARG A 814 41.45 24.27 19.40
N ARG A 815 41.06 24.63 20.62
CA ARG A 815 41.78 24.25 21.86
C ARG A 815 41.36 22.88 22.41
N ILE A 816 40.08 22.51 22.30
CA ILE A 816 39.54 21.31 22.99
C ILE A 816 39.11 20.24 21.97
N TYR A 817 38.20 20.59 21.07
CA TYR A 817 37.51 19.60 20.22
C TYR A 817 38.41 18.95 19.16
N ALA A 818 39.11 19.75 18.34
CA ALA A 818 39.93 19.25 17.24
C ALA A 818 41.14 18.43 17.73
N PRO A 819 41.87 18.84 18.78
CA PRO A 819 42.94 18.02 19.34
C PRO A 819 42.44 16.70 19.96
N PHE A 820 41.24 16.69 20.57
CA PHE A 820 40.64 15.50 21.17
C PHE A 820 40.25 14.44 20.12
N ILE A 821 39.54 14.84 19.07
CA ILE A 821 39.08 13.91 18.01
C ILE A 821 40.24 13.32 17.23
N LEU A 822 41.30 14.09 17.02
CA LEU A 822 42.46 13.67 16.25
C LEU A 822 43.50 12.89 17.07
N ASP A 823 43.25 12.60 18.35
CA ASP A 823 44.13 11.73 19.13
C ASP A 823 44.05 10.27 18.64
N ARG A 824 45.19 9.57 18.63
CA ARG A 824 45.32 8.22 18.04
C ARG A 824 44.39 7.19 18.69
N ARG A 825 44.10 7.31 20.00
CA ARG A 825 43.18 6.40 20.69
C ARG A 825 41.73 6.72 20.36
N VAL A 826 41.39 8.01 20.33
CA VAL A 826 40.04 8.50 20.05
C VAL A 826 39.61 8.16 18.62
N LYS A 827 40.52 8.33 17.63
CA LYS A 827 40.28 7.91 16.25
C LYS A 827 39.85 6.45 16.12
N ALA A 828 40.53 5.53 16.80
CA ALA A 828 40.20 4.11 16.74
C ALA A 828 38.81 3.84 17.34
N VAL A 829 38.47 4.49 18.46
CA VAL A 829 37.14 4.39 19.08
C VAL A 829 36.06 4.93 18.15
N ILE A 830 36.27 6.09 17.52
CA ILE A 830 35.33 6.69 16.57
C ILE A 830 35.06 5.74 15.39
N VAL A 831 36.10 5.18 14.77
CA VAL A 831 35.93 4.25 13.64
C VAL A 831 35.13 3.01 14.06
N ILE A 832 35.39 2.45 15.25
CA ILE A 832 34.64 1.30 15.77
C ILE A 832 33.16 1.66 16.00
N VAL A 833 32.88 2.79 16.64
CA VAL A 833 31.50 3.22 16.94
C VAL A 833 30.70 3.43 15.65
N PHE A 834 31.24 4.20 14.69
CA PHE A 834 30.53 4.50 13.45
C PHE A 834 30.35 3.27 12.55
N LEU A 835 31.30 2.32 12.55
CA LEU A 835 31.10 1.05 11.86
C LEU A 835 30.05 0.17 12.57
N GLY A 836 29.97 0.25 13.90
CA GLY A 836 28.89 -0.35 14.70
C GLY A 836 27.51 0.21 14.35
N ILE A 837 27.39 1.53 14.19
CA ILE A 837 26.14 2.16 13.75
C ILE A 837 25.79 1.72 12.33
N LEU A 838 26.76 1.74 11.39
CA LEU A 838 26.55 1.27 10.01
C LEU A 838 26.01 -0.17 9.97
N THR A 839 26.58 -1.05 10.78
CA THR A 839 26.19 -2.46 10.81
C THR A 839 24.83 -2.69 11.46
N ALA A 840 24.49 -1.90 12.48
CA ALA A 840 23.12 -1.85 12.99
C ALA A 840 22.15 -1.36 11.91
N GLY A 841 22.50 -0.31 11.17
CA GLY A 841 21.73 0.21 10.05
C GLY A 841 21.46 -0.87 8.99
N LEU A 842 22.50 -1.53 8.51
CA LEU A 842 22.40 -2.64 7.53
C LEU A 842 21.53 -3.81 8.03
N ALA A 843 21.58 -4.12 9.33
CA ALA A 843 20.79 -5.20 9.90
C ALA A 843 19.29 -4.88 9.97
N LEU A 844 18.92 -3.59 10.03
CA LEU A 844 17.55 -3.12 10.14
C LEU A 844 16.87 -2.84 8.79
N ILE A 845 17.62 -2.72 7.69
CA ILE A 845 17.06 -2.47 6.34
C ILE A 845 15.93 -3.45 5.97
N PRO A 846 16.03 -4.78 6.21
CA PRO A 846 14.96 -5.71 5.86
C PRO A 846 13.64 -5.51 6.62
N GLU A 847 13.66 -4.82 7.76
CA GLU A 847 12.48 -4.56 8.58
C GLU A 847 11.69 -3.32 8.13
N VAL A 848 12.19 -2.58 7.13
CA VAL A 848 11.48 -1.42 6.59
C VAL A 848 10.22 -1.88 5.84
N ALA A 849 9.05 -1.58 6.41
CA ALA A 849 7.77 -1.88 5.80
C ALA A 849 7.57 -1.12 4.47
N LEU A 850 6.82 -1.71 3.54
CA LEU A 850 6.41 -1.07 2.29
C LEU A 850 4.96 -0.56 2.42
N GLY A 851 4.64 0.53 1.72
CA GLY A 851 3.25 1.04 1.66
C GLY A 851 3.04 2.38 2.36
N LEU A 852 1.84 2.93 2.23
CA LEU A 852 1.38 4.10 2.97
C LEU A 852 -0.04 3.83 3.45
N ASP A 853 -0.21 3.65 4.76
CA ASP A 853 -1.55 3.53 5.35
C ASP A 853 -2.31 4.85 5.13
N GLN A 854 -3.51 4.74 4.56
CA GLN A 854 -4.39 5.86 4.24
C GLN A 854 -4.79 6.64 5.49
N ARG A 855 -4.88 5.98 6.65
CA ARG A 855 -5.17 6.63 7.95
C ARG A 855 -4.10 7.65 8.34
N ILE A 856 -2.85 7.48 7.88
CA ILE A 856 -1.73 8.39 8.18
C ILE A 856 -1.79 9.65 7.31
N ALA A 857 -2.44 9.59 6.14
CA ALA A 857 -2.60 10.75 5.26
C ALA A 857 -3.69 11.70 5.76
N LEU A 858 -4.61 11.22 6.61
CA LEU A 858 -5.74 11.99 7.14
C LEU A 858 -5.35 12.80 8.40
N PRO A 859 -6.06 13.92 8.67
CA PRO A 859 -5.99 14.61 9.96
C PRO A 859 -6.28 13.66 11.13
N SER A 860 -5.61 13.85 12.28
CA SER A 860 -5.80 13.00 13.46
C SER A 860 -7.21 13.02 14.05
N ASP A 861 -8.00 14.06 13.75
CA ASP A 861 -9.39 14.26 14.17
C ASP A 861 -10.41 13.90 13.08
N SER A 862 -9.99 13.28 11.98
CA SER A 862 -10.88 12.91 10.88
C SER A 862 -11.80 11.74 11.25
N TYR A 863 -13.10 11.86 10.92
CA TYR A 863 -14.08 10.78 11.11
C TYR A 863 -13.80 9.56 10.22
N LEU A 864 -13.05 9.71 9.13
CA LEU A 864 -12.68 8.58 8.27
C LEU A 864 -11.76 7.59 8.98
N ILE A 865 -11.04 8.00 10.04
CA ILE A 865 -10.18 7.09 10.81
C ILE A 865 -11.04 6.04 11.53
N SER A 866 -12.18 6.42 12.11
CA SER A 866 -13.09 5.45 12.74
C SER A 866 -13.71 4.51 11.72
N TYR A 867 -14.09 5.04 10.54
CA TYR A 867 -14.57 4.23 9.41
C TYR A 867 -13.56 3.17 8.97
N PHE A 868 -12.29 3.53 8.72
CA PHE A 868 -11.27 2.56 8.32
C PHE A 868 -10.98 1.52 9.40
N ASN A 869 -11.04 1.90 10.68
CA ASN A 869 -10.88 0.95 11.78
C ASN A 869 -12.03 -0.06 11.84
N ASP A 870 -13.27 0.37 11.58
CA ASP A 870 -14.43 -0.52 11.54
C ASP A 870 -14.44 -1.39 10.28
N LEU A 871 -14.00 -0.86 9.14
CA LEU A 871 -13.79 -1.61 7.91
C LEU A 871 -12.83 -2.78 8.15
N ASP A 872 -11.67 -2.53 8.77
CA ASP A 872 -10.68 -3.56 9.10
C ASP A 872 -11.23 -4.61 10.09
N ALA A 873 -11.98 -4.15 11.09
CA ALA A 873 -12.48 -4.99 12.19
C ALA A 873 -13.66 -5.88 11.78
N TYR A 874 -14.63 -5.32 11.06
CA TYR A 874 -15.95 -5.93 10.88
C TYR A 874 -16.29 -6.31 9.44
N PHE A 875 -15.73 -5.65 8.41
CA PHE A 875 -16.08 -5.96 7.02
C PHE A 875 -15.42 -7.27 6.58
N ARG A 876 -16.23 -8.25 6.16
CA ARG A 876 -15.78 -9.62 5.87
C ARG A 876 -15.65 -9.94 4.39
N THR A 877 -15.91 -8.97 3.53
CA THR A 877 -15.75 -9.11 2.08
C THR A 877 -14.57 -8.26 1.61
N GLY A 878 -13.66 -8.82 0.83
CA GLY A 878 -12.59 -8.04 0.19
C GLY A 878 -13.09 -7.28 -1.05
N PRO A 879 -12.31 -6.33 -1.57
CA PRO A 879 -12.69 -5.59 -2.77
C PRO A 879 -12.92 -6.53 -3.97
N PRO A 880 -13.88 -6.20 -4.86
CA PRO A 880 -14.09 -6.99 -6.08
C PRO A 880 -12.87 -6.89 -7.01
N VAL A 881 -12.63 -7.97 -7.75
CA VAL A 881 -11.61 -8.05 -8.81
C VAL A 881 -12.25 -8.59 -10.08
N TYR A 882 -11.88 -7.99 -11.20
CA TYR A 882 -12.40 -8.27 -12.53
C TYR A 882 -11.27 -8.80 -13.40
N PHE A 883 -11.36 -10.04 -13.84
CA PHE A 883 -10.44 -10.59 -14.84
C PHE A 883 -10.98 -10.25 -16.22
N VAL A 884 -10.35 -9.30 -16.89
CA VAL A 884 -10.80 -8.73 -18.16
C VAL A 884 -10.08 -9.41 -19.31
N THR A 885 -10.84 -9.87 -20.29
CA THR A 885 -10.35 -10.42 -21.56
C THR A 885 -10.43 -9.34 -22.64
N ARG A 886 -9.35 -9.13 -23.40
CA ARG A 886 -9.29 -8.13 -24.49
C ARG A 886 -9.18 -8.78 -25.85
N ASN A 887 -10.00 -8.35 -26.80
CA ASN A 887 -9.94 -8.75 -28.21
C ASN A 887 -9.96 -10.28 -28.43
N VAL A 888 -10.66 -11.03 -27.57
CA VAL A 888 -10.77 -12.49 -27.70
C VAL A 888 -12.00 -12.82 -28.54
N ASN A 889 -11.83 -13.59 -29.61
CA ASN A 889 -12.95 -13.97 -30.47
C ASN A 889 -13.77 -15.11 -29.85
N VAL A 890 -14.63 -14.79 -28.88
CA VAL A 890 -15.49 -15.75 -28.16
C VAL A 890 -16.53 -16.42 -29.07
N THR A 891 -16.69 -15.97 -30.32
CA THR A 891 -17.56 -16.64 -31.29
C THR A 891 -16.98 -17.95 -31.82
N GLU A 892 -15.67 -18.18 -31.63
CA GLU A 892 -14.98 -19.41 -32.00
C GLU A 892 -14.99 -20.43 -30.87
N ARG A 893 -15.21 -21.71 -31.22
CA ARG A 893 -15.30 -22.79 -30.24
C ARG A 893 -14.07 -22.91 -29.34
N LYS A 894 -12.87 -22.71 -29.88
CA LYS A 894 -11.62 -22.76 -29.11
C LYS A 894 -11.66 -21.77 -27.94
N HIS A 895 -12.02 -20.52 -28.21
CA HIS A 895 -12.09 -19.48 -27.17
C HIS A 895 -13.26 -19.70 -26.20
N GLN A 896 -14.37 -20.28 -26.67
CA GLN A 896 -15.46 -20.72 -25.78
C GLN A 896 -14.97 -21.75 -24.76
N GLN A 897 -14.16 -22.73 -25.18
CA GLN A 897 -13.60 -23.77 -24.30
C GLN A 897 -12.55 -23.22 -23.32
N GLN A 898 -11.83 -22.16 -23.69
CA GLN A 898 -10.87 -21.46 -22.83
C GLN A 898 -11.55 -20.60 -21.75
N LEU A 899 -12.80 -20.19 -21.97
CA LEU A 899 -13.53 -19.25 -21.10
C LEU A 899 -14.69 -19.89 -20.33
N CYS A 900 -15.09 -21.12 -20.64
CA CYS A 900 -16.16 -21.82 -19.93
C CYS A 900 -15.65 -22.59 -18.70
N GLY A 901 -16.53 -22.79 -17.71
CA GLY A 901 -16.25 -23.50 -16.47
C GLY A 901 -17.27 -24.57 -16.10
N ARG A 902 -18.40 -24.71 -16.80
CA ARG A 902 -19.45 -25.69 -16.43
C ARG A 902 -19.73 -26.76 -17.47
N PHE A 903 -19.00 -26.77 -18.57
CA PHE A 903 -19.18 -27.74 -19.66
C PHE A 903 -18.08 -28.81 -19.64
N THR A 904 -18.41 -30.03 -20.07
CA THR A 904 -17.49 -31.19 -19.98
C THR A 904 -16.31 -31.12 -20.95
N THR A 905 -16.36 -30.19 -21.90
CA THR A 905 -15.34 -29.96 -22.95
C THR A 905 -14.58 -28.64 -22.78
N CYS A 906 -14.77 -27.93 -21.65
CA CYS A 906 -13.91 -26.81 -21.29
C CYS A 906 -12.46 -27.29 -21.12
N GLU A 907 -11.50 -26.43 -21.44
CA GLU A 907 -10.08 -26.76 -21.26
C GLU A 907 -9.73 -26.90 -19.78
N GLU A 908 -8.80 -27.79 -19.44
CA GLU A 908 -8.46 -28.14 -18.04
C GLU A 908 -8.00 -26.94 -17.20
N PHE A 909 -7.38 -25.95 -17.83
CA PHE A 909 -6.94 -24.69 -17.20
C PHE A 909 -7.71 -23.47 -17.72
N SER A 910 -9.00 -23.62 -18.07
CA SER A 910 -9.83 -22.49 -18.48
C SER A 910 -9.87 -21.38 -17.41
N LEU A 911 -10.21 -20.15 -17.82
CA LEU A 911 -10.19 -19.00 -16.93
C LEU A 911 -11.03 -19.21 -15.65
N PRO A 912 -12.32 -19.61 -15.71
CA PRO A 912 -13.09 -19.86 -14.50
C PRO A 912 -12.54 -21.01 -13.64
N PHE A 913 -11.93 -22.04 -14.24
CA PHE A 913 -11.32 -23.15 -13.50
C PHE A 913 -10.11 -22.70 -12.68
N VAL A 914 -9.21 -21.93 -13.29
CA VAL A 914 -8.04 -21.40 -12.59
C VAL A 914 -8.49 -20.51 -11.43
N LEU A 915 -9.48 -19.62 -11.65
CA LEU A 915 -10.00 -18.75 -10.59
C LEU A 915 -10.66 -19.55 -9.45
N GLU A 916 -11.43 -20.59 -9.76
CA GLU A 916 -12.02 -21.45 -8.74
C GLU A 916 -10.95 -22.17 -7.91
N GLN A 917 -9.91 -22.70 -8.55
CA GLN A 917 -8.79 -23.36 -7.85
C GLN A 917 -7.98 -22.37 -7.01
N GLU A 918 -7.74 -21.17 -7.52
CA GLU A 918 -7.08 -20.10 -6.77
C GLU A 918 -7.91 -19.68 -5.55
N SER A 919 -9.24 -19.63 -5.66
CA SER A 919 -10.12 -19.32 -4.52
C SER A 919 -10.05 -20.34 -3.37
N LYS A 920 -9.67 -21.60 -3.67
CA LYS A 920 -9.46 -22.66 -2.66
C LYS A 920 -8.14 -22.55 -1.91
N ARG A 921 -7.21 -21.72 -2.39
CA ARG A 921 -5.92 -21.41 -1.73
C ARG A 921 -5.78 -19.92 -1.38
N PRO A 922 -6.71 -19.36 -0.58
CA PRO A 922 -6.83 -17.92 -0.33
C PRO A 922 -5.56 -17.31 0.31
N ASN A 923 -4.78 -18.10 1.05
CA ASN A 923 -3.54 -17.65 1.68
C ASN A 923 -2.45 -17.22 0.68
N VAL A 924 -2.55 -17.63 -0.59
CA VAL A 924 -1.57 -17.31 -1.64
C VAL A 924 -2.21 -16.52 -2.78
N SER A 925 -3.45 -16.83 -3.12
CA SER A 925 -4.17 -16.15 -4.21
C SER A 925 -4.81 -14.83 -3.78
N TYR A 926 -5.12 -14.67 -2.48
CA TYR A 926 -5.96 -13.60 -1.94
C TYR A 926 -7.32 -13.48 -2.65
N LEU A 927 -7.80 -14.53 -3.30
CA LEU A 927 -9.12 -14.59 -3.92
C LEU A 927 -10.10 -15.33 -3.02
N ALA A 928 -11.32 -14.83 -2.97
CA ALA A 928 -12.43 -15.39 -2.24
C ALA A 928 -13.63 -15.58 -3.18
N GLY A 929 -14.16 -16.80 -3.20
CA GLY A 929 -15.34 -17.15 -3.98
C GLY A 929 -15.08 -17.47 -5.45
N SER A 930 -16.08 -18.11 -6.04
CA SER A 930 -16.09 -18.54 -7.44
C SER A 930 -16.28 -17.34 -8.38
N ALA A 931 -15.68 -17.38 -9.56
CA ALA A 931 -15.88 -16.35 -10.57
C ALA A 931 -17.27 -16.43 -11.20
N ALA A 932 -17.93 -15.28 -11.37
CA ALA A 932 -19.16 -15.16 -12.15
C ALA A 932 -18.82 -15.30 -13.64
N SER A 933 -19.38 -16.32 -14.30
CA SER A 933 -19.06 -16.72 -15.66
C SER A 933 -20.24 -16.46 -16.59
N TRP A 934 -20.20 -15.32 -17.27
CA TRP A 934 -21.25 -14.89 -18.20
C TRP A 934 -21.49 -15.89 -19.34
N ILE A 935 -20.41 -16.51 -19.85
CA ILE A 935 -20.49 -17.45 -20.97
C ILE A 935 -21.16 -18.76 -20.57
N ASP A 936 -20.96 -19.22 -19.34
CA ASP A 936 -21.61 -20.43 -18.86
C ASP A 936 -23.12 -20.18 -18.73
N ASP A 937 -23.51 -19.08 -18.08
CA ASP A 937 -24.91 -18.74 -17.87
C ASP A 937 -25.64 -18.46 -19.21
N PHE A 938 -24.96 -17.83 -20.18
CA PHE A 938 -25.48 -17.65 -21.54
C PHE A 938 -25.80 -18.98 -22.23
N PHE A 939 -24.91 -19.97 -22.17
CA PHE A 939 -25.16 -21.27 -22.81
C PHE A 939 -26.23 -22.09 -22.08
N TYR A 940 -26.36 -21.97 -20.76
CA TYR A 940 -27.47 -22.59 -20.02
C TYR A 940 -28.80 -21.89 -20.30
N TRP A 941 -28.82 -20.58 -20.53
CA TRP A 941 -30.02 -19.85 -20.95
C TRP A 941 -30.57 -20.35 -22.30
N LEU A 942 -29.70 -20.82 -23.20
CA LEU A 942 -30.06 -21.45 -24.47
C LEU A 942 -30.54 -22.91 -24.35
N ASN A 943 -30.57 -23.50 -23.15
CA ASN A 943 -30.99 -24.88 -22.96
C ASN A 943 -32.50 -25.00 -23.22
N PRO A 944 -32.96 -25.81 -24.21
CA PRO A 944 -34.40 -25.97 -24.49
C PRO A 944 -35.19 -26.61 -23.34
N GLN A 945 -34.52 -27.25 -22.38
CA GLN A 945 -35.18 -27.80 -21.19
C GLN A 945 -35.55 -26.73 -20.15
N GLN A 946 -34.94 -25.53 -20.23
CA GLN A 946 -35.26 -24.41 -19.35
C GLN A 946 -36.19 -23.43 -20.08
N ASP A 947 -37.31 -23.04 -19.48
CA ASP A 947 -38.31 -22.15 -20.11
C ASP A 947 -37.86 -20.67 -20.18
N CYS A 948 -36.59 -20.43 -20.51
CA CYS A 948 -35.89 -19.14 -20.46
C CYS A 948 -35.84 -18.42 -21.82
N CYS A 949 -35.36 -19.09 -22.86
CA CYS A 949 -35.18 -18.49 -24.19
C CYS A 949 -36.34 -18.86 -25.11
N LYS A 950 -37.10 -17.86 -25.56
CA LYS A 950 -38.20 -18.01 -26.52
C LYS A 950 -38.02 -17.10 -27.72
N GLU A 951 -38.27 -17.63 -28.91
CA GLU A 951 -38.27 -16.90 -30.18
C GLU A 951 -39.52 -17.29 -30.98
N ASP A 952 -40.37 -16.31 -31.32
CA ASP A 952 -41.65 -16.53 -32.02
C ASP A 952 -42.54 -17.60 -31.35
N ASP A 953 -42.69 -17.53 -30.02
CA ASP A 953 -43.42 -18.49 -29.17
C ASP A 953 -42.88 -19.93 -29.20
N LYS A 954 -41.67 -20.15 -29.75
CA LYS A 954 -40.97 -21.43 -29.73
C LYS A 954 -39.77 -21.38 -28.81
N GLN A 955 -39.48 -22.51 -28.17
CA GLN A 955 -38.32 -22.64 -27.32
C GLN A 955 -37.03 -22.60 -28.16
N CYS A 956 -36.07 -21.77 -27.76
CA CYS A 956 -34.79 -21.72 -28.45
C CYS A 956 -34.11 -23.09 -28.43
N PHE A 957 -33.46 -23.46 -29.55
CA PHE A 957 -32.69 -24.70 -29.71
C PHE A 957 -33.52 -26.00 -29.62
N GLU A 958 -34.85 -25.91 -29.49
CA GLU A 958 -35.75 -27.05 -29.59
C GLU A 958 -35.77 -27.60 -31.03
N GLY A 959 -35.55 -28.92 -31.19
CA GLY A 959 -35.51 -29.58 -32.50
C GLY A 959 -34.28 -29.27 -33.37
N ARG A 960 -33.25 -28.61 -32.83
CA ARG A 960 -31.98 -28.29 -33.53
C ARG A 960 -31.15 -29.55 -33.84
N ASN A 961 -30.43 -29.55 -34.96
CA ASN A 961 -29.41 -30.54 -35.29
C ASN A 961 -28.06 -29.88 -35.63
N PRO A 962 -26.99 -30.10 -34.84
CA PRO A 962 -26.92 -30.91 -33.62
C PRO A 962 -27.69 -30.29 -32.43
N PRO A 963 -28.25 -31.12 -31.52
CA PRO A 963 -29.00 -30.64 -30.37
C PRO A 963 -28.10 -29.96 -29.33
N TRP A 964 -28.70 -29.15 -28.45
CA TRP A 964 -28.03 -28.59 -27.27
C TRP A 964 -27.44 -29.71 -26.41
N ASN A 965 -26.17 -29.59 -26.02
CA ASN A 965 -25.47 -30.62 -25.25
C ASN A 965 -24.35 -29.98 -24.39
N LEU A 966 -24.07 -30.59 -23.23
CA LEU A 966 -22.97 -30.28 -22.32
C LEU A 966 -21.56 -30.39 -22.94
N THR A 967 -21.44 -31.03 -24.11
CA THR A 967 -20.19 -31.11 -24.89
C THR A 967 -19.91 -29.86 -25.74
N LEU A 968 -20.72 -28.81 -25.59
CA LEU A 968 -20.74 -27.59 -26.41
C LEU A 968 -21.04 -27.81 -27.90
N TYR A 969 -21.03 -29.04 -28.44
CA TYR A 969 -21.10 -29.31 -29.88
C TYR A 969 -22.26 -28.59 -30.60
N GLY A 970 -23.43 -28.49 -29.96
CA GLY A 970 -24.61 -27.80 -30.47
C GLY A 970 -24.66 -26.27 -30.32
N MET A 971 -23.71 -25.64 -29.61
CA MET A 971 -23.73 -24.20 -29.26
C MET A 971 -23.51 -23.27 -30.46
N PRO A 972 -24.02 -22.03 -30.41
CA PRO A 972 -23.89 -21.09 -31.51
C PRO A 972 -22.44 -20.61 -31.70
N THR A 973 -22.09 -20.29 -32.95
CA THR A 973 -20.77 -19.76 -33.34
C THR A 973 -20.93 -18.67 -34.39
N GLY A 974 -19.92 -17.82 -34.55
CA GLY A 974 -19.95 -16.71 -35.52
C GLY A 974 -21.13 -15.75 -35.31
N PRO A 975 -21.84 -15.33 -36.38
CA PRO A 975 -22.96 -14.38 -36.28
C PRO A 975 -24.14 -14.86 -35.43
N GLU A 976 -24.38 -16.17 -35.40
CA GLU A 976 -25.47 -16.75 -34.59
C GLU A 976 -25.22 -16.52 -33.09
N PHE A 977 -23.96 -16.61 -32.66
CA PHE A 977 -23.58 -16.34 -31.28
C PHE A 977 -23.94 -14.91 -30.88
N ILE A 978 -23.62 -13.93 -31.73
CA ILE A 978 -23.89 -12.52 -31.49
C ILE A 978 -25.40 -12.26 -31.43
N HIS A 979 -26.19 -12.87 -32.32
CA HIS A 979 -27.65 -12.73 -32.31
C HIS A 979 -28.28 -13.13 -30.96
N TYR A 980 -27.90 -14.30 -30.43
CA TYR A 980 -28.43 -14.78 -29.15
C TYR A 980 -27.82 -14.04 -27.95
N ALA A 981 -26.55 -13.62 -28.03
CA ALA A 981 -25.91 -12.86 -26.96
C ALA A 981 -26.59 -11.50 -26.74
N GLU A 982 -27.01 -10.81 -27.81
CA GLU A 982 -27.78 -9.55 -27.70
C GLU A 982 -29.11 -9.76 -26.97
N LYS A 983 -29.87 -10.79 -27.36
CA LYS A 983 -31.14 -11.12 -26.68
C LYS A 983 -30.92 -11.48 -25.21
N TRP A 984 -29.85 -12.21 -24.90
CA TRP A 984 -29.56 -12.64 -23.54
C TRP A 984 -29.18 -11.48 -22.62
N ILE A 985 -28.39 -10.51 -23.10
CA ILE A 985 -28.03 -9.31 -22.34
C ILE A 985 -29.26 -8.47 -22.00
N ASP A 986 -30.28 -8.45 -22.85
CA ASP A 986 -31.53 -7.74 -22.58
C ASP A 986 -32.57 -8.59 -21.80
N ALA A 987 -32.32 -9.89 -21.62
CA ALA A 987 -33.25 -10.80 -20.96
C ALA A 987 -33.32 -10.53 -19.44
N PRO A 988 -34.52 -10.33 -18.87
CA PRO A 988 -34.69 -10.05 -17.45
C PRO A 988 -34.29 -11.26 -16.60
N THR A 989 -33.75 -10.98 -15.41
CA THR A 989 -33.42 -11.98 -14.41
C THR A 989 -34.58 -12.02 -13.39
N ASP A 990 -35.50 -12.97 -13.54
CA ASP A 990 -36.67 -13.11 -12.66
C ASP A 990 -36.87 -14.55 -12.19
N ALA A 991 -37.90 -14.81 -11.38
CA ALA A 991 -38.19 -16.14 -10.86
C ALA A 991 -38.54 -17.17 -11.96
N SER A 992 -38.96 -16.71 -13.15
CA SER A 992 -39.26 -17.58 -14.29
C SER A 992 -37.99 -17.95 -15.07
N CYS A 993 -37.07 -17.00 -15.22
CA CYS A 993 -35.77 -17.23 -15.83
C CYS A 993 -34.64 -16.55 -15.03
N PRO A 994 -34.03 -17.28 -14.06
CA PRO A 994 -32.97 -16.74 -13.22
C PRO A 994 -31.62 -16.60 -13.95
N LEU A 995 -31.51 -17.09 -15.20
CA LEU A 995 -30.29 -17.03 -16.02
C LEU A 995 -30.26 -15.85 -17.00
N GLY A 996 -31.20 -14.90 -16.91
CA GLY A 996 -31.19 -13.70 -17.75
C GLY A 996 -29.96 -12.83 -17.51
N GLY A 997 -29.37 -12.28 -18.58
CA GLY A 997 -28.11 -11.52 -18.53
C GLY A 997 -28.23 -10.07 -18.11
N LYS A 998 -29.44 -9.49 -18.07
CA LYS A 998 -29.66 -8.04 -17.89
C LYS A 998 -29.14 -7.50 -16.57
N ALA A 999 -29.44 -8.13 -15.44
CA ALA A 999 -28.99 -7.65 -14.14
C ALA A 999 -27.52 -7.98 -13.82
N PRO A 1000 -27.01 -9.21 -14.06
CA PRO A 1000 -25.65 -9.59 -13.67
C PRO A 1000 -24.55 -9.29 -14.69
N TYR A 1001 -24.86 -9.22 -15.99
CA TYR A 1001 -23.84 -9.25 -17.07
C TYR A 1001 -23.98 -8.16 -18.14
N SER A 1002 -25.01 -7.32 -18.10
CA SER A 1002 -25.20 -6.25 -19.09
C SER A 1002 -24.02 -5.27 -19.17
N SER A 1003 -23.40 -4.96 -18.03
CA SER A 1003 -22.18 -4.15 -17.94
C SER A 1003 -20.89 -4.97 -18.06
N ALA A 1004 -20.97 -6.29 -18.29
CA ALA A 1004 -19.82 -7.19 -18.28
C ALA A 1004 -19.34 -7.63 -19.67
N VAL A 1005 -20.17 -7.48 -20.71
CA VAL A 1005 -19.91 -7.99 -22.05
C VAL A 1005 -20.12 -6.90 -23.08
N LEU A 1006 -19.10 -6.59 -23.88
CA LEU A 1006 -19.17 -5.61 -24.97
C LEU A 1006 -19.21 -6.30 -26.32
N ILE A 1007 -20.40 -6.31 -26.92
CA ILE A 1007 -20.67 -6.91 -28.22
C ILE A 1007 -20.32 -5.93 -29.35
N ASP A 1008 -19.39 -6.29 -30.24
CA ASP A 1008 -19.12 -5.53 -31.47
C ASP A 1008 -19.83 -6.18 -32.67
N LYS A 1009 -20.92 -5.55 -33.08
CA LYS A 1009 -21.74 -5.98 -34.23
C LYS A 1009 -20.99 -5.93 -35.56
N LYS A 1010 -20.03 -5.02 -35.73
CA LYS A 1010 -19.35 -4.79 -37.02
C LYS A 1010 -18.35 -5.89 -37.32
N HIS A 1011 -17.59 -6.30 -36.31
CA HIS A 1011 -16.57 -7.34 -36.45
C HIS A 1011 -17.05 -8.73 -36.02
N THR A 1012 -18.32 -8.86 -35.59
CA THR A 1012 -18.91 -10.13 -35.11
C THR A 1012 -18.05 -10.77 -34.02
N MET A 1013 -17.69 -9.98 -33.00
CA MET A 1013 -16.83 -10.43 -31.90
C MET A 1013 -17.23 -9.75 -30.59
N ILE A 1014 -16.72 -10.31 -29.49
CA ILE A 1014 -16.78 -9.67 -28.18
C ILE A 1014 -15.48 -8.90 -27.99
N ASN A 1015 -15.56 -7.56 -27.97
CA ASN A 1015 -14.37 -6.70 -27.91
C ASN A 1015 -13.68 -6.81 -26.55
N ALA A 1016 -14.47 -6.74 -25.48
CA ALA A 1016 -14.01 -6.98 -24.12
C ALA A 1016 -15.10 -7.67 -23.31
N SER A 1017 -14.69 -8.54 -22.39
CA SER A 1017 -15.58 -9.09 -21.37
C SER A 1017 -14.83 -9.31 -20.06
N HIS A 1018 -15.52 -9.29 -18.93
CA HIS A 1018 -14.89 -9.50 -17.63
C HIS A 1018 -15.56 -10.59 -16.80
N PHE A 1019 -14.74 -11.25 -15.97
CA PHE A 1019 -15.15 -12.26 -15.00
C PHE A 1019 -14.93 -11.69 -13.60
N ARG A 1020 -16.02 -11.51 -12.84
CA ARG A 1020 -15.98 -10.92 -11.50
C ARG A 1020 -15.75 -11.99 -10.45
N THR A 1021 -14.82 -11.75 -9.54
CA THR A 1021 -14.69 -12.45 -8.24
C THR A 1021 -14.37 -11.42 -7.15
N SER A 1022 -14.07 -11.85 -5.94
CA SER A 1022 -13.73 -10.98 -4.81
C SER A 1022 -12.38 -11.33 -4.24
N HIS A 1023 -11.70 -10.35 -3.64
CA HIS A 1023 -10.57 -10.63 -2.78
C HIS A 1023 -11.01 -11.16 -1.41
N THR A 1024 -10.09 -11.81 -0.71
CA THR A 1024 -10.19 -11.99 0.74
C THR A 1024 -10.17 -10.62 1.44
N PRO A 1025 -10.67 -10.50 2.68
CA PRO A 1025 -10.50 -9.27 3.46
C PRO A 1025 -9.02 -8.86 3.54
N LEU A 1026 -8.70 -7.67 3.01
CA LEU A 1026 -7.34 -7.11 2.98
C LEU A 1026 -7.22 -6.12 4.14
N ARG A 1027 -6.30 -6.34 5.07
CA ARG A 1027 -6.20 -5.56 6.33
C ARG A 1027 -4.89 -4.81 6.50
N SER A 1028 -3.86 -5.23 5.79
CA SER A 1028 -2.54 -4.62 5.85
C SER A 1028 -2.10 -4.13 4.47
N GLN A 1029 -1.17 -3.19 4.45
CA GLN A 1029 -0.54 -2.71 3.21
C GLN A 1029 0.13 -3.87 2.46
N ASP A 1030 0.71 -4.83 3.16
CA ASP A 1030 1.28 -6.03 2.54
C ASP A 1030 0.20 -6.87 1.87
N ASP A 1031 -0.97 -7.07 2.49
CA ASP A 1031 -2.08 -7.81 1.85
C ASP A 1031 -2.52 -7.16 0.53
N PHE A 1032 -2.61 -5.82 0.48
CA PHE A 1032 -2.93 -5.11 -0.77
C PHE A 1032 -1.84 -5.27 -1.84
N ILE A 1033 -0.56 -5.28 -1.45
CA ILE A 1033 0.56 -5.49 -2.39
C ILE A 1033 0.58 -6.94 -2.88
N GLN A 1034 0.49 -7.91 -1.98
CA GLN A 1034 0.54 -9.34 -2.32
C GLN A 1034 -0.68 -9.78 -3.12
N SER A 1035 -1.88 -9.28 -2.81
CA SER A 1035 -3.09 -9.57 -3.58
C SER A 1035 -3.01 -9.06 -5.01
N TYR A 1036 -2.42 -7.87 -5.22
CA TYR A 1036 -2.14 -7.35 -6.56
C TYR A 1036 -1.12 -8.22 -7.32
N ILE A 1037 0.00 -8.57 -6.68
CA ILE A 1037 1.03 -9.45 -7.27
C ILE A 1037 0.43 -10.82 -7.62
N ALA A 1038 -0.39 -11.39 -6.75
CA ALA A 1038 -1.05 -12.67 -6.95
C ALA A 1038 -2.05 -12.61 -8.11
N ALA A 1039 -2.88 -11.57 -8.19
CA ALA A 1039 -3.83 -11.40 -9.30
C ALA A 1039 -3.13 -11.23 -10.65
N ARG A 1040 -2.06 -10.42 -10.70
CA ARG A 1040 -1.19 -10.27 -11.90
C ARG A 1040 -0.59 -11.60 -12.32
N ARG A 1041 -0.01 -12.36 -11.38
CA ARG A 1041 0.52 -13.72 -11.64
C ARG A 1041 -0.55 -14.62 -12.27
N ILE A 1042 -1.74 -14.66 -11.69
CA ILE A 1042 -2.85 -15.51 -12.18
C ILE A 1042 -3.23 -15.12 -13.61
N ALA A 1043 -3.38 -13.83 -13.88
CA ALA A 1043 -3.72 -13.34 -15.21
C ALA A 1043 -2.61 -13.62 -16.25
N ASP A 1044 -1.33 -13.46 -15.87
CA ASP A 1044 -0.18 -13.76 -16.71
C ASP A 1044 -0.04 -15.27 -16.99
N ASP A 1045 -0.33 -16.13 -16.01
CA ASP A 1045 -0.33 -17.59 -16.16
C ASP A 1045 -1.41 -18.02 -17.17
N ILE A 1046 -2.65 -17.51 -17.02
CA ILE A 1046 -3.77 -17.77 -17.94
C ILE A 1046 -3.44 -17.26 -19.36
N SER A 1047 -2.92 -16.03 -19.46
CA SER A 1047 -2.60 -15.41 -20.74
C SER A 1047 -1.53 -16.19 -21.51
N ARG A 1048 -0.50 -16.69 -20.81
CA ARG A 1048 0.59 -17.47 -21.42
C ARG A 1048 0.14 -18.86 -21.87
N GLU A 1049 -0.65 -19.55 -21.06
CA GLU A 1049 -1.15 -20.90 -21.37
C GLU A 1049 -2.04 -20.87 -22.63
N HIS A 1050 -2.97 -19.92 -22.68
CA HIS A 1050 -4.02 -19.87 -23.70
C HIS A 1050 -3.71 -18.98 -24.90
N LYS A 1051 -2.64 -18.17 -24.83
CA LYS A 1051 -2.29 -17.14 -25.82
C LYS A 1051 -3.42 -16.12 -26.06
N ILE A 1052 -4.08 -15.73 -24.98
CA ILE A 1052 -5.09 -14.68 -24.93
C ILE A 1052 -4.60 -13.54 -24.03
N ASP A 1053 -5.17 -12.35 -24.17
CA ASP A 1053 -4.80 -11.18 -23.36
C ASP A 1053 -5.79 -11.03 -22.20
N VAL A 1054 -5.35 -11.38 -21.00
CA VAL A 1054 -6.11 -11.26 -19.75
C VAL A 1054 -5.35 -10.38 -18.77
N PHE A 1055 -6.03 -9.39 -18.19
CA PHE A 1055 -5.48 -8.58 -17.12
C PHE A 1055 -6.48 -8.47 -15.95
N PRO A 1056 -6.00 -8.37 -14.70
CA PRO A 1056 -6.85 -8.22 -13.55
C PRO A 1056 -7.06 -6.73 -13.23
N TYR A 1057 -8.29 -6.34 -12.93
CA TYR A 1057 -8.63 -4.98 -12.53
C TYR A 1057 -9.31 -4.98 -11.16
N SER A 1058 -8.83 -4.13 -10.27
CA SER A 1058 -9.53 -3.70 -9.06
C SER A 1058 -9.24 -2.22 -8.81
N LYS A 1059 -10.16 -1.51 -8.18
CA LYS A 1059 -10.08 -0.05 -7.95
C LYS A 1059 -8.75 0.37 -7.31
N PHE A 1060 -8.20 -0.45 -6.41
CA PHE A 1060 -6.98 -0.10 -5.67
C PHE A 1060 -5.67 -0.41 -6.41
N TYR A 1061 -5.66 -1.25 -7.46
CA TYR A 1061 -4.43 -1.71 -8.11
C TYR A 1061 -3.53 -0.58 -8.62
N ILE A 1062 -4.13 0.49 -9.12
CA ILE A 1062 -3.43 1.67 -9.62
C ILE A 1062 -2.49 2.30 -8.57
N PHE A 1063 -2.86 2.23 -7.29
CA PHE A 1063 -2.07 2.81 -6.21
C PHE A 1063 -0.95 1.88 -5.74
N PHE A 1064 -1.14 0.56 -5.87
CA PHE A 1064 -0.20 -0.42 -5.35
C PHE A 1064 0.83 -0.93 -6.38
N ASP A 1065 0.60 -0.67 -7.67
CA ASP A 1065 1.53 -0.98 -8.77
C ASP A 1065 2.96 -0.44 -8.54
N GLN A 1066 3.08 0.74 -7.93
CA GLN A 1066 4.36 1.37 -7.62
C GLN A 1066 5.25 0.51 -6.69
N TYR A 1067 4.64 -0.25 -5.76
CA TYR A 1067 5.40 -0.99 -4.74
C TYR A 1067 6.07 -2.26 -5.28
N VAL A 1068 5.63 -2.76 -6.43
CA VAL A 1068 6.28 -3.90 -7.09
C VAL A 1068 7.71 -3.57 -7.54
N SER A 1069 7.95 -2.31 -7.93
CA SER A 1069 9.26 -1.85 -8.44
C SER A 1069 9.98 -0.87 -7.51
N ILE A 1070 9.37 -0.44 -6.40
CA ILE A 1070 9.88 0.65 -5.56
C ILE A 1070 11.26 0.38 -4.96
N VAL A 1071 11.55 -0.86 -4.56
CA VAL A 1071 12.84 -1.23 -3.97
C VAL A 1071 13.96 -1.13 -5.02
N GLN A 1072 13.71 -1.64 -6.23
CA GLN A 1072 14.65 -1.55 -7.35
C GLN A 1072 14.84 -0.09 -7.80
N LEU A 1073 13.75 0.68 -7.84
CA LEU A 1073 13.78 2.10 -8.18
C LEU A 1073 14.58 2.90 -7.14
N THR A 1074 14.40 2.62 -5.84
CA THR A 1074 15.15 3.27 -4.77
C THR A 1074 16.64 2.97 -4.87
N GLY A 1075 17.00 1.70 -5.07
CA GLY A 1075 18.39 1.29 -5.24
C GLY A 1075 19.06 1.91 -6.46
N THR A 1076 18.38 1.96 -7.61
CA THR A 1076 18.91 2.57 -8.84
C THR A 1076 19.07 4.08 -8.73
N LEU A 1077 18.09 4.79 -8.14
CA LEU A 1077 18.15 6.23 -7.95
C LEU A 1077 19.25 6.63 -6.96
N LEU A 1078 19.27 6.05 -5.76
CA LEU A 1078 20.29 6.36 -4.76
C LEU A 1078 21.69 5.96 -5.25
N GLY A 1079 21.83 4.80 -5.90
CA GLY A 1079 23.08 4.35 -6.51
C GLY A 1079 23.58 5.31 -7.59
N SER A 1080 22.69 5.77 -8.48
CA SER A 1080 23.04 6.75 -9.52
C SER A 1080 23.43 8.11 -8.93
N ALA A 1081 22.73 8.59 -7.89
CA ALA A 1081 23.05 9.85 -7.21
C ALA A 1081 24.44 9.79 -6.57
N VAL A 1082 24.73 8.74 -5.81
CA VAL A 1082 26.03 8.51 -5.17
C VAL A 1082 27.14 8.42 -6.22
N ALA A 1083 26.92 7.72 -7.34
CA ALA A 1083 27.89 7.62 -8.42
C ALA A 1083 28.21 8.98 -9.08
N ILE A 1084 27.19 9.80 -9.33
CA ILE A 1084 27.39 11.14 -9.92
C ILE A 1084 28.08 12.07 -8.92
N ILE A 1085 27.71 12.02 -7.64
CA ILE A 1085 28.36 12.77 -6.57
C ILE A 1085 29.85 12.40 -6.47
N PHE A 1086 30.18 11.11 -6.54
CA PHE A 1086 31.57 10.65 -6.55
C PHE A 1086 32.37 11.27 -7.70
N VAL A 1087 31.81 11.28 -8.92
CA VAL A 1087 32.44 11.88 -10.10
C VAL A 1087 32.61 13.39 -9.93
N LEU A 1088 31.55 14.11 -9.53
CA LEU A 1088 31.57 15.56 -9.36
C LEU A 1088 32.54 16.00 -8.26
N THR A 1089 32.49 15.37 -7.09
CA THR A 1089 33.37 15.71 -5.96
C THR A 1089 34.82 15.39 -6.26
N SER A 1090 35.12 14.25 -6.90
CA SER A 1090 36.48 13.89 -7.32
C SER A 1090 37.03 14.86 -8.37
N ALA A 1091 36.19 15.28 -9.32
CA ALA A 1091 36.58 16.21 -10.38
C ALA A 1091 36.82 17.63 -9.86
N ILE A 1092 35.99 18.14 -8.95
CA ILE A 1092 36.13 19.51 -8.43
C ILE A 1092 37.24 19.61 -7.38
N LEU A 1093 37.42 18.59 -6.53
CA LEU A 1093 38.47 18.56 -5.50
C LEU A 1093 39.84 18.10 -6.04
N GLY A 1094 39.89 17.48 -7.22
CA GLY A 1094 41.12 17.00 -7.85
C GLY A 1094 41.71 15.72 -7.23
N SER A 1095 41.00 15.05 -6.33
CA SER A 1095 41.48 13.85 -5.62
C SER A 1095 40.40 12.77 -5.55
N ILE A 1096 40.66 11.65 -6.23
CA ILE A 1096 39.79 10.46 -6.21
C ILE A 1096 39.71 9.88 -4.79
N ALA A 1097 40.81 9.90 -4.03
CA ALA A 1097 40.83 9.38 -2.66
C ALA A 1097 39.89 10.19 -1.74
N THR A 1098 39.92 11.52 -1.87
CA THR A 1098 39.06 12.40 -1.07
C THR A 1098 37.60 12.29 -1.50
N GLY A 1099 37.32 12.23 -2.81
CA GLY A 1099 35.97 11.99 -3.33
C GLY A 1099 35.41 10.63 -2.87
N ALA A 1100 36.24 9.58 -2.84
CA ALA A 1100 35.86 8.26 -2.32
C ALA A 1100 35.51 8.31 -0.82
N VAL A 1101 36.30 9.02 -0.01
CA VAL A 1101 35.99 9.18 1.43
C VAL A 1101 34.65 9.87 1.63
N ILE A 1102 34.38 10.99 0.93
CA ILE A 1102 33.08 11.69 1.02
C ILE A 1102 31.95 10.75 0.62
N THR A 1103 32.11 10.04 -0.50
CA THR A 1103 31.09 9.13 -1.03
C THR A 1103 30.79 8.00 -0.04
N THR A 1104 31.82 7.41 0.57
CA THR A 1104 31.65 6.38 1.62
C THR A 1104 30.90 6.94 2.84
N VAL A 1105 31.24 8.15 3.29
CA VAL A 1105 30.57 8.80 4.43
C VAL A 1105 29.10 9.06 4.11
N VAL A 1106 28.78 9.51 2.89
CA VAL A 1106 27.39 9.71 2.44
C VAL A 1106 26.63 8.38 2.34
N VAL A 1107 27.28 7.30 1.88
CA VAL A 1107 26.66 5.97 1.87
C VAL A 1107 26.38 5.50 3.30
N MET A 1108 27.31 5.73 4.24
CA MET A 1108 27.10 5.41 5.65
C MET A 1108 25.92 6.19 6.23
N THR A 1109 25.84 7.50 6.00
CA THR A 1109 24.70 8.30 6.47
C THR A 1109 23.38 7.82 5.89
N MET A 1110 23.33 7.43 4.60
CA MET A 1110 22.10 6.92 3.99
C MET A 1110 21.65 5.60 4.60
N VAL A 1111 22.58 4.67 4.83
CA VAL A 1111 22.28 3.39 5.48
C VAL A 1111 21.75 3.60 6.89
N ASP A 1112 22.33 4.51 7.65
CA ASP A 1112 21.90 4.82 9.02
C ASP A 1112 20.52 5.47 9.06
N ILE A 1113 20.21 6.34 8.09
CA ILE A 1113 18.88 6.94 7.94
C ILE A 1113 17.84 5.85 7.61
N ILE A 1114 18.13 4.96 6.65
CA ILE A 1114 17.21 3.86 6.28
C ILE A 1114 17.04 2.88 7.45
N GLY A 1115 18.10 2.55 8.18
CA GLY A 1115 17.99 1.72 9.39
C GLY A 1115 17.16 2.38 10.49
N THR A 1116 17.27 3.70 10.64
CA THR A 1116 16.45 4.46 11.60
C THR A 1116 14.99 4.53 11.16
N MET A 1117 14.68 4.51 9.85
CA MET A 1117 13.30 4.45 9.36
C MET A 1117 12.57 3.21 9.87
N ALA A 1118 13.23 2.05 9.96
CA ALA A 1118 12.64 0.83 10.53
C ALA A 1118 12.24 1.05 12.00
N ILE A 1119 13.13 1.59 12.84
CA ILE A 1119 12.87 1.84 14.26
C ILE A 1119 11.82 2.94 14.46
N ALA A 1120 11.84 3.97 13.62
CA ALA A 1120 10.93 5.10 13.70
C ALA A 1120 9.53 4.82 13.14
N GLY A 1121 9.27 3.60 12.64
CA GLY A 1121 8.00 3.20 12.03
C GLY A 1121 7.68 3.96 10.74
N VAL A 1122 8.71 4.30 9.96
CA VAL A 1122 8.57 4.99 8.66
C VAL A 1122 8.68 3.95 7.55
N SER A 1123 7.62 3.78 6.78
CA SER A 1123 7.61 2.87 5.63
C SER A 1123 8.23 3.46 4.37
N LEU A 1124 8.67 2.59 3.46
CA LEU A 1124 9.15 2.97 2.14
C LEU A 1124 7.97 3.15 1.17
N ASN A 1125 7.83 4.37 0.67
CA ASN A 1125 6.84 4.80 -0.30
C ASN A 1125 7.40 5.96 -1.15
N ALA A 1126 6.60 6.52 -2.05
CA ALA A 1126 7.01 7.63 -2.90
C ALA A 1126 7.51 8.86 -2.10
N VAL A 1127 6.86 9.20 -0.98
CA VAL A 1127 7.23 10.34 -0.14
C VAL A 1127 8.57 10.11 0.55
N SER A 1128 8.75 8.95 1.18
CA SER A 1128 10.03 8.63 1.82
C SER A 1128 11.17 8.48 0.79
N LEU A 1129 10.90 8.01 -0.43
CA LEU A 1129 11.87 8.00 -1.52
C LEU A 1129 12.38 9.43 -1.86
N VAL A 1130 11.48 10.41 -1.96
CA VAL A 1130 11.88 11.82 -2.17
C VAL A 1130 12.74 12.31 -1.02
N ASN A 1131 12.33 12.02 0.21
CA ASN A 1131 13.10 12.39 1.40
C ASN A 1131 14.48 11.74 1.42
N LEU A 1132 14.62 10.48 0.98
CA LEU A 1132 15.92 9.83 0.85
C LEU A 1132 16.82 10.51 -0.20
N VAL A 1133 16.26 10.97 -1.32
CA VAL A 1133 17.02 11.74 -2.33
C VAL A 1133 17.44 13.11 -1.77
N ILE A 1134 16.57 13.80 -1.03
CA ILE A 1134 16.90 15.03 -0.29
C ILE A 1134 18.06 14.76 0.69
N CYS A 1135 17.99 13.65 1.43
CA CYS A 1135 18.99 13.25 2.40
C CYS A 1135 20.39 13.08 1.75
N VAL A 1136 20.47 12.53 0.53
CA VAL A 1136 21.73 12.41 -0.22
C VAL A 1136 22.31 13.80 -0.50
N GLY A 1137 21.52 14.73 -1.04
CA GLY A 1137 21.97 16.08 -1.37
C GLY A 1137 22.47 16.86 -0.16
N ILE A 1138 21.66 16.89 0.91
CA ILE A 1138 22.00 17.59 2.16
C ILE A 1138 23.20 16.94 2.85
N SER A 1139 23.35 15.60 2.82
CA SER A 1139 24.53 14.94 3.41
C SER A 1139 25.85 15.35 2.74
N VAL A 1140 25.82 15.56 1.41
CA VAL A 1140 26.99 16.03 0.65
C VAL A 1140 27.38 17.44 1.06
N GLU A 1141 26.41 18.34 1.26
CA GLU A 1141 26.63 19.72 1.70
C GLU A 1141 27.48 19.77 2.98
N PHE A 1142 27.10 19.03 4.02
CA PHE A 1142 27.86 18.94 5.28
C PHE A 1142 29.32 18.47 5.06
N CYS A 1143 29.52 17.49 4.16
CA CYS A 1143 30.82 16.87 3.93
C CYS A 1143 31.72 17.68 2.98
N ALA A 1144 31.14 18.33 1.96
CA ALA A 1144 31.86 18.99 0.88
C ALA A 1144 32.70 20.18 1.38
N HIS A 1145 32.16 20.98 2.31
CA HIS A 1145 32.86 22.13 2.87
C HIS A 1145 34.11 21.74 3.67
N ILE A 1146 33.99 20.73 4.53
CA ILE A 1146 35.11 20.22 5.34
C ILE A 1146 36.15 19.55 4.43
N ALA A 1147 35.71 18.74 3.48
CA ALA A 1147 36.62 18.07 2.54
C ALA A 1147 37.38 19.06 1.64
N ARG A 1148 36.73 20.15 1.20
CA ARG A 1148 37.42 21.22 0.46
C ARG A 1148 38.45 21.93 1.32
N ALA A 1149 38.11 22.28 2.56
CA ALA A 1149 39.05 22.91 3.49
C ALA A 1149 40.25 22.02 3.83
N PHE A 1150 40.08 20.69 3.79
CA PHE A 1150 41.17 19.71 3.91
C PHE A 1150 42.07 19.66 2.68
N MET A 1151 41.49 19.79 1.48
CA MET A 1151 42.24 19.76 0.21
C MET A 1151 42.99 21.06 -0.07
N PHE A 1152 42.44 22.21 0.33
CA PHE A 1152 43.01 23.53 0.12
C PHE A 1152 43.20 24.28 1.46
N PRO A 1153 44.11 23.82 2.33
CA PRO A 1153 44.31 24.43 3.64
C PRO A 1153 45.02 25.80 3.52
N PRO A 1154 44.54 26.84 4.23
CA PRO A 1154 45.25 28.12 4.28
C PRO A 1154 46.59 27.98 5.01
N ARG A 1155 47.68 28.46 4.39
CA ARG A 1155 49.06 28.32 4.91
C ARG A 1155 49.21 28.85 6.34
N THR A 1156 48.67 30.03 6.62
CA THR A 1156 48.76 30.69 7.94
C THR A 1156 48.11 29.91 9.07
N LEU A 1157 47.06 29.12 8.80
CA LEU A 1157 46.47 28.24 9.82
C LEU A 1157 47.16 26.88 9.90
N LEU A 1158 47.65 26.37 8.77
CA LEU A 1158 48.39 25.11 8.74
C LEU A 1158 49.70 25.21 9.55
N GLU A 1159 50.33 26.38 9.56
CA GLU A 1159 51.52 26.69 10.36
C GLU A 1159 51.23 26.75 11.87
N LYS A 1160 49.99 27.09 12.26
CA LYS A 1160 49.52 27.09 13.66
C LYS A 1160 49.14 25.69 14.17
N ALA A 1161 49.22 24.65 13.34
CA ALA A 1161 48.84 23.29 13.75
C ALA A 1161 49.83 22.74 14.81
N PRO A 1162 49.36 22.08 15.87
CA PRO A 1162 50.23 21.49 16.89
C PRO A 1162 51.28 20.54 16.30
N ALA A 1163 52.54 20.63 16.74
CA ALA A 1163 53.66 19.85 16.23
C ALA A 1163 53.48 18.32 16.32
N LYS A 1164 52.57 17.85 17.19
CA LYS A 1164 52.13 16.45 17.32
C LYS A 1164 51.41 15.94 16.07
N PHE A 1165 50.71 16.81 15.33
CA PHE A 1165 49.96 16.46 14.13
C PHE A 1165 50.82 16.67 12.88
N ARG A 1166 50.96 15.63 12.04
CA ARG A 1166 51.79 15.67 10.82
C ARG A 1166 51.01 15.18 9.60
N GLY A 1167 51.37 15.69 8.42
CA GLY A 1167 50.78 15.29 7.14
C GLY A 1167 49.26 15.50 7.10
N LYS A 1168 48.51 14.42 6.88
CA LYS A 1168 47.04 14.43 6.81
C LYS A 1168 46.37 14.90 8.11
N ASP A 1169 46.96 14.61 9.28
CA ASP A 1169 46.38 14.98 10.57
C ASP A 1169 46.37 16.50 10.78
N ALA A 1170 47.44 17.18 10.37
CA ALA A 1170 47.53 18.64 10.44
C ALA A 1170 46.51 19.31 9.51
N ARG A 1171 46.27 18.73 8.32
CA ARG A 1171 45.26 19.22 7.38
C ARG A 1171 43.83 18.99 7.87
N ALA A 1172 43.56 17.83 8.50
CA ALA A 1172 42.26 17.55 9.11
C ALA A 1172 41.96 18.52 10.26
N TRP A 1173 42.95 18.82 11.10
CA TRP A 1173 42.84 19.82 12.15
C TRP A 1173 42.55 21.21 11.57
N THR A 1174 43.31 21.61 10.55
CA THR A 1174 43.15 22.91 9.88
C THR A 1174 41.76 23.06 9.26
N ALA A 1175 41.25 22.02 8.60
CA ALA A 1175 39.93 22.02 8.00
C ALA A 1175 38.82 22.22 9.06
N LEU A 1176 38.92 21.53 10.18
CA LEU A 1176 37.94 21.58 11.27
C LEU A 1176 37.94 22.94 11.99
N VAL A 1177 39.13 23.52 12.23
CA VAL A 1177 39.25 24.86 12.84
C VAL A 1177 38.80 25.96 11.89
N ASN A 1178 38.99 25.78 10.59
CA ASN A 1178 38.63 26.76 9.57
C ASN A 1178 37.12 26.82 9.32
N VAL A 1179 36.47 25.65 9.13
CA VAL A 1179 35.08 25.59 8.64
C VAL A 1179 34.13 24.90 9.61
N GLY A 1180 34.62 24.17 10.61
CA GLY A 1180 33.78 23.39 11.53
C GLY A 1180 32.81 24.23 12.38
N GLY A 1181 33.24 25.41 12.84
CA GLY A 1181 32.36 26.33 13.57
C GLY A 1181 31.20 26.85 12.71
N SER A 1182 31.48 27.13 11.45
CA SER A 1182 30.51 27.61 10.47
C SER A 1182 29.55 26.53 10.02
N VAL A 1183 30.00 25.28 9.89
CA VAL A 1183 29.12 24.13 9.60
C VAL A 1183 28.22 23.83 10.80
N PHE A 1184 28.74 23.86 12.03
CA PHE A 1184 27.92 23.59 13.21
C PHE A 1184 26.89 24.69 13.47
N SER A 1185 27.32 25.96 13.55
CA SER A 1185 26.40 27.06 13.84
C SER A 1185 25.53 27.45 12.64
N GLY A 1186 26.10 27.40 11.43
CA GLY A 1186 25.43 27.84 10.22
C GLY A 1186 24.51 26.79 9.61
N ILE A 1187 24.86 25.51 9.66
CA ILE A 1187 24.13 24.42 8.98
C ILE A 1187 23.41 23.51 9.98
N THR A 1188 24.08 23.04 11.05
CA THR A 1188 23.46 22.10 12.00
C THR A 1188 22.34 22.75 12.81
N VAL A 1189 22.60 23.92 13.41
CA VAL A 1189 21.63 24.57 14.31
C VAL A 1189 20.43 25.15 13.54
N THR A 1190 20.66 25.75 12.36
CA THR A 1190 19.59 26.29 11.49
C THR A 1190 18.60 25.19 11.09
N LYS A 1191 19.11 24.05 10.60
CA LYS A 1191 18.30 22.91 10.20
C LYS A 1191 17.60 22.26 11.39
N LEU A 1192 18.28 22.10 12.53
CA LEU A 1192 17.67 21.54 13.74
C LEU A 1192 16.50 22.39 14.23
N LEU A 1193 16.66 23.72 14.29
CA LEU A 1193 15.59 24.63 14.69
C LEU A 1193 14.39 24.56 13.75
N GLY A 1194 14.63 24.54 12.43
CA GLY A 1194 13.57 24.42 11.43
C GLY A 1194 12.79 23.10 11.54
N VAL A 1195 13.50 21.99 11.74
CA VAL A 1195 12.89 20.65 11.88
C VAL A 1195 12.16 20.49 13.20
N CYS A 1196 12.67 21.03 14.31
CA CYS A 1196 12.01 20.91 15.62
C CYS A 1196 10.61 21.54 15.66
N VAL A 1197 10.33 22.56 14.85
CA VAL A 1197 8.99 23.16 14.78
C VAL A 1197 7.99 22.23 14.10
N LEU A 1198 8.44 21.37 13.18
CA LEU A 1198 7.59 20.38 12.50
C LEU A 1198 7.06 19.31 13.46
N ALA A 1199 7.70 19.12 14.63
CA ALA A 1199 7.23 18.21 15.67
C ALA A 1199 5.84 18.57 16.22
N PHE A 1200 5.39 19.81 16.03
CA PHE A 1200 4.09 20.31 16.52
C PHE A 1200 3.00 20.33 15.43
N THR A 1201 3.27 19.77 14.25
CA THR A 1201 2.27 19.65 13.17
C THR A 1201 1.14 18.72 13.58
N ARG A 1202 -0.09 18.98 13.08
CA ARG A 1202 -1.25 18.13 13.38
C ARG A 1202 -1.35 16.95 12.43
N SER A 1203 -0.81 17.09 11.22
CA SER A 1203 -0.84 16.03 10.23
C SER A 1203 0.21 14.94 10.49
N LYS A 1204 -0.25 13.69 10.50
CA LYS A 1204 0.59 12.52 10.73
C LYS A 1204 1.58 12.28 9.59
N ILE A 1205 1.26 12.70 8.37
CA ILE A 1205 2.20 12.59 7.24
C ILE A 1205 3.44 13.45 7.44
N PHE A 1206 3.28 14.67 7.97
CA PHE A 1206 4.37 15.59 8.30
C PHE A 1206 5.16 15.12 9.52
N GLU A 1207 4.46 14.66 10.56
CA GLU A 1207 5.11 14.10 11.76
C GLU A 1207 5.98 12.88 11.43
N ILE A 1208 5.45 11.90 10.69
CA ILE A 1208 6.12 10.61 10.46
C ILE A 1208 7.15 10.71 9.33
N TYR A 1209 6.79 11.23 8.16
CA TYR A 1209 7.67 11.14 6.98
C TYR A 1209 8.63 12.31 6.84
N TYR A 1210 8.30 13.49 7.38
CA TYR A 1210 9.18 14.66 7.31
C TYR A 1210 9.93 14.87 8.61
N PHE A 1211 9.25 15.06 9.75
CA PHE A 1211 9.91 15.36 11.02
C PHE A 1211 10.85 14.23 11.47
N ARG A 1212 10.41 12.97 11.56
CA ARG A 1212 11.28 11.86 12.01
C ARG A 1212 12.47 11.63 11.06
N VAL A 1213 12.24 11.64 9.75
CA VAL A 1213 13.28 11.41 8.74
C VAL A 1213 14.27 12.57 8.67
N TRP A 1214 13.81 13.82 8.70
CA TRP A 1214 14.70 14.99 8.66
C TRP A 1214 15.44 15.20 9.97
N LEU A 1215 14.85 14.84 11.11
CA LEU A 1215 15.57 14.83 12.38
C LEU A 1215 16.73 13.82 12.33
N ALA A 1216 16.46 12.59 11.83
CA ALA A 1216 17.50 11.59 11.61
C ALA A 1216 18.58 12.12 10.64
N LEU A 1217 18.17 12.72 9.51
CA LEU A 1217 19.09 13.34 8.55
C LEU A 1217 20.03 14.35 9.22
N VAL A 1218 19.51 15.33 9.94
CA VAL A 1218 20.33 16.40 10.54
C VAL A 1218 21.30 15.82 11.57
N VAL A 1219 20.85 14.88 12.40
CA VAL A 1219 21.69 14.24 13.42
C VAL A 1219 22.78 13.38 12.78
N PHE A 1220 22.44 12.49 11.84
CA PHE A 1220 23.42 11.61 11.20
C PHE A 1220 24.37 12.38 10.29
N ALA A 1221 23.88 13.32 9.49
CA ALA A 1221 24.75 14.12 8.61
C ALA A 1221 25.73 14.98 9.41
N ALA A 1222 25.27 15.65 10.49
CA ALA A 1222 26.15 16.46 11.33
C ALA A 1222 27.20 15.62 12.08
N THR A 1223 26.80 14.49 12.68
CA THR A 1223 27.73 13.61 13.40
C THR A 1223 28.76 12.97 12.46
N HIS A 1224 28.33 12.51 11.28
CA HIS A 1224 29.24 11.95 10.29
C HIS A 1224 30.20 13.00 9.72
N ALA A 1225 29.74 14.22 9.44
CA ALA A 1225 30.58 15.27 8.86
C ALA A 1225 31.54 15.91 9.87
N LEU A 1226 31.12 16.13 11.12
CA LEU A 1226 31.94 16.83 12.13
C LEU A 1226 32.82 15.88 12.96
N ILE A 1227 32.44 14.60 13.10
CA ILE A 1227 33.17 13.61 13.92
C ILE A 1227 33.90 12.59 13.06
N PHE A 1228 33.17 11.87 12.19
CA PHE A 1228 33.73 10.74 11.46
C PHE A 1228 34.58 11.17 10.25
N LEU A 1229 34.12 12.14 9.46
CA LEU A 1229 34.80 12.61 8.25
C LEU A 1229 36.22 13.14 8.52
N PRO A 1230 36.51 13.97 9.54
CA PRO A 1230 37.88 14.40 9.83
C PRO A 1230 38.83 13.23 10.14
N VAL A 1231 38.32 12.19 10.82
CA VAL A 1231 39.06 10.97 11.12
C VAL A 1231 39.28 10.14 9.85
N ALA A 1232 38.26 10.00 9.01
CA ALA A 1232 38.37 9.28 7.74
C ALA A 1232 39.35 9.98 6.76
N LEU A 1233 39.33 11.31 6.70
CA LEU A 1233 40.28 12.11 5.90
C LEU A 1233 41.71 12.02 6.44
N SER A 1234 41.87 11.94 7.76
CA SER A 1234 43.14 11.72 8.44
C SER A 1234 43.81 10.39 8.02
N TYR A 1235 43.05 9.31 7.87
CA TYR A 1235 43.58 8.03 7.40
C TYR A 1235 43.70 7.96 5.87
N PHE A 1236 42.61 8.24 5.16
CA PHE A 1236 42.44 7.88 3.74
C PHE A 1236 42.42 9.08 2.78
N GLY A 1237 42.44 10.32 3.29
CA GLY A 1237 42.39 11.53 2.45
C GLY A 1237 43.57 11.65 1.48
N GLY A 1238 43.34 12.32 0.34
CA GLY A 1238 44.36 12.55 -0.69
C GLY A 1238 45.39 13.62 -0.34
N GLY A 1239 46.39 13.81 -1.21
CA GLY A 1239 47.37 14.90 -1.10
C GLY A 1239 46.71 16.27 -1.24
N GLY A 1240 47.15 17.27 -0.46
CA GLY A 1240 46.57 18.62 -0.50
C GLY A 1240 47.14 19.42 -1.66
N TYR A 1241 46.42 20.43 -2.12
CA TYR A 1241 46.85 21.37 -3.16
C TYR A 1241 47.12 22.75 -2.56
N LEU A 1242 47.97 23.54 -3.23
CA LEU A 1242 48.19 24.94 -2.87
C LEU A 1242 46.99 25.77 -3.28
N ASP A 1243 46.50 26.62 -2.37
CA ASP A 1243 45.52 27.66 -2.69
C ASP A 1243 46.25 28.92 -3.21
N PRO A 1244 46.19 29.23 -4.53
CA PRO A 1244 46.86 30.40 -5.09
C PRO A 1244 46.27 31.74 -4.61
N ALA A 1245 45.09 31.75 -3.98
CA ALA A 1245 44.47 32.96 -3.40
C ALA A 1245 44.88 33.22 -1.93
N ALA A 1246 45.63 32.30 -1.31
CA ALA A 1246 46.15 32.43 0.05
C ALA A 1246 47.53 33.10 0.12
N ASP A 1247 48.25 33.24 -1.01
CA ASP A 1247 49.49 34.01 -1.06
C ASP A 1247 49.16 35.51 -1.09
N GLY A 1248 49.44 36.19 0.03
CA GLY A 1248 49.87 37.58 -0.05
C GLY A 1248 51.08 37.65 -0.98
N GLY A 1249 51.26 38.76 -1.68
CA GLY A 1249 52.34 38.93 -2.66
C GLY A 1249 53.74 38.64 -2.10
N LEU A 1250 54.76 38.82 -2.94
CA LEU A 1250 56.17 38.60 -2.59
C LEU A 1250 56.58 39.22 -1.23
N GLU A 1251 55.98 40.34 -0.85
CA GLU A 1251 56.18 41.04 0.42
C GLU A 1251 55.71 40.24 1.65
N ALA A 1252 54.56 39.56 1.58
CA ALA A 1252 54.06 38.74 2.69
C ALA A 1252 54.88 37.44 2.87
N ASN A 1253 55.37 36.88 1.76
CA ASN A 1253 56.30 35.74 1.77
C ASN A 1253 57.69 36.10 2.31
N LEU A 1254 58.09 37.38 2.22
CA LEU A 1254 59.32 37.89 2.85
C LEU A 1254 59.11 38.18 4.34
N ALA A 1255 57.95 38.73 4.73
CA ALA A 1255 57.60 38.98 6.13
C ALA A 1255 57.47 37.68 6.95
N SER A 1256 56.85 36.63 6.40
CA SER A 1256 56.73 35.33 7.07
C SER A 1256 58.07 34.60 7.26
N ARG A 1257 59.01 34.80 6.32
CA ARG A 1257 60.39 34.31 6.47
C ARG A 1257 61.18 35.07 7.54
N GLY A 1258 60.90 36.35 7.74
CA GLY A 1258 61.45 37.14 8.85
C GLY A 1258 60.86 36.76 10.21
N TYR A 1259 59.60 36.32 10.26
CA TYR A 1259 58.93 35.91 11.51
C TYR A 1259 59.45 34.57 12.06
N ARG A 1260 59.98 33.70 11.19
CA ARG A 1260 60.53 32.39 11.58
C ARG A 1260 61.79 32.49 12.47
N SER A 1261 62.47 33.64 12.50
CA SER A 1261 63.61 33.87 13.40
C SER A 1261 63.24 34.46 14.76
N LEU A 1262 61.96 34.80 14.99
CA LEU A 1262 61.48 35.39 16.25
C LEU A 1262 60.65 34.43 17.12
N LEU A 1263 60.22 33.28 16.60
CA LEU A 1263 59.61 32.22 17.39
C LEU A 1263 60.70 31.39 18.10
N VAL A 1264 61.27 31.97 19.15
CA VAL A 1264 61.87 31.21 20.26
C VAL A 1264 60.71 30.83 21.19
N ASP A 1265 60.69 29.59 21.65
CA ASP A 1265 59.66 28.98 22.50
C ASP A 1265 59.36 29.82 23.77
N ASP A 1266 58.19 30.47 23.84
CA ASP A 1266 57.63 31.09 25.04
C ASP A 1266 56.43 30.27 25.59
N ASP A 1267 56.58 28.95 25.68
CA ASP A 1267 55.65 28.08 26.43
C ASP A 1267 56.44 27.25 27.45
N TYR A 1268 57.00 27.93 28.46
CA TYR A 1268 57.47 27.34 29.71
C TYR A 1268 57.04 28.24 30.89
N ASP A 1269 55.80 28.10 31.34
CA ASP A 1269 55.40 28.34 32.74
C ASP A 1269 55.19 26.94 33.35
N SER A 1270 56.09 26.38 34.17
CA SER A 1270 56.31 26.67 35.60
C SER A 1270 55.01 26.73 36.40
N ASP A 1271 54.51 25.56 36.83
CA ASP A 1271 53.83 25.36 38.12
C ASP A 1271 53.58 23.85 38.33
N GLU A 1272 54.54 23.16 38.96
CA GLU A 1272 54.29 21.95 39.75
C GLU A 1272 55.46 21.72 40.73
N TYR A 1273 55.24 22.14 41.99
CA TYR A 1273 55.90 21.65 43.20
C TYR A 1273 54.86 20.95 44.07
#